data_AF-Q586C8-F1
#
_entry.id   AF-Q586C8-F1
#
_cell.length_a   1.000
_cell.length_b   1.000
_cell.length_c   1.000
_cell.angle_alpha   90.00
_cell.angle_beta   90.00
_cell.angle_gamma   90.00
#
_symmetry.space_group_name_H-M   'P 1'
#
loop_
_entity.id
_entity.type
_entity.pdbx_description
1 polymer ?
#
loop_
_entity_poly.entity_id
_entity_poly.type
_entity_poly.pdbx_seq_one_letter_code
_entity_poly.pdbx_strand_id
1 'polypeptide(L)'
;MEDINSEVGVQPTYPTREELLSKIMWVADVTDPALYLEQLHGAFEDVIFSRVQEEVEKEEDDEGLKGTRRLKTVADRMREEKRKEVLRRELMELQDDTSVDEDGSAGEHTAGDVDDDLNVDEEFLEESDFMDDREFLSWIHRNDALPREDQAEMVLKEDVPAAAGLELELHRVGLREETELETREALPERLQAIAERERRPRLQSRKISPSQSYKIRLGREAFWIICQLRGAGQPLAHNTSICALAMLPFSEVENHPVVKAVEYALKKMTQEFLEPAHLMLYHQTALQPLLCALLETSPLVEAAERSLPVASYAYSTRTGRRQRPLISDSYVGFSARGDERAIGFGDPAWDKDAQRSNGDAAAALDRMDFAQRKPCFIELGRLLLRILELDVLCHRLEWQRWQMLLKLGSSTEPDVGQEGAALRQMMFFSAIEADFWQSFVSQHVSGSNGRATRTIKSLGLESAFEQYTIAGTQYQENLRANAPIRVCPPPQSVSLLEWTSRVGASLNPPRCGETVLWLFNQAITEQFTRLPVLRTRLFNVFCAEGDLIVSYKNSKKADDVYPLASFFVEHSRHYLDLLERERQGTIDLFYVLNDELVRGVAKFGQLYDPSFNNAVGISQRDEWLTSRRDVMELVLIRLVEGLTPKVKAELSQFASRCAHTQCAERFGLLCAQGPYERTWLNIAAYDDEALVWEPEWNVVEALPRRPAGLPVTSSYGCKPPARVCAVYGGEGGLAHICFIDENGLLVGTMRWVSCALTSESGRTADLLQNIQLENQFDRCNPGVVVVGASSTASLGLMRSMQRFLRERAEANLRAHVPIVWAPVEVARLYSGTTYADSEMPDADSLSRTALALARYVQDPLGAISVLFDSRRTALRLSLGRVANITSEQEEQLYLRLCWEMSLWVTACGVWVDHCLTRSNSTALLQFISGFGPVRARKLQQLLFLRRPINKDECEKMITNAFGMHVAQNAVSSLRIGPPMDSDREVGTGEDGSLKSGRWTLLDQTLLPVAWYSTAACIACAALKRATSPHVITIRRTVAALLVADFMQRPADERRGCMDRDVRVQEITRTMRLEVRSTWSGLLGRREVEFVQDEMIASGQSFMRRPYRRISNRELMTYVTGITYCTNQDAPFLHRGVETMSLIVCEGEYIAGVVQSVRGKLAAASGVPSIRLTTSRGLNATISADDIDDETMKREFLEYEEALSALGEEGRAIGPPPNRPQWLCRGALIQGIVINCHWERCELRLRWCRPRGGEPDSRRMQKKSAARRKTRESRADVGDPAVSDGDGTDIGRHYLSYTASVRDATSCNSSLRTERLDIDARVFATKVSRHSLFRDVNSTKAVEFLQNKKIGEVLLRPASGHRNKAVAVVKIGEWSTCNWLISEDRRSNGSIYYRLSDQVEKREIEFNDVDEFLTNFIAPMVSLAQDIRAHRRFVGSTRDVLGALDAQQKSAASRTGTNGSNFIAYVFVEAEQQSRPSFYRVVTRVGTRERSFYLHISDRYIYIRVPLRTKDASAEGSRAGMVLLKCRNAEHVSQVVKELVHRC
;
A
#
# COMPACT_ATOMS: atom_id res chain seq x y z
N MET A 1 9.41 68.48 -28.22
CA MET A 1 9.54 68.37 -29.69
C MET A 1 9.42 66.90 -30.04
N GLU A 2 8.23 66.29 -30.03
CA GLU A 2 6.93 66.76 -30.58
C GLU A 2 7.01 66.91 -32.11
N ASP A 3 6.08 66.36 -32.92
CA ASP A 3 4.97 65.44 -32.57
C ASP A 3 4.38 64.70 -33.80
N ILE A 4 3.49 63.73 -33.52
CA ILE A 4 2.31 63.33 -34.33
C ILE A 4 2.48 62.66 -35.72
N ASN A 5 1.77 61.52 -35.85
CA ASN A 5 1.25 60.81 -37.04
C ASN A 5 2.18 60.26 -38.15
N SER A 6 2.17 58.92 -38.24
CA SER A 6 1.97 58.19 -39.51
C SER A 6 1.07 56.97 -39.27
N GLU A 7 -0.11 56.93 -39.90
CA GLU A 7 -1.07 55.82 -39.76
C GLU A 7 -0.69 54.64 -40.66
N VAL A 8 -0.79 53.41 -40.13
CA VAL A 8 -0.92 52.19 -40.93
C VAL A 8 -2.10 51.40 -40.37
N GLY A 9 -3.17 51.30 -41.15
CA GLY A 9 -4.45 50.78 -40.68
C GLY A 9 -4.43 49.26 -40.48
N VAL A 10 -4.59 48.81 -39.23
CA VAL A 10 -5.02 47.45 -38.91
C VAL A 10 -6.54 47.44 -38.88
N GLN A 11 -7.19 46.72 -39.80
CA GLN A 11 -8.63 46.48 -39.71
C GLN A 11 -8.92 45.54 -38.52
N PRO A 12 -9.93 45.82 -37.68
CA PRO A 12 -10.33 44.90 -36.63
C PRO A 12 -10.96 43.64 -37.26
N THR A 13 -10.44 42.48 -36.92
CA THR A 13 -11.05 41.19 -37.26
C THR A 13 -12.28 40.95 -36.38
N TYR A 14 -13.46 40.95 -36.99
CA TYR A 14 -14.72 40.65 -36.29
C TYR A 14 -14.93 39.13 -36.19
N PRO A 15 -15.41 38.61 -35.05
CA PRO A 15 -15.60 37.18 -34.86
C PRO A 15 -16.78 36.63 -35.65
N THR A 16 -16.69 35.36 -36.07
CA THR A 16 -17.81 34.68 -36.74
C THR A 16 -18.98 34.44 -35.78
N ARG A 17 -20.15 34.06 -36.32
CA ARG A 17 -21.30 33.68 -35.49
C ARG A 17 -21.01 32.48 -34.58
N GLU A 18 -20.16 31.56 -35.01
CA GLU A 18 -19.79 30.38 -34.23
C GLU A 18 -18.71 30.70 -33.19
N GLU A 19 -17.78 31.61 -33.48
CA GLU A 19 -16.86 32.16 -32.48
C GLU A 19 -17.59 32.99 -31.42
N LEU A 20 -18.62 33.74 -31.80
CA LEU A 20 -19.50 34.43 -30.85
C LEU A 20 -20.30 33.44 -30.00
N LEU A 21 -20.95 32.43 -30.60
CA LEU A 21 -21.72 31.45 -29.84
C LEU A 21 -20.84 30.63 -28.89
N SER A 22 -19.68 30.14 -29.34
CA SER A 22 -18.74 29.39 -28.50
C SER A 22 -18.17 30.20 -27.34
N LYS A 23 -17.94 31.52 -27.51
CA LYS A 23 -17.59 32.44 -26.41
C LYS A 23 -18.66 32.59 -25.32
N ILE A 24 -19.90 32.17 -25.58
CA ILE A 24 -21.01 32.20 -24.60
C ILE A 24 -21.45 30.79 -24.19
N MET A 25 -21.11 29.73 -24.95
CA MET A 25 -21.58 28.37 -24.70
C MET A 25 -21.35 27.92 -23.25
N TRP A 26 -20.21 28.29 -22.65
CA TRP A 26 -19.89 28.01 -21.24
C TRP A 26 -21.00 28.44 -20.26
N VAL A 27 -21.78 29.48 -20.57
CA VAL A 27 -22.89 29.97 -19.74
C VAL A 27 -24.01 28.93 -19.59
N ALA A 28 -24.19 28.03 -20.57
CA ALA A 28 -25.15 26.93 -20.48
C ALA A 28 -24.73 25.86 -19.45
N ASP A 29 -23.43 25.71 -19.22
CA ASP A 29 -22.83 24.66 -18.39
C ASP A 29 -22.49 25.14 -16.95
N VAL A 30 -22.69 26.43 -16.65
CA VAL A 30 -22.46 27.02 -15.32
C VAL A 30 -23.52 26.55 -14.31
N THR A 31 -23.08 25.76 -13.33
CA THR A 31 -23.91 25.21 -12.25
C THR A 31 -24.30 26.23 -11.16
N ASP A 32 -23.49 27.27 -10.95
CA ASP A 32 -23.86 28.43 -10.13
C ASP A 32 -23.38 29.76 -10.75
N PRO A 33 -24.28 30.53 -11.40
CA PRO A 33 -23.92 31.81 -12.03
C PRO A 33 -23.49 32.88 -11.03
N ALA A 34 -23.74 32.71 -9.72
CA ALA A 34 -23.25 33.64 -8.70
C ALA A 34 -21.71 33.69 -8.61
N LEU A 35 -21.01 32.67 -9.12
CA LEU A 35 -19.54 32.61 -9.17
C LEU A 35 -18.93 33.40 -10.35
N TYR A 36 -19.75 33.83 -11.32
CA TYR A 36 -19.32 34.30 -12.64
C TYR A 36 -19.92 35.66 -13.06
N LEU A 37 -20.49 36.42 -12.11
CA LEU A 37 -21.28 37.63 -12.39
C LEU A 37 -20.60 38.67 -13.31
N GLU A 38 -19.31 38.95 -13.12
CA GLU A 38 -18.59 39.92 -13.97
C GLU A 38 -18.38 39.42 -15.40
N GLN A 39 -18.17 38.11 -15.59
CA GLN A 39 -17.98 37.49 -16.91
C GLN A 39 -19.31 37.28 -17.63
N LEU A 40 -20.39 37.01 -16.89
CA LEU A 40 -21.76 37.05 -17.41
C LEU A 40 -22.13 38.44 -17.92
N HIS A 41 -21.71 39.50 -17.22
CA HIS A 41 -21.94 40.87 -17.67
C HIS A 41 -21.12 41.21 -18.92
N GLY A 42 -19.82 40.90 -18.95
CA GLY A 42 -18.97 41.15 -20.12
C GLY A 42 -19.41 40.40 -21.37
N ALA A 43 -19.69 39.09 -21.24
CA ALA A 43 -20.21 38.29 -22.35
C ALA A 43 -21.59 38.76 -22.84
N PHE A 44 -22.40 39.37 -21.98
CA PHE A 44 -23.68 39.96 -22.37
C PHE A 44 -23.51 41.27 -23.17
N GLU A 45 -22.48 42.07 -22.89
CA GLU A 45 -22.16 43.27 -23.69
C GLU A 45 -21.55 42.91 -25.05
N ASP A 46 -20.56 42.01 -25.10
CA ASP A 46 -19.91 41.56 -26.35
C ASP A 46 -20.92 41.02 -27.39
N VAL A 47 -21.98 40.36 -26.92
CA VAL A 47 -23.04 39.77 -27.76
C VAL A 47 -24.05 40.80 -28.27
N ILE A 48 -24.27 41.89 -27.54
CA ILE A 48 -25.25 42.92 -27.92
C ILE A 48 -24.67 43.91 -28.95
N PHE A 49 -23.36 44.16 -28.92
CA PHE A 49 -22.74 45.21 -29.74
C PHE A 49 -21.97 44.71 -30.98
N SER A 50 -21.89 43.40 -31.21
CA SER A 50 -21.22 42.82 -32.38
C SER A 50 -22.16 42.65 -33.60
N ARG A 51 -21.63 42.86 -34.81
CA ARG A 51 -22.34 42.67 -36.10
C ARG A 51 -21.69 41.55 -36.91
N VAL A 52 -22.53 40.72 -37.53
CA VAL A 52 -22.17 39.54 -38.32
C VAL A 52 -22.31 39.82 -39.82
N GLN A 53 -21.50 39.16 -40.65
CA GLN A 53 -21.62 39.12 -42.11
C GLN A 53 -21.46 37.67 -42.59
N GLU A 54 -22.06 37.32 -43.73
CA GLU A 54 -22.13 35.95 -44.28
C GLU A 54 -20.90 35.58 -45.14
N GLU A 55 -20.70 34.27 -45.32
CA GLU A 55 -19.46 33.63 -45.80
C GLU A 55 -19.42 33.39 -47.32
N VAL A 56 -18.23 33.07 -47.85
CA VAL A 56 -18.04 32.41 -49.16
C VAL A 56 -16.89 31.39 -49.04
N GLU A 57 -17.18 30.14 -49.38
CA GLU A 57 -16.28 28.98 -49.28
C GLU A 57 -15.22 28.93 -50.40
N LYS A 58 -14.10 28.21 -50.18
CA LYS A 58 -13.35 27.43 -51.18
C LYS A 58 -12.57 26.27 -50.54
N GLU A 59 -12.45 25.15 -51.27
CA GLU A 59 -11.88 23.86 -50.85
C GLU A 59 -10.60 23.46 -51.65
N GLU A 60 -9.98 22.33 -51.25
CA GLU A 60 -8.99 21.48 -51.99
C GLU A 60 -7.60 22.12 -52.30
N ASP A 61 -6.46 21.43 -52.50
CA ASP A 61 -6.03 20.00 -52.68
C ASP A 61 -4.49 19.92 -52.35
N ASP A 62 -3.70 18.83 -52.18
CA ASP A 62 -3.81 17.35 -52.14
C ASP A 62 -2.55 16.76 -51.39
N GLU A 63 -2.54 15.46 -51.04
CA GLU A 63 -1.44 14.46 -50.86
C GLU A 63 0.00 14.82 -50.39
N GLY A 64 0.61 13.88 -49.63
CA GLY A 64 1.98 14.03 -49.11
C GLY A 64 2.67 12.76 -48.56
N LEU A 65 2.27 11.56 -48.99
CA LEU A 65 2.68 10.31 -48.33
C LEU A 65 4.15 9.87 -48.57
N LYS A 66 4.96 9.65 -47.51
CA LYS A 66 6.08 8.67 -47.44
C LYS A 66 6.76 8.59 -46.06
N GLY A 67 7.22 7.40 -45.67
CA GLY A 67 8.48 7.30 -44.88
C GLY A 67 8.54 6.46 -43.60
N THR A 68 7.61 5.53 -43.33
CA THR A 68 7.67 4.66 -42.12
C THR A 68 8.98 3.84 -42.04
N ARG A 69 9.98 4.34 -41.30
CA ARG A 69 11.26 3.64 -41.11
C ARG A 69 11.13 2.55 -40.06
N ARG A 70 11.56 1.34 -40.44
CA ARG A 70 11.48 0.12 -39.64
C ARG A 70 12.45 0.19 -38.46
N LEU A 71 11.94 0.05 -37.23
CA LEU A 71 12.75 0.05 -36.00
C LEU A 71 13.82 -1.04 -36.01
N LYS A 72 15.05 -0.72 -35.56
CA LYS A 72 16.13 -1.70 -35.31
C LYS A 72 15.69 -2.67 -34.20
N THR A 73 15.87 -3.97 -34.44
CA THR A 73 15.55 -5.04 -33.49
C THR A 73 16.42 -4.99 -32.23
N VAL A 74 15.80 -5.22 -31.06
CA VAL A 74 16.47 -5.16 -29.73
C VAL A 74 17.69 -6.09 -29.64
N ALA A 75 17.60 -7.28 -30.24
CA ALA A 75 18.69 -8.28 -30.29
C ALA A 75 19.94 -7.84 -31.07
N ASP A 76 19.87 -6.71 -31.80
CA ASP A 76 21.03 -6.15 -32.50
C ASP A 76 21.72 -5.05 -31.67
N ARG A 77 20.94 -4.25 -30.90
CA ARG A 77 21.48 -3.27 -29.94
C ARG A 77 22.35 -3.95 -28.87
N MET A 78 21.82 -5.00 -28.24
CA MET A 78 22.53 -5.79 -27.23
C MET A 78 23.84 -6.45 -27.72
N ARG A 79 24.06 -6.55 -29.04
CA ARG A 79 25.31 -7.07 -29.63
C ARG A 79 26.31 -5.98 -30.01
N GLU A 80 25.89 -4.72 -30.14
CA GLU A 80 26.79 -3.57 -30.17
C GLU A 80 27.21 -3.16 -28.76
N GLU A 81 26.29 -3.16 -27.79
CA GLU A 81 26.55 -2.72 -26.41
C GLU A 81 27.56 -3.62 -25.70
N LYS A 82 27.39 -4.96 -25.73
CA LYS A 82 28.40 -5.89 -25.18
C LYS A 82 29.77 -5.84 -25.87
N ARG A 83 29.88 -5.25 -27.07
CA ARG A 83 31.18 -4.96 -27.69
C ARG A 83 31.79 -3.65 -27.19
N LYS A 84 30.98 -2.60 -27.03
CA LYS A 84 31.41 -1.32 -26.44
C LYS A 84 31.86 -1.47 -24.98
N GLU A 85 31.22 -2.37 -24.23
CA GLU A 85 31.54 -2.63 -22.82
C GLU A 85 32.83 -3.44 -22.64
N VAL A 86 33.14 -4.37 -23.56
CA VAL A 86 34.46 -5.03 -23.62
C VAL A 86 35.54 -4.01 -24.00
N LEU A 87 35.32 -3.22 -25.06
CA LEU A 87 36.24 -2.16 -25.48
C LEU A 87 36.50 -1.10 -24.39
N ARG A 88 35.52 -0.82 -23.51
CA ARG A 88 35.70 0.07 -22.35
C ARG A 88 36.63 -0.53 -21.30
N ARG A 89 36.61 -1.85 -21.09
CA ARG A 89 37.48 -2.53 -20.13
C ARG A 89 38.91 -2.64 -20.68
N GLU A 90 39.04 -3.01 -21.96
CA GLU A 90 40.31 -2.98 -22.71
C GLU A 90 40.92 -1.57 -22.75
N LEU A 91 40.12 -0.50 -22.82
CA LEU A 91 40.61 0.89 -22.75
C LEU A 91 41.01 1.35 -21.34
N MET A 92 40.47 0.76 -20.27
CA MET A 92 40.92 1.01 -18.90
C MET A 92 42.27 0.33 -18.65
N GLU A 93 42.39 -0.95 -19.04
CA GLU A 93 43.63 -1.73 -18.94
C GLU A 93 44.80 -1.10 -19.74
N LEU A 94 44.50 -0.30 -20.79
CA LEU A 94 45.49 0.43 -21.59
C LEU A 94 45.82 1.85 -21.09
N GLN A 95 45.30 2.30 -19.94
CA GLN A 95 45.59 3.63 -19.39
C GLN A 95 46.57 3.64 -18.21
N ASP A 96 46.84 2.51 -17.56
CA ASP A 96 47.82 2.43 -16.46
C ASP A 96 49.28 2.23 -16.94
N ASP A 97 49.49 1.69 -18.15
CA ASP A 97 50.81 1.34 -18.72
C ASP A 97 51.63 2.55 -19.25
N THR A 98 51.57 3.72 -18.61
CA THR A 98 52.33 4.93 -19.04
C THR A 98 53.01 5.75 -17.93
N SER A 99 53.94 5.13 -17.21
CA SER A 99 55.03 5.84 -16.52
C SER A 99 56.39 5.22 -16.84
N VAL A 100 57.35 6.02 -17.32
CA VAL A 100 58.71 5.59 -17.69
C VAL A 100 59.70 6.01 -16.61
N ASP A 101 60.66 5.13 -16.29
CA ASP A 101 61.67 5.30 -15.23
C ASP A 101 62.76 6.34 -15.53
N GLU A 102 63.35 6.93 -14.48
CA GLU A 102 64.77 7.36 -14.48
C GLU A 102 65.48 7.01 -13.15
N ASP A 103 66.54 6.20 -13.26
CA ASP A 103 67.80 6.15 -12.48
C ASP A 103 67.81 6.05 -10.93
N GLY A 104 67.78 4.81 -10.42
CA GLY A 104 68.99 3.99 -10.27
C GLY A 104 69.97 4.15 -9.06
N SER A 105 70.25 3.03 -8.37
CA SER A 105 71.62 2.62 -7.99
C SER A 105 71.67 1.12 -7.59
N ALA A 106 72.84 0.49 -7.68
CA ALA A 106 73.00 -0.98 -7.69
C ALA A 106 73.26 -1.64 -6.31
N GLY A 107 72.92 -2.94 -6.20
CA GLY A 107 73.32 -3.83 -5.12
C GLY A 107 72.93 -5.30 -5.39
N GLU A 108 73.91 -6.20 -5.50
CA GLU A 108 73.71 -7.62 -5.86
C GLU A 108 73.49 -8.51 -4.62
N HIS A 109 72.66 -9.58 -4.73
CA HIS A 109 73.15 -10.98 -4.66
C HIS A 109 72.06 -12.09 -4.64
N THR A 110 72.05 -12.91 -5.69
CA THR A 110 71.88 -14.40 -5.70
C THR A 110 70.79 -15.11 -4.87
N ALA A 111 69.70 -15.44 -5.57
CA ALA A 111 68.98 -16.74 -5.67
C ALA A 111 69.15 -17.87 -4.61
N GLY A 112 68.00 -18.44 -4.22
CA GLY A 112 67.83 -19.78 -3.63
C GLY A 112 66.34 -20.17 -3.59
N ASP A 113 65.97 -21.36 -4.06
CA ASP A 113 64.58 -21.79 -4.29
C ASP A 113 63.86 -22.42 -3.07
N VAL A 114 62.54 -22.66 -3.26
CA VAL A 114 61.65 -23.69 -2.65
C VAL A 114 60.58 -23.22 -1.62
N ASP A 115 59.33 -23.31 -2.11
CA ASP A 115 58.01 -23.60 -1.50
C ASP A 115 57.33 -22.73 -0.41
N ASP A 116 56.06 -22.40 -0.72
CA ASP A 116 54.86 -22.25 0.12
C ASP A 116 54.98 -21.86 1.63
N ASP A 117 54.66 -20.60 1.94
CA ASP A 117 53.48 -20.28 2.77
C ASP A 117 53.05 -18.80 2.60
N LEU A 118 51.79 -18.54 2.25
CA LEU A 118 51.26 -17.18 1.99
C LEU A 118 50.60 -16.58 3.23
N ASN A 119 51.15 -15.51 3.80
CA ASN A 119 50.47 -14.59 4.75
C ASN A 119 51.23 -13.26 4.97
N VAL A 120 51.10 -12.29 4.06
CA VAL A 120 51.27 -10.86 4.36
C VAL A 120 50.28 -10.05 3.51
N ASP A 121 49.10 -9.74 4.07
CA ASP A 121 48.17 -8.76 3.52
C ASP A 121 48.26 -7.47 4.36
N GLU A 122 48.93 -6.44 3.87
CA GLU A 122 48.73 -5.04 4.31
C GLU A 122 48.76 -4.09 3.10
N GLU A 123 48.00 -2.99 3.22
CA GLU A 123 47.99 -1.79 2.36
C GLU A 123 47.74 -1.95 0.85
N PHE A 124 46.45 -2.05 0.48
CA PHE A 124 45.89 -1.21 -0.59
C PHE A 124 44.45 -0.81 -0.24
N LEU A 125 44.25 0.47 0.13
CA LEU A 125 42.94 1.09 0.35
C LEU A 125 42.87 2.42 -0.40
N GLU A 126 42.45 2.37 -1.66
CA GLU A 126 42.02 3.56 -2.37
C GLU A 126 40.59 3.93 -1.95
N GLU A 127 40.48 4.88 -1.01
CA GLU A 127 39.20 5.50 -0.65
C GLU A 127 38.65 6.33 -1.83
N SER A 128 37.84 5.68 -2.67
CA SER A 128 36.96 6.37 -3.63
C SER A 128 35.53 6.42 -3.08
N ASP A 129 35.02 7.63 -2.86
CA ASP A 129 33.71 7.92 -2.26
C ASP A 129 32.51 7.50 -3.15
N PHE A 130 32.29 6.19 -3.28
CA PHE A 130 31.02 5.64 -3.74
C PHE A 130 30.05 5.55 -2.55
N MET A 131 29.20 6.58 -2.40
CA MET A 131 28.12 6.57 -1.42
C MET A 131 27.28 5.28 -1.52
N ASP A 132 27.08 4.59 -0.39
CA ASP A 132 26.11 3.49 -0.26
C ASP A 132 24.75 3.96 -0.81
N ASP A 133 24.12 3.12 -1.66
CA ASP A 133 22.79 3.34 -2.23
C ASP A 133 21.76 3.74 -1.16
N ARG A 134 21.94 3.28 0.09
CA ARG A 134 21.14 3.70 1.26
C ARG A 134 21.42 5.13 1.73
N GLU A 135 22.68 5.56 1.78
CA GLU A 135 23.03 6.94 2.11
C GLU A 135 22.50 7.87 1.02
N PHE A 136 22.64 7.51 -0.27
CA PHE A 136 22.11 8.28 -1.39
C PHE A 136 20.57 8.42 -1.35
N LEU A 137 19.84 7.33 -1.12
CA LEU A 137 18.38 7.39 -0.93
C LEU A 137 17.99 8.19 0.32
N SER A 138 18.78 8.10 1.41
CA SER A 138 18.58 8.96 2.59
C SER A 138 18.86 10.43 2.29
N TRP A 139 19.80 10.73 1.40
CA TRP A 139 20.23 12.08 1.03
C TRP A 139 19.14 12.82 0.23
N ILE A 140 18.48 12.14 -0.71
CA ILE A 140 17.32 12.68 -1.43
C ILE A 140 16.22 13.12 -0.45
N HIS A 141 15.85 12.25 0.50
CA HIS A 141 14.82 12.56 1.49
C HIS A 141 15.32 13.52 2.60
N ARG A 142 16.63 13.64 2.81
CA ARG A 142 17.26 14.64 3.70
C ARG A 142 17.23 16.06 3.15
N ASN A 143 16.93 16.33 1.87
CA ASN A 143 16.82 17.71 1.36
C ASN A 143 15.60 18.48 1.90
N ASP A 144 14.68 17.82 2.61
CA ASP A 144 13.65 18.49 3.44
C ASP A 144 14.13 18.82 4.87
N ALA A 145 15.29 18.29 5.28
CA ALA A 145 15.99 18.76 6.47
C ALA A 145 16.86 19.98 6.10
N LEU A 146 16.69 21.06 6.86
CA LEU A 146 17.50 22.27 6.73
C LEU A 146 19.00 21.99 6.93
N PRO A 147 19.90 22.83 6.36
CA PRO A 147 21.30 22.84 6.75
C PRO A 147 21.45 22.91 8.28
N ARG A 148 22.44 22.21 8.84
CA ARG A 148 22.68 22.15 10.29
C ARG A 148 23.03 23.50 10.94
N GLU A 149 23.27 24.53 10.13
CA GLU A 149 23.68 25.86 10.58
C GLU A 149 22.56 26.57 11.39
N ASP A 150 21.29 26.34 11.05
CA ASP A 150 20.13 26.87 11.80
C ASP A 150 20.02 26.31 13.25
N GLN A 151 20.78 25.28 13.62
CA GLN A 151 20.82 24.78 15.00
C GLN A 151 21.77 25.57 15.91
N ALA A 152 22.63 26.45 15.36
CA ALA A 152 23.60 27.20 16.16
C ALA A 152 22.95 28.26 17.07
N GLU A 153 21.88 28.93 16.63
CA GLU A 153 21.23 30.01 17.40
C GLU A 153 20.22 29.52 18.46
N MET A 154 19.98 28.21 18.58
CA MET A 154 19.07 27.63 19.59
C MET A 154 19.76 26.89 20.76
N VAL A 155 21.09 26.94 20.86
CA VAL A 155 21.86 26.11 21.82
C VAL A 155 22.51 26.92 22.96
N LEU A 156 22.28 28.23 23.04
CA LEU A 156 22.86 29.11 24.07
C LEU A 156 21.93 29.45 25.26
N LYS A 157 21.05 28.52 25.67
CA LYS A 157 20.34 28.58 26.97
C LYS A 157 20.16 27.23 27.67
N GLU A 158 21.02 27.05 28.67
CA GLU A 158 20.75 26.53 30.03
C GLU A 158 20.35 25.05 30.22
N ASP A 159 20.89 24.48 31.30
CA ASP A 159 20.84 23.07 31.66
C ASP A 159 19.44 22.57 32.07
N VAL A 160 18.97 21.47 31.46
CA VAL A 160 17.82 20.68 31.96
C VAL A 160 18.12 19.17 31.84
N PRO A 161 18.02 18.38 32.94
CA PRO A 161 18.42 16.98 32.93
C PRO A 161 17.29 15.99 32.60
N ALA A 162 17.64 14.93 31.85
CA ALA A 162 16.99 13.61 31.76
C ALA A 162 15.48 13.48 31.40
N ALA A 163 14.67 14.53 31.46
CA ALA A 163 13.21 14.45 31.33
C ALA A 163 12.69 14.01 29.95
N ALA A 164 13.46 14.27 28.88
CA ALA A 164 13.04 14.06 27.49
C ALA A 164 12.55 12.63 27.16
N GLY A 165 13.04 11.60 27.87
CA GLY A 165 12.55 10.23 27.71
C GLY A 165 11.12 10.05 28.21
N LEU A 166 10.76 10.67 29.33
CA LEU A 166 9.40 10.64 29.87
C LEU A 166 8.48 11.54 29.04
N GLU A 167 8.95 12.68 28.53
CA GLU A 167 8.12 13.53 27.67
C GLU A 167 7.76 12.87 26.34
N LEU A 168 8.66 12.10 25.73
CA LEU A 168 8.37 11.36 24.50
C LEU A 168 7.40 10.18 24.74
N GLU A 169 7.42 9.58 25.92
CA GLU A 169 6.40 8.64 26.38
C GLU A 169 5.07 9.36 26.65
N LEU A 170 5.05 10.48 27.38
CA LEU A 170 3.85 11.28 27.65
C LEU A 170 3.23 11.87 26.37
N HIS A 171 4.03 12.17 25.35
CA HIS A 171 3.55 12.57 24.03
C HIS A 171 2.92 11.39 23.26
N ARG A 172 3.43 10.16 23.41
CA ARG A 172 2.82 8.94 22.84
C ARG A 172 1.57 8.50 23.59
N VAL A 173 1.54 8.71 24.90
CA VAL A 173 0.43 8.34 25.80
C VAL A 173 -0.61 9.47 25.87
N GLY A 174 -0.28 10.70 25.47
CA GLY A 174 -1.18 11.86 25.40
C GLY A 174 -1.49 12.50 26.77
N LEU A 175 -0.44 12.73 27.57
CA LEU A 175 -0.50 13.15 28.98
C LEU A 175 0.45 14.32 29.34
N ARG A 176 0.84 15.19 28.39
CA ARG A 176 1.63 16.40 28.70
C ARG A 176 0.73 17.49 29.30
N GLU A 177 1.19 18.14 30.38
CA GLU A 177 0.39 19.11 31.15
C GLU A 177 0.20 20.49 30.47
N GLU A 178 0.80 20.73 29.31
CA GLU A 178 0.70 21.99 28.55
C GLU A 178 -0.70 22.27 27.95
N THR A 179 -1.69 21.43 28.24
CA THR A 179 -3.03 21.43 27.61
C THR A 179 -3.89 22.67 27.89
N GLU A 180 -3.45 23.59 28.75
CA GLU A 180 -4.15 24.87 29.00
C GLU A 180 -3.78 25.97 27.99
N LEU A 181 -2.60 25.93 27.37
CA LEU A 181 -2.05 27.05 26.58
C LEU A 181 -2.52 27.08 25.11
N GLU A 182 -3.00 25.97 24.55
CA GLU A 182 -3.52 25.90 23.16
C GLU A 182 -4.97 26.40 23.00
N THR A 183 -5.58 26.91 24.06
CA THR A 183 -7.02 27.26 24.14
C THR A 183 -7.46 28.49 23.31
N ARG A 184 -6.68 28.91 22.31
CA ARG A 184 -6.97 30.07 21.43
C ARG A 184 -7.02 29.68 19.95
N GLU A 185 -8.24 29.43 19.46
CA GLU A 185 -8.56 29.15 18.04
C GLU A 185 -7.73 28.00 17.42
N ALA A 186 -7.90 26.79 17.95
CA ALA A 186 -7.26 25.60 17.43
C ALA A 186 -7.82 25.18 16.04
N LEU A 187 -6.91 24.83 15.13
CA LEU A 187 -7.22 24.22 13.82
C LEU A 187 -7.69 22.77 14.03
N PRO A 188 -8.46 22.14 13.11
CA PRO A 188 -8.70 20.69 13.10
C PRO A 188 -7.42 19.87 13.30
N GLU A 189 -7.45 18.81 14.12
CA GLU A 189 -6.24 18.15 14.65
C GLU A 189 -5.32 17.62 13.54
N ARG A 190 -5.89 17.09 12.44
CA ARG A 190 -5.13 16.66 11.25
C ARG A 190 -4.56 17.82 10.43
N LEU A 191 -5.24 18.97 10.38
CA LEU A 191 -4.75 20.17 9.69
C LEU A 191 -3.69 20.90 10.53
N GLN A 192 -3.79 20.85 11.86
CA GLN A 192 -2.78 21.32 12.79
C GLN A 192 -1.45 20.55 12.61
N ALA A 193 -1.51 19.22 12.57
CA ALA A 193 -0.32 18.39 12.33
C ALA A 193 0.38 18.69 10.98
N ILE A 194 -0.38 19.06 9.93
CA ILE A 194 0.19 19.52 8.65
C ILE A 194 0.83 20.92 8.81
N ALA A 195 0.13 21.85 9.46
CA ALA A 195 0.63 23.21 9.72
C ALA A 195 1.95 23.20 10.52
N GLU A 196 2.08 22.30 11.49
CA GLU A 196 3.29 22.10 12.29
C GLU A 196 4.41 21.43 11.47
N ARG A 197 4.13 20.28 10.83
CA ARG A 197 5.11 19.54 10.00
C ARG A 197 5.74 20.42 8.92
N GLU A 198 4.92 21.17 8.19
CA GLU A 198 5.37 22.00 7.07
C GLU A 198 5.85 23.40 7.51
N ARG A 199 5.76 23.73 8.80
CA ARG A 199 6.03 25.07 9.37
C ARG A 199 5.20 26.19 8.71
N ARG A 200 3.93 25.88 8.44
CA ARG A 200 2.91 26.72 7.78
C ARG A 200 1.83 27.14 8.80
N PRO A 201 2.05 28.21 9.60
CA PRO A 201 1.07 28.63 10.61
C PRO A 201 -0.29 28.95 9.97
N ARG A 202 -1.37 28.35 10.51
CA ARG A 202 -2.73 28.41 9.92
C ARG A 202 -2.77 28.06 8.42
N LEU A 203 -1.97 27.07 7.99
CA LEU A 203 -1.81 26.62 6.60
C LEU A 203 -1.43 27.74 5.60
N GLN A 204 -0.96 28.89 6.07
CA GLN A 204 -0.48 29.96 5.19
C GLN A 204 0.92 29.63 4.62
N SER A 205 1.49 30.53 3.83
CA SER A 205 2.86 30.37 3.32
C SER A 205 3.88 30.25 4.45
N ARG A 206 4.84 29.33 4.30
CA ARG A 206 5.96 29.19 5.22
C ARG A 206 6.79 30.48 5.24
N LYS A 207 7.20 30.95 6.42
CA LYS A 207 8.08 32.12 6.53
C LYS A 207 9.41 31.84 5.83
N ILE A 208 9.89 32.83 5.07
CA ILE A 208 11.20 32.80 4.41
C ILE A 208 12.24 33.40 5.35
N SER A 209 11.87 34.51 6.01
CA SER A 209 12.61 35.18 7.07
C SER A 209 11.61 35.67 8.14
N PRO A 210 12.05 36.27 9.27
CA PRO A 210 11.12 36.80 10.29
C PRO A 210 10.09 37.80 9.74
N SER A 211 10.47 38.57 8.71
CA SER A 211 9.69 39.65 8.09
C SER A 211 9.15 39.35 6.68
N GLN A 212 9.56 38.25 6.03
CA GLN A 212 9.15 37.92 4.65
C GLN A 212 8.45 36.55 4.54
N SER A 213 7.39 36.54 3.74
CA SER A 213 6.66 35.33 3.31
C SER A 213 6.24 35.49 1.84
N TYR A 214 6.18 34.39 1.11
CA TYR A 214 5.65 34.35 -0.25
C TYR A 214 4.11 34.31 -0.24
N LYS A 215 3.47 34.46 -1.40
CA LYS A 215 2.02 34.26 -1.55
C LYS A 215 1.69 33.75 -2.95
N ILE A 216 1.09 32.56 -3.03
CA ILE A 216 0.55 32.01 -4.26
C ILE A 216 -0.87 32.59 -4.48
N ARG A 217 -1.30 32.76 -5.74
CA ARG A 217 -2.71 33.04 -6.06
C ARG A 217 -3.45 31.70 -6.18
N LEU A 218 -4.58 31.54 -5.48
CA LEU A 218 -5.33 30.27 -5.44
C LEU A 218 -5.63 29.70 -6.83
N GLY A 219 -6.10 30.50 -7.80
CA GLY A 219 -6.30 30.05 -9.18
C GLY A 219 -5.04 29.47 -9.85
N ARG A 220 -3.85 30.07 -9.62
CA ARG A 220 -2.58 29.54 -10.16
C ARG A 220 -2.16 28.25 -9.46
N GLU A 221 -2.40 28.16 -8.15
CA GLU A 221 -2.17 26.94 -7.37
C GLU A 221 -3.10 25.82 -7.86
N ALA A 222 -4.39 26.11 -8.02
CA ALA A 222 -5.40 25.21 -8.54
C ALA A 222 -5.06 24.66 -9.94
N PHE A 223 -4.61 25.53 -10.85
CA PHE A 223 -4.13 25.12 -12.17
C PHE A 223 -2.87 24.25 -12.08
N TRP A 224 -1.89 24.61 -11.24
CA TRP A 224 -0.72 23.77 -11.01
C TRP A 224 -1.10 22.39 -10.45
N ILE A 225 -2.04 22.32 -9.50
CA ILE A 225 -2.58 21.06 -8.97
C ILE A 225 -3.26 20.23 -10.07
N ILE A 226 -4.01 20.84 -10.98
CA ILE A 226 -4.61 20.14 -12.13
C ILE A 226 -3.52 19.58 -13.07
N CYS A 227 -2.46 20.35 -13.34
CA CYS A 227 -1.29 19.87 -14.09
C CYS A 227 -0.60 18.66 -13.44
N GLN A 228 -0.66 18.53 -12.10
CA GLN A 228 -0.20 17.35 -11.36
C GLN A 228 -1.19 16.18 -11.42
N LEU A 229 -2.50 16.45 -11.30
CA LEU A 229 -3.57 15.44 -11.25
C LEU A 229 -3.79 14.69 -12.58
N ARG A 230 -3.30 15.22 -13.71
CA ARG A 230 -3.27 14.54 -15.01
C ARG A 230 -2.08 13.59 -15.22
N GLY A 231 -1.07 13.62 -14.34
CA GLY A 231 0.10 12.74 -14.46
C GLY A 231 -0.27 11.26 -14.27
N ALA A 232 0.52 10.34 -14.82
CA ALA A 232 0.21 8.91 -14.73
C ALA A 232 -0.02 8.45 -13.27
N GLY A 233 -0.93 7.48 -13.06
CA GLY A 233 -1.31 7.02 -11.72
C GLY A 233 -1.84 8.13 -10.80
N GLN A 234 -2.38 9.23 -11.33
CA GLN A 234 -3.10 10.27 -10.57
C GLN A 234 -4.61 10.24 -10.93
N PRO A 235 -5.50 10.78 -10.08
CA PRO A 235 -6.94 10.57 -10.23
C PRO A 235 -7.56 11.02 -11.56
N LEU A 236 -7.03 12.05 -12.22
CA LEU A 236 -7.59 12.63 -13.45
C LEU A 236 -6.83 12.21 -14.72
N ALA A 237 -5.85 11.31 -14.61
CA ALA A 237 -4.98 10.89 -15.72
C ALA A 237 -5.71 10.21 -16.89
N HIS A 238 -6.91 9.68 -16.63
CA HIS A 238 -7.76 9.04 -17.65
C HIS A 238 -8.57 10.05 -18.47
N ASN A 239 -8.82 11.26 -17.94
CA ASN A 239 -9.71 12.23 -18.57
C ASN A 239 -8.93 13.09 -19.57
N THR A 240 -9.16 12.85 -20.86
CA THR A 240 -8.47 13.50 -21.97
C THR A 240 -8.74 15.00 -22.04
N SER A 241 -9.91 15.49 -21.61
CA SER A 241 -10.22 16.93 -21.57
C SER A 241 -9.32 17.66 -20.56
N ILE A 242 -9.09 17.07 -19.39
CA ILE A 242 -8.22 17.61 -18.34
C ILE A 242 -6.75 17.55 -18.77
N CYS A 243 -6.36 16.48 -19.46
CA CYS A 243 -5.02 16.35 -20.04
C CYS A 243 -4.72 17.44 -21.08
N ALA A 244 -5.72 17.84 -21.89
CA ALA A 244 -5.63 18.94 -22.86
C ALA A 244 -5.65 20.33 -22.18
N LEU A 245 -6.55 20.56 -21.22
CA LEU A 245 -6.64 21.79 -20.42
C LEU A 245 -5.28 22.13 -19.78
N ALA A 246 -4.59 21.13 -19.22
CA ALA A 246 -3.27 21.27 -18.61
C ALA A 246 -2.12 21.54 -19.61
N MET A 247 -2.39 21.73 -20.90
CA MET A 247 -1.44 22.23 -21.90
C MET A 247 -1.67 23.71 -22.27
N LEU A 248 -2.82 24.29 -21.92
CA LEU A 248 -3.17 25.67 -22.23
C LEU A 248 -2.54 26.65 -21.20
N PRO A 249 -2.26 27.91 -21.58
CA PRO A 249 -1.78 28.91 -20.64
C PRO A 249 -2.87 29.28 -19.63
N PHE A 250 -2.45 29.54 -18.38
CA PHE A 250 -3.36 29.82 -17.25
C PHE A 250 -4.44 30.89 -17.55
N SER A 251 -4.12 31.91 -18.35
CA SER A 251 -5.03 32.99 -18.72
C SER A 251 -6.27 32.55 -19.50
N GLU A 252 -6.21 31.43 -20.23
CA GLU A 252 -7.34 30.89 -20.98
C GLU A 252 -8.23 29.99 -20.11
N VAL A 253 -7.66 29.38 -19.07
CA VAL A 253 -8.31 28.35 -18.24
C VAL A 253 -8.68 28.80 -16.82
N GLU A 254 -8.32 30.03 -16.41
CA GLU A 254 -8.56 30.57 -15.04
C GLU A 254 -10.02 30.45 -14.59
N ASN A 255 -10.97 30.45 -15.52
CA ASN A 255 -12.41 30.41 -15.27
C ASN A 255 -13.05 29.02 -15.47
N HIS A 256 -12.29 28.04 -15.98
CA HIS A 256 -12.82 26.71 -16.29
C HIS A 256 -13.43 26.06 -15.04
N PRO A 257 -14.62 25.42 -15.11
CA PRO A 257 -15.33 24.92 -13.94
C PRO A 257 -14.50 24.02 -13.02
N VAL A 258 -13.62 23.19 -13.58
CA VAL A 258 -12.72 22.32 -12.80
C VAL A 258 -11.62 23.12 -12.09
N VAL A 259 -11.07 24.18 -12.70
CA VAL A 259 -10.09 25.08 -12.07
C VAL A 259 -10.73 25.84 -10.92
N LYS A 260 -11.95 26.38 -11.12
CA LYS A 260 -12.71 27.03 -10.06
C LYS A 260 -13.14 26.08 -8.94
N ALA A 261 -13.44 24.82 -9.24
CA ALA A 261 -13.73 23.81 -8.22
C ALA A 261 -12.49 23.47 -7.35
N VAL A 262 -11.28 23.43 -7.92
CA VAL A 262 -10.04 23.26 -7.13
C VAL A 262 -9.71 24.54 -6.34
N GLU A 263 -9.85 25.73 -6.92
CA GLU A 263 -9.67 27.01 -6.21
C GLU A 263 -10.63 27.13 -5.01
N TYR A 264 -11.89 26.72 -5.19
CA TYR A 264 -12.88 26.62 -4.13
C TYR A 264 -12.48 25.59 -3.05
N ALA A 265 -12.06 24.39 -3.44
CA ALA A 265 -11.61 23.34 -2.51
C ALA A 265 -10.41 23.80 -1.67
N LEU A 266 -9.39 24.39 -2.30
CA LEU A 266 -8.22 24.96 -1.62
C LEU A 266 -8.65 26.03 -0.62
N LYS A 267 -9.45 27.03 -1.04
CA LYS A 267 -9.97 28.06 -0.14
C LYS A 267 -10.64 27.48 1.10
N LYS A 268 -11.50 26.47 0.92
CA LYS A 268 -12.19 25.83 2.05
C LYS A 268 -11.24 25.07 2.99
N MET A 269 -10.23 24.38 2.46
CA MET A 269 -9.27 23.61 3.27
C MET A 269 -8.22 24.50 3.97
N THR A 270 -7.68 25.52 3.29
CA THR A 270 -6.53 26.31 3.78
C THR A 270 -6.88 27.66 4.40
N GLN A 271 -8.10 28.19 4.18
CA GLN A 271 -8.53 29.48 4.74
C GLN A 271 -9.73 29.36 5.68
N GLU A 272 -10.66 28.44 5.42
CA GLU A 272 -11.82 28.17 6.28
C GLU A 272 -11.64 26.91 7.17
N PHE A 273 -10.54 26.18 6.98
CA PHE A 273 -10.11 25.00 7.75
C PHE A 273 -11.15 23.86 7.78
N LEU A 274 -11.79 23.58 6.65
CA LEU A 274 -12.70 22.43 6.50
C LEU A 274 -11.91 21.20 5.99
N GLU A 275 -12.05 20.07 6.67
CA GLU A 275 -11.38 18.82 6.27
C GLU A 275 -12.02 18.19 5.00
N PRO A 276 -11.25 17.45 4.19
CA PRO A 276 -11.75 16.72 3.02
C PRO A 276 -13.04 15.91 3.26
N ALA A 277 -13.17 15.28 4.43
CA ALA A 277 -14.36 14.48 4.79
C ALA A 277 -15.63 15.34 4.96
N HIS A 278 -15.50 16.57 5.46
CA HIS A 278 -16.60 17.53 5.58
C HIS A 278 -16.99 18.08 4.19
N LEU A 279 -15.99 18.45 3.38
CA LEU A 279 -16.20 18.99 2.04
C LEU A 279 -16.86 18.00 1.08
N MET A 280 -16.42 16.75 1.11
CA MET A 280 -17.01 15.61 0.40
C MET A 280 -18.51 15.44 0.66
N LEU A 281 -18.97 15.76 1.86
CA LEU A 281 -20.33 15.49 2.33
C LEU A 281 -21.26 16.70 2.12
N TYR A 282 -20.85 17.90 2.51
CA TYR A 282 -21.72 19.09 2.59
C TYR A 282 -21.56 20.11 1.45
N HIS A 283 -20.66 19.89 0.48
CA HIS A 283 -20.37 20.83 -0.62
C HIS A 283 -20.32 20.15 -2.01
N GLN A 284 -21.12 19.11 -2.22
CA GLN A 284 -21.11 18.28 -3.42
C GLN A 284 -21.44 19.06 -4.70
N THR A 285 -22.39 20.00 -4.68
CA THR A 285 -22.75 20.78 -5.89
C THR A 285 -21.59 21.71 -6.31
N ALA A 286 -20.91 22.36 -5.36
CA ALA A 286 -19.77 23.25 -5.66
C ALA A 286 -18.53 22.49 -6.16
N LEU A 287 -18.38 21.23 -5.73
CA LEU A 287 -17.28 20.34 -6.14
C LEU A 287 -17.66 19.42 -7.31
N GLN A 288 -18.85 19.58 -7.88
CA GLN A 288 -19.37 18.73 -8.96
C GLN A 288 -18.47 18.67 -10.20
N PRO A 289 -17.83 19.76 -10.68
CA PRO A 289 -16.93 19.67 -11.84
C PRO A 289 -15.74 18.73 -11.61
N LEU A 290 -15.20 18.68 -10.37
CA LEU A 290 -14.14 17.73 -10.00
C LEU A 290 -14.64 16.29 -9.95
N LEU A 291 -15.87 16.06 -9.48
CA LEU A 291 -16.47 14.74 -9.46
C LEU A 291 -16.86 14.26 -10.87
N CYS A 292 -17.25 15.17 -11.77
CA CYS A 292 -17.49 14.87 -13.18
C CYS A 292 -16.18 14.41 -13.83
N ALA A 293 -15.13 15.24 -13.76
CA ALA A 293 -13.82 14.96 -14.32
C ALA A 293 -13.16 13.67 -13.79
N LEU A 294 -13.53 13.22 -12.58
CA LEU A 294 -13.04 11.99 -11.93
C LEU A 294 -13.78 10.70 -12.35
N LEU A 295 -15.02 10.83 -12.83
CA LEU A 295 -15.89 9.70 -13.16
C LEU A 295 -16.17 9.56 -14.67
N GLU A 296 -16.11 10.66 -15.42
CA GLU A 296 -16.18 10.66 -16.89
C GLU A 296 -15.07 9.80 -17.49
N THR A 297 -15.42 8.82 -18.33
CA THR A 297 -14.48 7.83 -18.92
C THR A 297 -13.63 7.04 -17.90
N SER A 298 -14.01 7.07 -16.63
CA SER A 298 -13.17 6.54 -15.55
C SER A 298 -13.21 5.01 -15.45
N PRO A 299 -12.06 4.32 -15.35
CA PRO A 299 -12.03 2.87 -15.14
C PRO A 299 -12.67 2.46 -13.81
N LEU A 300 -12.85 3.39 -12.86
CA LEU A 300 -13.62 3.18 -11.64
C LEU A 300 -15.10 2.84 -11.93
N VAL A 301 -15.67 3.36 -13.02
CA VAL A 301 -17.05 3.08 -13.43
C VAL A 301 -17.17 1.67 -13.98
N GLU A 302 -16.28 1.25 -14.88
CA GLU A 302 -16.25 -0.13 -15.39
C GLU A 302 -15.96 -1.15 -14.28
N ALA A 303 -15.04 -0.83 -13.36
CA ALA A 303 -14.70 -1.68 -12.23
C ALA A 303 -15.88 -1.87 -11.25
N ALA A 304 -16.72 -0.85 -11.08
CA ALA A 304 -17.93 -0.89 -10.24
C ALA A 304 -18.99 -1.91 -10.71
N GLU A 305 -18.93 -2.28 -11.99
CA GLU A 305 -19.86 -3.16 -12.66
C GLU A 305 -19.41 -4.63 -12.61
N ARG A 306 -18.09 -4.87 -12.71
CA ARG A 306 -17.54 -6.23 -12.87
C ARG A 306 -17.06 -6.86 -11.56
N SER A 307 -16.25 -6.14 -10.77
CA SER A 307 -15.40 -6.77 -9.74
C SER A 307 -15.32 -6.04 -8.41
N LEU A 308 -15.41 -4.70 -8.41
CA LEU A 308 -15.19 -3.89 -7.22
C LEU A 308 -16.51 -3.30 -6.70
N PRO A 309 -16.94 -3.61 -5.46
CA PRO A 309 -18.12 -2.99 -4.87
C PRO A 309 -17.79 -1.54 -4.46
N VAL A 310 -17.87 -0.61 -5.43
CA VAL A 310 -17.52 0.79 -5.22
C VAL A 310 -18.40 1.40 -4.14
N ALA A 311 -17.71 1.87 -3.09
CA ALA A 311 -18.22 2.45 -1.86
C ALA A 311 -19.46 3.34 -2.06
N SER A 312 -19.39 4.20 -3.07
CA SER A 312 -20.29 5.33 -3.31
C SER A 312 -21.59 5.01 -4.05
N TYR A 313 -21.77 3.80 -4.60
CA TYR A 313 -22.88 3.53 -5.53
C TYR A 313 -24.23 3.34 -4.83
N ALA A 314 -25.28 3.93 -5.41
CA ALA A 314 -26.68 3.73 -5.02
C ALA A 314 -27.19 2.35 -5.46
N TYR A 315 -28.23 1.85 -4.77
CA TYR A 315 -28.83 0.54 -5.06
C TYR A 315 -30.36 0.54 -4.91
N SER A 316 -31.06 -0.24 -5.73
CA SER A 316 -32.49 -0.48 -5.63
C SER A 316 -32.86 -1.06 -4.26
N THR A 317 -33.80 -0.44 -3.54
CA THR A 317 -34.27 -0.91 -2.22
C THR A 317 -35.09 -2.21 -2.28
N ARG A 318 -35.54 -2.62 -3.48
CA ARG A 318 -36.40 -3.79 -3.70
C ARG A 318 -35.69 -4.96 -4.39
N THR A 319 -34.75 -4.67 -5.30
CA THR A 319 -34.01 -5.68 -6.09
C THR A 319 -32.51 -5.71 -5.82
N GLY A 320 -31.98 -4.76 -5.04
CA GLY A 320 -30.55 -4.67 -4.70
C GLY A 320 -29.63 -4.20 -5.84
N ARG A 321 -30.14 -4.14 -7.09
CA ARG A 321 -29.37 -3.72 -8.27
C ARG A 321 -28.71 -2.38 -8.06
N ARG A 322 -27.39 -2.30 -8.27
CA ARG A 322 -26.70 -1.01 -8.27
C ARG A 322 -27.14 -0.15 -9.45
N GLN A 323 -27.06 1.16 -9.27
CA GLN A 323 -27.35 2.16 -10.30
C GLN A 323 -26.04 2.77 -10.79
N ARG A 324 -25.86 2.90 -12.11
CA ARG A 324 -24.80 3.76 -12.67
C ARG A 324 -25.10 5.21 -12.27
N PRO A 325 -24.09 6.01 -11.86
CA PRO A 325 -24.31 7.43 -11.64
C PRO A 325 -24.75 8.12 -12.94
N LEU A 326 -25.59 9.15 -12.82
CA LEU A 326 -25.66 10.16 -13.85
C LEU A 326 -24.36 10.98 -13.75
N ILE A 327 -23.67 11.16 -14.88
CA ILE A 327 -22.48 12.01 -15.00
C ILE A 327 -22.80 12.99 -16.14
N SER A 328 -22.65 14.28 -15.84
CA SER A 328 -22.84 15.41 -16.74
C SER A 328 -22.34 16.68 -16.02
N ASP A 329 -21.93 17.69 -16.76
CA ASP A 329 -21.36 18.92 -16.21
C ASP A 329 -22.33 19.63 -15.25
N SER A 330 -23.61 19.61 -15.61
CA SER A 330 -24.71 20.18 -14.82
C SER A 330 -25.23 19.29 -13.68
N TYR A 331 -24.94 17.97 -13.66
CA TYR A 331 -25.26 17.08 -12.53
C TYR A 331 -24.42 15.80 -12.47
N VAL A 332 -23.85 15.50 -11.28
CA VAL A 332 -23.29 14.18 -10.96
C VAL A 332 -23.95 13.60 -9.72
N GLY A 333 -24.57 12.42 -9.85
CA GLY A 333 -25.34 11.81 -8.76
C GLY A 333 -26.17 10.60 -9.21
N PHE A 334 -27.33 10.38 -8.57
CA PHE A 334 -28.17 9.19 -8.77
C PHE A 334 -29.65 9.59 -8.91
N SER A 335 -30.38 8.95 -9.84
CA SER A 335 -31.83 9.17 -10.00
C SER A 335 -32.58 8.46 -8.88
N ALA A 336 -33.59 9.10 -8.29
CA ALA A 336 -34.43 8.51 -7.25
C ALA A 336 -35.19 7.26 -7.74
N ARG A 337 -35.53 7.22 -9.04
CA ARG A 337 -36.12 6.06 -9.72
C ARG A 337 -35.01 5.15 -10.22
N GLY A 338 -35.03 3.89 -9.79
CA GLY A 338 -33.95 2.93 -9.99
C GLY A 338 -33.86 2.28 -11.37
N ASP A 339 -34.88 2.43 -12.22
CA ASP A 339 -35.03 1.60 -13.42
C ASP A 339 -34.22 2.08 -14.64
N GLU A 340 -34.00 3.39 -14.81
CA GLU A 340 -33.45 3.95 -16.06
C GLU A 340 -31.95 3.66 -16.31
N ARG A 341 -31.18 3.34 -15.26
CA ARG A 341 -29.71 3.15 -15.34
C ARG A 341 -29.18 2.10 -14.34
N ALA A 342 -29.92 1.00 -14.14
CA ALA A 342 -29.42 -0.11 -13.34
C ALA A 342 -28.24 -0.84 -14.03
N ILE A 343 -27.25 -1.28 -13.25
CA ILE A 343 -26.24 -2.23 -13.73
C ILE A 343 -26.93 -3.59 -13.90
N GLY A 344 -26.64 -4.31 -15.00
CA GLY A 344 -27.39 -5.52 -15.39
C GLY A 344 -28.76 -5.23 -16.04
N PHE A 345 -29.06 -3.99 -16.43
CA PHE A 345 -30.25 -3.69 -17.22
C PHE A 345 -30.10 -4.19 -18.66
N GLY A 346 -31.09 -4.94 -19.16
CA GLY A 346 -31.08 -5.55 -20.50
C GLY A 346 -30.51 -6.97 -20.56
N ASP A 347 -30.05 -7.53 -19.44
CA ASP A 347 -29.68 -8.93 -19.33
C ASP A 347 -30.94 -9.81 -19.17
N PRO A 348 -31.13 -10.87 -19.99
CA PRO A 348 -32.31 -11.73 -19.93
C PRO A 348 -32.47 -12.51 -18.62
N ALA A 349 -31.40 -12.76 -17.86
CA ALA A 349 -31.50 -13.35 -16.51
C ALA A 349 -32.04 -12.35 -15.47
N TRP A 350 -32.13 -11.07 -15.82
CA TRP A 350 -32.47 -9.95 -14.93
C TRP A 350 -33.63 -9.10 -15.45
N ASP A 351 -34.41 -9.52 -16.44
CA ASP A 351 -35.47 -8.66 -16.99
C ASP A 351 -36.59 -8.33 -15.96
N LYS A 352 -37.17 -7.14 -16.08
CA LYS A 352 -38.27 -6.61 -15.26
C LYS A 352 -39.61 -6.55 -16.03
N ASP A 353 -39.63 -6.86 -17.33
CA ASP A 353 -40.75 -6.50 -18.22
C ASP A 353 -42.11 -7.17 -17.92
N ALA A 354 -42.17 -8.11 -16.97
CA ALA A 354 -43.42 -8.54 -16.33
C ALA A 354 -44.29 -7.37 -15.82
N GLN A 355 -43.68 -6.22 -15.48
CA GLN A 355 -44.40 -5.03 -15.02
C GLN A 355 -45.29 -4.35 -16.08
N ARG A 356 -45.11 -4.62 -17.38
CA ARG A 356 -45.90 -3.98 -18.46
C ARG A 356 -47.33 -4.53 -18.63
N SER A 357 -47.75 -5.49 -17.80
CA SER A 357 -49.11 -6.03 -17.80
C SER A 357 -50.11 -5.15 -17.02
N ASN A 358 -51.02 -4.55 -17.81
CA ASN A 358 -52.37 -3.99 -17.54
C ASN A 358 -52.78 -3.55 -16.13
N GLY A 359 -53.54 -2.45 -16.07
CA GLY A 359 -54.55 -2.22 -15.03
C GLY A 359 -54.52 -0.85 -14.38
N ASP A 360 -54.02 -0.80 -13.14
CA ASP A 360 -54.37 0.24 -12.17
C ASP A 360 -53.25 1.21 -11.81
N ALA A 361 -53.55 2.51 -11.90
CA ALA A 361 -52.65 3.59 -11.47
C ALA A 361 -52.33 3.58 -9.97
N ALA A 362 -53.20 2.98 -9.13
CA ALA A 362 -52.93 2.78 -7.70
C ALA A 362 -51.88 1.68 -7.48
N ALA A 363 -52.02 0.54 -8.18
CA ALA A 363 -51.05 -0.55 -8.12
C ALA A 363 -49.69 -0.17 -8.73
N ALA A 364 -49.67 0.77 -9.69
CA ALA A 364 -48.43 1.29 -10.28
C ALA A 364 -47.49 1.95 -9.25
N LEU A 365 -48.02 2.58 -8.20
CA LEU A 365 -47.23 3.21 -7.14
C LEU A 365 -46.50 2.19 -6.25
N ASP A 366 -47.20 1.11 -5.89
CA ASP A 366 -46.65 -0.03 -5.13
C ASP A 366 -45.64 -0.86 -5.95
N ARG A 367 -45.68 -0.71 -7.28
CA ARG A 367 -44.75 -1.31 -8.25
C ARG A 367 -43.48 -0.48 -8.52
N MET A 368 -43.35 0.75 -8.03
CA MET A 368 -42.16 1.60 -8.28
C MET A 368 -40.90 1.10 -7.57
N ASP A 369 -39.73 1.25 -8.21
CA ASP A 369 -38.43 0.86 -7.65
C ASP A 369 -37.59 2.07 -7.25
N PHE A 370 -37.49 2.34 -5.95
CA PHE A 370 -36.72 3.49 -5.46
C PHE A 370 -35.27 3.10 -5.17
N ALA A 371 -34.33 3.90 -5.67
CA ALA A 371 -32.91 3.80 -5.36
C ALA A 371 -32.62 4.37 -3.96
N GLN A 372 -31.92 3.62 -3.11
CA GLN A 372 -31.25 4.18 -1.96
C GLN A 372 -29.95 4.83 -2.41
N ARG A 373 -29.99 6.16 -2.54
CA ARG A 373 -28.81 6.99 -2.74
C ARG A 373 -27.90 6.92 -1.52
N LYS A 374 -26.59 7.07 -1.74
CA LYS A 374 -25.59 7.24 -0.67
C LYS A 374 -25.32 8.73 -0.47
N PRO A 375 -24.95 9.16 0.77
CA PRO A 375 -24.91 10.57 1.11
C PRO A 375 -23.82 11.34 0.35
N CYS A 376 -22.72 10.69 -0.02
CA CYS A 376 -21.60 11.30 -0.74
C CYS A 376 -20.78 10.26 -1.54
N PHE A 377 -19.83 10.74 -2.36
CA PHE A 377 -18.85 9.90 -3.06
C PHE A 377 -17.50 9.90 -2.31
N ILE A 378 -17.05 8.74 -1.82
CA ILE A 378 -15.75 8.59 -1.12
C ILE A 378 -14.57 9.00 -2.03
N GLU A 379 -14.70 8.77 -3.34
CA GLU A 379 -13.68 9.13 -4.33
C GLU A 379 -13.46 10.65 -4.39
N LEU A 380 -14.50 11.47 -4.15
CA LEU A 380 -14.33 12.93 -4.01
C LEU A 380 -13.50 13.28 -2.78
N GLY A 381 -13.72 12.59 -1.65
CA GLY A 381 -12.90 12.74 -0.45
C GLY A 381 -11.43 12.36 -0.68
N ARG A 382 -11.16 11.29 -1.44
CA ARG A 382 -9.80 10.88 -1.83
C ARG A 382 -9.13 11.87 -2.78
N LEU A 383 -9.90 12.49 -3.69
CA LEU A 383 -9.43 13.56 -4.57
C LEU A 383 -9.13 14.84 -3.80
N LEU A 384 -10.02 15.29 -2.91
CA LEU A 384 -9.80 16.44 -2.02
C LEU A 384 -8.56 16.25 -1.14
N LEU A 385 -8.37 15.06 -0.58
CA LEU A 385 -7.16 14.71 0.15
C LEU A 385 -5.91 14.74 -0.74
N ARG A 386 -6.01 14.33 -2.01
CA ARG A 386 -4.91 14.44 -2.96
C ARG A 386 -4.61 15.89 -3.36
N ILE A 387 -5.62 16.75 -3.44
CA ILE A 387 -5.46 18.22 -3.59
C ILE A 387 -4.71 18.80 -2.38
N LEU A 388 -5.05 18.38 -1.15
CA LEU A 388 -4.36 18.83 0.08
C LEU A 388 -2.88 18.35 0.13
N GLU A 389 -2.58 17.13 -0.30
CA GLU A 389 -1.20 16.65 -0.47
C GLU A 389 -0.41 17.46 -1.51
N LEU A 390 -1.09 18.00 -2.53
CA LEU A 390 -0.49 18.78 -3.60
C LEU A 390 -0.35 20.27 -3.23
N ASP A 391 -1.24 20.85 -2.41
CA ASP A 391 -1.03 22.13 -1.70
C ASP A 391 0.28 22.09 -0.91
N VAL A 392 0.47 21.04 -0.09
CA VAL A 392 1.69 20.84 0.70
C VAL A 392 2.93 20.79 -0.17
N LEU A 393 2.89 20.04 -1.28
CA LEU A 393 4.02 19.91 -2.20
C LEU A 393 4.29 21.23 -2.95
N CYS A 394 3.25 21.92 -3.44
CA CYS A 394 3.35 23.22 -4.10
C CYS A 394 4.00 24.27 -3.17
N HIS A 395 3.50 24.38 -1.94
CA HIS A 395 4.04 25.29 -0.94
C HIS A 395 5.48 24.95 -0.53
N ARG A 396 5.88 23.68 -0.54
CA ARG A 396 7.27 23.25 -0.24
C ARG A 396 8.23 23.62 -1.37
N LEU A 397 7.87 23.34 -2.62
CA LEU A 397 8.64 23.72 -3.81
C LEU A 397 8.76 25.25 -3.94
N GLU A 398 7.67 25.99 -3.69
CA GLU A 398 7.69 27.45 -3.73
C GLU A 398 8.60 28.02 -2.62
N TRP A 399 8.58 27.47 -1.39
CA TRP A 399 9.52 27.89 -0.35
C TRP A 399 10.99 27.61 -0.73
N GLN A 400 11.29 26.45 -1.32
CA GLN A 400 12.62 26.14 -1.86
C GLN A 400 13.03 27.14 -2.95
N ARG A 401 12.12 27.49 -3.87
CA ARG A 401 12.36 28.51 -4.92
C ARG A 401 12.68 29.87 -4.32
N TRP A 402 11.98 30.31 -3.28
CA TRP A 402 12.29 31.57 -2.59
C TRP A 402 13.63 31.55 -1.84
N GLN A 403 14.01 30.41 -1.24
CA GLN A 403 15.35 30.24 -0.66
C GLN A 403 16.46 30.35 -1.73
N MET A 404 16.24 29.75 -2.91
CA MET A 404 17.14 29.90 -4.06
C MET A 404 17.23 31.36 -4.56
N LEU A 405 16.10 32.06 -4.63
CA LEU A 405 16.05 33.46 -5.07
C LEU A 405 16.72 34.43 -4.10
N LEU A 406 16.64 34.20 -2.78
CA LEU A 406 17.43 34.96 -1.80
C LEU A 406 18.92 34.71 -1.98
N LYS A 407 19.33 33.45 -2.15
CA LYS A 407 20.73 33.06 -2.37
C LYS A 407 21.32 33.67 -3.65
N LEU A 408 20.56 33.71 -4.75
CA LEU A 408 20.98 34.40 -5.98
C LEU A 408 21.02 35.93 -5.85
N GLY A 409 20.25 36.51 -4.93
CA GLY A 409 20.13 37.96 -4.74
C GLY A 409 21.40 38.68 -4.31
N SER A 410 22.43 37.96 -3.84
CA SER A 410 23.74 38.51 -3.48
C SER A 410 24.81 38.34 -4.58
N SER A 411 24.48 37.76 -5.74
CA SER A 411 25.45 37.63 -6.84
C SER A 411 25.66 38.94 -7.59
N THR A 412 26.92 39.21 -7.95
CA THR A 412 27.32 40.36 -8.78
C THR A 412 27.42 40.02 -10.28
N GLU A 413 27.25 38.76 -10.68
CA GLU A 413 27.40 38.33 -12.07
C GLU A 413 26.12 38.61 -12.90
N PRO A 414 26.19 39.30 -14.06
CA PRO A 414 25.01 39.71 -14.82
C PRO A 414 24.25 38.51 -15.41
N ASP A 415 24.95 37.52 -15.96
CA ASP A 415 24.33 36.29 -16.50
C ASP A 415 23.61 35.50 -15.38
N VAL A 416 24.15 35.47 -14.15
CA VAL A 416 23.49 34.85 -12.98
C VAL A 416 22.25 35.66 -12.54
N GLY A 417 22.31 36.98 -12.68
CA GLY A 417 21.15 37.87 -12.51
C GLY A 417 20.00 37.57 -13.47
N GLN A 418 20.31 37.17 -14.72
CA GLN A 418 19.29 36.72 -15.70
C GLN A 418 18.67 35.39 -15.29
N GLU A 419 19.46 34.42 -14.82
CA GLU A 419 18.92 33.14 -14.31
C GLU A 419 18.03 33.36 -13.08
N GLY A 420 18.40 34.30 -12.19
CA GLY A 420 17.53 34.75 -11.10
C GLY A 420 16.23 35.41 -11.58
N ALA A 421 16.23 36.08 -12.73
CA ALA A 421 15.01 36.63 -13.33
C ALA A 421 14.11 35.54 -13.94
N ALA A 422 14.68 34.54 -14.61
CA ALA A 422 13.95 33.38 -15.11
C ALA A 422 13.33 32.57 -13.95
N LEU A 423 14.09 32.30 -12.91
CA LEU A 423 13.64 31.58 -11.72
C LEU A 423 12.50 32.30 -10.97
N ARG A 424 12.41 33.64 -11.03
CA ARG A 424 11.27 34.41 -10.48
C ARG A 424 9.95 34.15 -11.22
N GLN A 425 10.00 33.88 -12.52
CA GLN A 425 8.80 33.66 -13.35
C GLN A 425 8.31 32.21 -13.32
N MET A 426 9.21 31.27 -13.04
CA MET A 426 8.95 29.82 -13.00
C MET A 426 8.21 29.38 -11.72
N MET A 427 7.41 28.31 -11.82
CA MET A 427 7.05 27.45 -10.68
C MET A 427 7.51 26.02 -11.00
N PHE A 428 8.05 25.31 -10.02
CA PHE A 428 8.55 23.94 -10.22
C PHE A 428 7.41 22.92 -10.31
N PHE A 429 7.54 21.93 -11.18
CA PHE A 429 6.59 20.81 -11.32
C PHE A 429 7.06 19.51 -10.64
N SER A 430 8.33 19.39 -10.26
CA SER A 430 8.82 18.23 -9.47
C SER A 430 9.88 18.63 -8.44
N ALA A 431 10.10 17.76 -7.45
CA ALA A 431 11.20 17.92 -6.51
C ALA A 431 12.58 17.77 -7.18
N ILE A 432 12.65 17.02 -8.28
CA ILE A 432 13.87 16.89 -9.09
C ILE A 432 14.20 18.17 -9.84
N GLU A 433 13.21 18.87 -10.40
CA GLU A 433 13.42 20.16 -11.05
C GLU A 433 13.94 21.20 -10.04
N ALA A 434 13.38 21.24 -8.84
CA ALA A 434 13.88 22.05 -7.74
C ALA A 434 15.32 21.66 -7.33
N ASP A 435 15.64 20.37 -7.21
CA ASP A 435 16.99 19.87 -6.89
C ASP A 435 18.03 20.23 -7.97
N PHE A 436 17.66 20.18 -9.25
CA PHE A 436 18.54 20.64 -10.34
C PHE A 436 18.84 22.14 -10.23
N TRP A 437 17.83 22.97 -9.96
CA TRP A 437 18.04 24.40 -9.71
C TRP A 437 18.83 24.65 -8.41
N GLN A 438 18.60 23.89 -7.36
CA GLN A 438 19.36 23.98 -6.11
C GLN A 438 20.83 23.61 -6.30
N SER A 439 21.12 22.61 -7.12
CA SER A 439 22.48 22.20 -7.51
C SER A 439 23.22 23.34 -8.25
N PHE A 440 22.54 24.01 -9.18
CA PHE A 440 23.05 25.18 -9.89
C PHE A 440 23.29 26.39 -8.96
N VAL A 441 22.30 26.77 -8.15
CA VAL A 441 22.41 27.91 -7.22
C VAL A 441 23.52 27.69 -6.19
N SER A 442 23.71 26.45 -5.72
CA SER A 442 24.75 26.12 -4.75
C SER A 442 26.17 26.26 -5.32
N GLN A 443 26.35 26.13 -6.64
CA GLN A 443 27.62 26.39 -7.33
C GLN A 443 27.96 27.88 -7.28
N HIS A 444 27.06 28.75 -7.73
CA HIS A 444 27.34 30.19 -7.85
C HIS A 444 27.40 30.93 -6.51
N VAL A 445 26.69 30.50 -5.46
CA VAL A 445 26.48 31.33 -4.26
C VAL A 445 27.47 31.07 -3.12
N SER A 446 27.72 29.82 -2.74
CA SER A 446 28.46 29.50 -1.48
C SER A 446 29.99 29.67 -1.60
N GLY A 447 30.47 30.58 -2.45
CA GLY A 447 31.85 30.58 -2.95
C GLY A 447 32.23 29.27 -3.64
N SER A 448 31.25 28.46 -4.05
CA SER A 448 31.38 27.01 -4.30
C SER A 448 31.31 26.64 -5.79
N ASN A 449 31.82 27.52 -6.64
CA ASN A 449 32.26 27.15 -7.99
C ASN A 449 33.14 25.90 -7.85
N GLY A 450 32.98 24.90 -8.72
CA GLY A 450 33.80 23.69 -8.60
C GLY A 450 35.28 24.01 -8.81
N ARG A 451 36.14 23.04 -8.49
CA ARG A 451 37.60 23.27 -8.45
C ARG A 451 38.13 23.91 -9.74
N ALA A 452 37.60 23.54 -10.90
CA ALA A 452 38.05 24.07 -12.17
C ALA A 452 37.59 25.52 -12.38
N THR A 453 36.28 25.79 -12.33
CA THR A 453 35.75 27.15 -12.59
C THR A 453 36.29 28.16 -11.57
N ARG A 454 36.42 27.78 -10.29
CA ARG A 454 36.99 28.66 -9.25
C ARG A 454 38.47 28.98 -9.50
N THR A 455 39.23 28.01 -10.00
CA THR A 455 40.66 28.17 -10.31
C THR A 455 40.88 29.05 -11.54
N ILE A 456 40.05 28.95 -12.58
CA ILE A 456 40.08 29.85 -13.75
C ILE A 456 39.98 31.31 -13.31
N LYS A 457 39.02 31.62 -12.43
CA LYS A 457 38.84 32.98 -11.88
C LYS A 457 40.03 33.43 -11.05
N SER A 458 40.55 32.59 -10.14
CA SER A 458 41.72 32.95 -9.33
C SER A 458 43.02 33.13 -10.12
N LEU A 459 43.09 32.57 -11.34
CA LEU A 459 44.21 32.73 -12.27
C LEU A 459 43.99 33.86 -13.31
N GLY A 460 42.86 34.56 -13.28
CA GLY A 460 42.54 35.62 -14.26
C GLY A 460 42.30 35.10 -15.69
N LEU A 461 41.99 33.82 -15.86
CA LEU A 461 41.88 33.15 -17.17
C LEU A 461 40.52 33.34 -17.87
N GLU A 462 39.63 34.15 -17.33
CA GLU A 462 38.24 34.31 -17.82
C GLU A 462 38.19 34.70 -19.30
N SER A 463 38.96 35.71 -19.73
CA SER A 463 39.02 36.15 -21.14
C SER A 463 39.73 35.18 -22.09
N ALA A 464 40.48 34.20 -21.56
CA ALA A 464 41.05 33.10 -22.35
C ALA A 464 40.04 31.94 -22.47
N PHE A 465 39.27 31.66 -21.41
CA PHE A 465 38.17 30.70 -21.44
C PHE A 465 37.10 31.10 -22.48
N GLU A 466 36.70 32.37 -22.52
CA GLU A 466 35.75 32.90 -23.52
C GLU A 466 36.26 32.86 -24.97
N GLN A 467 37.58 32.79 -25.18
CA GLN A 467 38.17 32.55 -26.52
C GLN A 467 38.12 31.07 -26.92
N TYR A 468 37.99 30.15 -25.96
CA TYR A 468 37.92 28.72 -26.22
C TYR A 468 36.48 28.20 -26.33
N THR A 469 35.55 28.72 -25.52
CA THR A 469 34.18 28.21 -25.38
C THR A 469 33.21 29.30 -24.89
N ILE A 470 31.91 28.99 -24.86
CA ILE A 470 30.88 29.80 -24.20
C ILE A 470 30.63 29.32 -22.76
N ALA A 471 30.23 30.24 -21.87
CA ALA A 471 29.87 29.87 -20.50
C ALA A 471 28.58 29.04 -20.44
N GLY A 472 28.43 28.18 -19.42
CA GLY A 472 27.23 27.33 -19.28
C GLY A 472 25.92 28.11 -19.16
N THR A 473 25.93 29.30 -18.55
CA THR A 473 24.78 30.24 -18.51
C THR A 473 24.35 30.71 -19.90
N GLN A 474 25.33 30.98 -20.77
CA GLN A 474 25.11 31.41 -22.16
C GLN A 474 24.55 30.25 -22.99
N TYR A 475 25.01 29.02 -22.74
CA TYR A 475 24.38 27.83 -23.33
C TYR A 475 22.94 27.61 -22.83
N GLN A 476 22.67 27.92 -21.57
CA GLN A 476 21.32 27.84 -21.02
C GLN A 476 20.38 28.92 -21.57
N GLU A 477 20.90 30.11 -21.92
CA GLU A 477 20.18 31.12 -22.71
C GLU A 477 19.77 30.55 -24.09
N ASN A 478 20.70 29.95 -24.83
CA ASN A 478 20.42 29.28 -26.11
C ASN A 478 19.40 28.14 -25.98
N LEU A 479 19.49 27.33 -24.91
CA LEU A 479 18.53 26.27 -24.63
C LEU A 479 17.13 26.83 -24.35
N ARG A 480 17.01 27.89 -23.55
CA ARG A 480 15.72 28.54 -23.24
C ARG A 480 15.08 29.14 -24.50
N ALA A 481 15.85 29.81 -25.35
CA ALA A 481 15.37 30.33 -26.64
C ALA A 481 15.19 29.25 -27.73
N ASN A 482 15.81 28.07 -27.56
CA ASN A 482 15.95 27.05 -28.61
C ASN A 482 16.60 27.61 -29.90
N ALA A 483 17.51 28.57 -29.75
CA ALA A 483 18.19 29.27 -30.84
C ALA A 483 19.65 29.59 -30.47
N PRO A 484 20.60 29.60 -31.43
CA PRO A 484 22.00 29.94 -31.18
C PRO A 484 22.18 31.46 -31.01
N ILE A 485 21.97 31.99 -29.79
CA ILE A 485 22.16 33.41 -29.47
C ILE A 485 23.65 33.71 -29.24
N ARG A 486 24.34 32.90 -28.41
CA ARG A 486 25.79 32.98 -28.17
C ARG A 486 26.42 31.63 -28.46
N VAL A 487 27.14 31.49 -29.58
CA VAL A 487 27.84 30.24 -29.97
C VAL A 487 29.36 30.40 -29.82
N CYS A 488 30.07 29.27 -29.77
CA CYS A 488 31.52 29.26 -29.64
C CYS A 488 32.23 30.11 -30.71
N PRO A 489 33.29 30.87 -30.35
CA PRO A 489 34.04 31.66 -31.32
C PRO A 489 34.70 30.74 -32.36
N PRO A 490 34.89 31.21 -33.62
CA PRO A 490 35.56 30.44 -34.65
C PRO A 490 37.01 30.10 -34.26
N PRO A 491 37.57 28.98 -34.76
CA PRO A 491 38.94 28.58 -34.48
C PRO A 491 39.94 29.67 -34.90
N GLN A 492 40.95 29.92 -34.05
CA GLN A 492 41.99 30.89 -34.34
C GLN A 492 42.96 30.37 -35.42
N SER A 493 43.70 31.25 -36.10
CA SER A 493 44.72 30.87 -37.09
C SER A 493 46.01 30.29 -36.48
N VAL A 494 45.93 29.76 -35.27
CA VAL A 494 47.02 29.25 -34.43
C VAL A 494 46.57 27.89 -33.90
N SER A 495 47.46 26.90 -33.83
CA SER A 495 47.12 25.57 -33.31
C SER A 495 46.65 25.67 -31.86
N LEU A 496 45.79 24.74 -31.43
CA LEU A 496 45.23 24.77 -30.09
C LEU A 496 46.34 24.64 -29.04
N LEU A 497 47.31 23.75 -29.28
CA LEU A 497 48.43 23.51 -28.38
C LEU A 497 49.40 24.72 -28.30
N GLU A 498 49.61 25.46 -29.39
CA GLU A 498 50.41 26.68 -29.35
C GLU A 498 49.67 27.81 -28.62
N TRP A 499 48.37 27.99 -28.88
CA TRP A 499 47.56 28.99 -28.18
C TRP A 499 47.48 28.72 -26.67
N THR A 500 47.18 27.48 -26.24
CA THR A 500 47.15 27.16 -24.80
C THR A 500 48.52 27.29 -24.15
N SER A 501 49.61 27.00 -24.86
CA SER A 501 50.97 27.20 -24.35
C SER A 501 51.30 28.69 -24.16
N ARG A 502 50.86 29.57 -25.07
CA ARG A 502 50.98 31.03 -24.91
C ARG A 502 50.17 31.54 -23.71
N VAL A 503 48.95 31.03 -23.50
CA VAL A 503 48.13 31.34 -22.32
C VAL A 503 48.81 30.85 -21.03
N GLY A 504 49.28 29.59 -21.00
CA GLY A 504 49.96 29.00 -19.85
C GLY A 504 51.26 29.70 -19.46
N ALA A 505 52.02 30.20 -20.44
CA ALA A 505 53.23 30.99 -20.22
C ALA A 505 52.95 32.42 -19.68
N SER A 506 51.72 32.93 -19.83
CA SER A 506 51.32 34.24 -19.28
C SER A 506 50.94 34.20 -17.79
N LEU A 507 50.77 33.00 -17.23
CA LEU A 507 50.45 32.79 -15.81
C LEU A 507 51.67 32.92 -14.91
N ASN A 508 51.44 33.19 -13.63
CA ASN A 508 52.49 33.25 -12.62
C ASN A 508 52.08 32.46 -11.35
N PRO A 509 52.73 31.31 -11.05
CA PRO A 509 53.76 30.64 -11.85
C PRO A 509 53.19 30.11 -13.18
N PRO A 510 54.02 30.04 -14.24
CA PRO A 510 53.58 29.56 -15.56
C PRO A 510 53.17 28.09 -15.53
N ARG A 511 52.28 27.70 -16.45
CA ARG A 511 51.73 26.34 -16.58
C ARG A 511 51.90 25.84 -18.01
N CYS A 512 51.97 24.53 -18.22
CA CYS A 512 51.96 23.97 -19.57
C CYS A 512 50.57 24.14 -20.22
N GLY A 513 50.53 24.25 -21.55
CA GLY A 513 49.27 24.45 -22.29
C GLY A 513 48.25 23.33 -22.08
N GLU A 514 48.72 22.09 -21.88
CA GLU A 514 47.89 20.93 -21.57
C GLU A 514 47.16 21.05 -20.22
N THR A 515 47.82 21.59 -19.19
CA THR A 515 47.18 21.86 -17.89
C THR A 515 46.10 22.94 -18.03
N VAL A 516 46.33 23.97 -18.85
CA VAL A 516 45.33 25.01 -19.13
C VAL A 516 44.13 24.43 -19.89
N LEU A 517 44.38 23.62 -20.92
CA LEU A 517 43.33 22.95 -21.69
C LEU A 517 42.51 21.98 -20.82
N TRP A 518 43.18 21.16 -20.01
CA TRP A 518 42.53 20.28 -19.04
C TRP A 518 41.66 21.06 -18.05
N LEU A 519 42.15 22.19 -17.53
CA LEU A 519 41.41 23.05 -16.62
C LEU A 519 40.15 23.63 -17.27
N PHE A 520 40.24 24.10 -18.52
CA PHE A 520 39.10 24.58 -19.29
C PHE A 520 38.10 23.46 -19.57
N ASN A 521 38.58 22.27 -19.95
CA ASN A 521 37.74 21.10 -20.24
C ASN A 521 37.00 20.60 -18.99
N GLN A 522 37.63 20.61 -17.82
CA GLN A 522 36.95 20.33 -16.55
C GLN A 522 35.94 21.42 -16.20
N ALA A 523 36.22 22.71 -16.44
CA ALA A 523 35.28 23.79 -16.15
C ALA A 523 34.04 23.77 -17.07
N ILE A 524 34.20 23.47 -18.36
CA ILE A 524 33.08 23.18 -19.27
C ILE A 524 32.26 22.03 -18.70
N THR A 525 32.91 20.93 -18.34
CA THR A 525 32.23 19.74 -17.83
C THR A 525 31.47 20.02 -16.53
N GLU A 526 32.07 20.79 -15.62
CA GLU A 526 31.51 21.23 -14.35
C GLU A 526 30.29 22.16 -14.51
N GLN A 527 30.33 23.09 -15.48
CA GLN A 527 29.22 23.99 -15.76
C GLN A 527 28.07 23.28 -16.49
N PHE A 528 28.37 22.60 -17.61
CA PHE A 528 27.34 22.03 -18.49
C PHE A 528 26.58 20.87 -17.84
N THR A 529 27.23 20.04 -17.01
CA THR A 529 26.56 18.94 -16.29
C THR A 529 25.57 19.41 -15.22
N ARG A 530 25.60 20.70 -14.84
CA ARG A 530 24.77 21.29 -13.77
C ARG A 530 23.63 22.19 -14.26
N LEU A 531 23.53 22.44 -15.58
CA LEU A 531 22.50 23.34 -16.15
C LEU A 531 21.07 22.80 -15.95
N PRO A 532 20.21 23.44 -15.13
CA PRO A 532 18.91 22.89 -14.78
C PRO A 532 17.97 22.69 -15.98
N VAL A 533 18.01 23.56 -16.99
CA VAL A 533 17.18 23.42 -18.19
C VAL A 533 17.60 22.21 -19.03
N LEU A 534 18.90 21.94 -19.13
CA LEU A 534 19.43 20.77 -19.84
C LEU A 534 19.09 19.47 -19.09
N ARG A 535 19.34 19.44 -17.78
CA ARG A 535 19.02 18.29 -16.91
C ARG A 535 17.53 17.97 -16.91
N THR A 536 16.66 18.98 -16.83
CA THR A 536 15.19 18.78 -16.84
C THR A 536 14.70 18.21 -18.18
N ARG A 537 15.19 18.73 -19.31
CA ARG A 537 14.85 18.18 -20.64
C ARG A 537 15.32 16.74 -20.82
N LEU A 538 16.56 16.43 -20.44
CA LEU A 538 17.10 15.06 -20.51
C LEU A 538 16.37 14.12 -19.55
N PHE A 539 16.06 14.56 -18.33
CA PHE A 539 15.32 13.77 -17.34
C PHE A 539 13.93 13.37 -17.85
N ASN A 540 13.17 14.32 -18.40
CA ASN A 540 11.83 14.06 -18.93
C ASN A 540 11.85 13.05 -20.09
N VAL A 541 12.85 13.13 -20.97
CA VAL A 541 13.04 12.14 -22.05
C VAL A 541 13.54 10.80 -21.52
N PHE A 542 14.35 10.77 -20.46
CA PHE A 542 14.77 9.52 -19.81
C PHE A 542 13.58 8.76 -19.22
N CYS A 543 12.67 9.44 -18.51
CA CYS A 543 11.47 8.81 -17.95
C CYS A 543 10.47 8.33 -19.02
N ALA A 544 10.46 8.94 -20.20
CA ALA A 544 9.57 8.58 -21.31
C ALA A 544 10.12 7.45 -22.21
N GLU A 545 11.38 7.57 -22.64
CA GLU A 545 12.00 6.77 -23.72
C GLU A 545 13.19 5.90 -23.25
N GLY A 546 13.49 5.88 -21.96
CA GLY A 546 14.52 5.01 -21.40
C GLY A 546 14.04 3.57 -21.15
N ASP A 547 14.99 2.65 -21.01
CA ASP A 547 14.78 1.23 -20.71
C ASP A 547 15.38 0.88 -19.32
N LEU A 548 14.71 -0.04 -18.60
CA LEU A 548 15.25 -0.76 -17.44
C LEU A 548 15.66 -2.16 -17.86
N ILE A 549 16.93 -2.52 -17.67
CA ILE A 549 17.44 -3.87 -17.87
C ILE A 549 17.55 -4.57 -16.51
N VAL A 550 16.93 -5.74 -16.40
CA VAL A 550 16.94 -6.59 -15.21
C VAL A 550 17.83 -7.81 -15.46
N SER A 551 19.02 -7.82 -14.86
CA SER A 551 19.95 -8.95 -14.97
C SER A 551 19.86 -9.87 -13.75
N TYR A 552 19.99 -11.19 -13.96
CA TYR A 552 19.65 -12.21 -12.97
C TYR A 552 20.87 -12.97 -12.42
N LYS A 553 21.38 -12.55 -11.26
CA LYS A 553 22.55 -13.14 -10.58
C LYS A 553 22.40 -14.64 -10.39
N ASN A 554 23.49 -15.38 -10.63
CA ASN A 554 23.60 -16.84 -10.47
C ASN A 554 22.55 -17.68 -11.26
N SER A 555 21.91 -17.10 -12.26
CA SER A 555 20.89 -17.78 -13.09
C SER A 555 21.35 -17.97 -14.55
N LYS A 556 20.71 -18.89 -15.27
CA LYS A 556 20.79 -19.00 -16.74
C LYS A 556 19.56 -18.40 -17.44
N LYS A 557 18.83 -17.50 -16.77
CA LYS A 557 17.77 -16.71 -17.42
C LYS A 557 18.43 -15.58 -18.20
N ALA A 558 17.88 -15.25 -19.37
CA ALA A 558 18.25 -14.02 -20.06
C ALA A 558 17.79 -12.79 -19.26
N ASP A 559 18.45 -11.66 -19.50
CA ASP A 559 18.07 -10.36 -18.96
C ASP A 559 16.68 -9.96 -19.50
N ASP A 560 15.80 -9.43 -18.64
CA ASP A 560 14.54 -8.84 -19.10
C ASP A 560 14.73 -7.34 -19.36
N VAL A 561 14.03 -6.77 -20.34
CA VAL A 561 14.07 -5.33 -20.64
C VAL A 561 12.65 -4.76 -20.58
N TYR A 562 12.47 -3.65 -19.86
CA TYR A 562 11.19 -2.98 -19.65
C TYR A 562 11.30 -1.47 -19.96
N PRO A 563 10.45 -0.90 -20.84
CA PRO A 563 10.42 0.55 -21.05
C PRO A 563 10.02 1.28 -19.77
N LEU A 564 10.74 2.34 -19.38
CA LEU A 564 10.54 3.03 -18.09
C LEU A 564 9.12 3.59 -17.92
N ALA A 565 8.51 4.09 -19.01
CA ALA A 565 7.14 4.55 -19.04
C ALA A 565 6.11 3.50 -18.54
N SER A 566 6.37 2.21 -18.73
CA SER A 566 5.46 1.13 -18.27
C SER A 566 5.34 1.05 -16.75
N PHE A 567 6.40 1.40 -16.00
CA PHE A 567 6.36 1.44 -14.54
C PHE A 567 5.59 2.66 -14.02
N PHE A 568 5.54 3.75 -14.78
CA PHE A 568 4.73 4.92 -14.47
C PHE A 568 3.22 4.70 -14.77
N VAL A 569 2.83 3.72 -15.58
CA VAL A 569 1.42 3.48 -15.95
C VAL A 569 0.87 2.17 -15.38
N GLU A 570 1.48 1.03 -15.71
CA GLU A 570 0.88 -0.29 -15.52
C GLU A 570 1.59 -1.16 -14.48
N HIS A 571 2.88 -0.93 -14.22
CA HIS A 571 3.73 -1.90 -13.53
C HIS A 571 4.36 -1.34 -12.23
N SER A 572 3.81 -0.26 -11.68
CA SER A 572 4.42 0.47 -10.55
C SER A 572 4.75 -0.41 -9.34
N ARG A 573 3.87 -1.34 -8.94
CA ARG A 573 4.18 -2.29 -7.84
C ARG A 573 5.27 -3.30 -8.20
N HIS A 574 5.35 -3.75 -9.46
CA HIS A 574 6.39 -4.69 -9.89
C HIS A 574 7.79 -4.06 -9.79
N TYR A 575 7.92 -2.74 -10.00
CA TYR A 575 9.17 -2.03 -9.76
C TYR A 575 9.65 -2.13 -8.30
N LEU A 576 8.73 -2.15 -7.32
CA LEU A 576 9.08 -2.34 -5.91
C LEU A 576 9.49 -3.78 -5.59
N ASP A 577 8.86 -4.77 -6.23
CA ASP A 577 9.30 -6.16 -6.17
C ASP A 577 10.72 -6.31 -6.75
N LEU A 578 11.04 -5.57 -7.81
CA LEU A 578 12.40 -5.51 -8.38
C LEU A 578 13.40 -4.85 -7.42
N LEU A 579 13.09 -3.71 -6.81
CA LEU A 579 13.97 -3.07 -5.81
C LEU A 579 14.22 -3.95 -4.57
N GLU A 580 13.21 -4.65 -4.06
CA GLU A 580 13.39 -5.60 -2.96
C GLU A 580 14.31 -6.77 -3.37
N ARG A 581 14.20 -7.23 -4.62
CA ARG A 581 15.05 -8.31 -5.19
C ARG A 581 16.48 -7.87 -5.52
N GLU A 582 16.67 -6.62 -5.93
CA GLU A 582 17.96 -5.93 -6.06
C GLU A 582 18.64 -5.90 -4.69
N ARG A 583 17.95 -5.38 -3.66
CA ARG A 583 18.46 -5.30 -2.28
C ARG A 583 18.65 -6.66 -1.59
N GLN A 584 18.00 -7.73 -2.07
CA GLN A 584 18.29 -9.11 -1.68
C GLN A 584 19.55 -9.67 -2.39
N GLY A 585 20.05 -8.99 -3.43
CA GLY A 585 21.19 -9.41 -4.25
C GLY A 585 20.85 -10.56 -5.20
N THR A 586 19.61 -10.64 -5.69
CA THR A 586 19.16 -11.66 -6.65
C THR A 586 19.15 -11.18 -8.10
N ILE A 587 19.14 -9.86 -8.29
CA ILE A 587 19.17 -9.18 -9.59
C ILE A 587 20.04 -7.92 -9.51
N ASP A 588 20.40 -7.36 -10.66
CA ASP A 588 20.87 -5.98 -10.84
C ASP A 588 19.89 -5.21 -11.74
N LEU A 589 19.82 -3.88 -11.57
CA LEU A 589 18.94 -2.97 -12.28
C LEU A 589 19.75 -1.88 -13.00
N PHE A 590 19.74 -1.87 -14.32
CA PHE A 590 20.46 -0.88 -15.15
C PHE A 590 19.46 0.02 -15.88
N TYR A 591 19.65 1.33 -15.77
CA TYR A 591 18.80 2.35 -16.40
C TYR A 591 19.54 2.93 -17.61
N VAL A 592 18.94 2.81 -18.80
CA VAL A 592 19.63 3.10 -20.08
C VAL A 592 18.78 4.07 -20.92
N LEU A 593 19.45 5.03 -21.57
CA LEU A 593 18.83 5.95 -22.52
C LEU A 593 19.58 5.90 -23.85
N ASN A 594 18.84 6.00 -24.97
CA ASN A 594 19.44 6.03 -26.30
C ASN A 594 20.28 7.30 -26.50
N ASP A 595 21.57 7.11 -26.77
CA ASP A 595 22.57 8.13 -27.09
C ASP A 595 22.14 9.07 -28.26
N GLU A 596 21.37 8.57 -29.23
CA GLU A 596 20.77 9.41 -30.29
C GLU A 596 19.75 10.43 -29.73
N LEU A 597 18.96 10.04 -28.72
CA LEU A 597 18.01 10.94 -28.03
C LEU A 597 18.75 11.94 -27.15
N VAL A 598 19.81 11.51 -26.45
CA VAL A 598 20.66 12.38 -25.63
C VAL A 598 21.27 13.51 -26.48
N ARG A 599 21.88 13.19 -27.63
CA ARG A 599 22.36 14.22 -28.57
C ARG A 599 21.24 15.07 -29.16
N GLY A 600 20.08 14.47 -29.47
CA GLY A 600 18.90 15.17 -30.01
C GLY A 600 18.26 16.17 -29.05
N VAL A 601 18.30 15.91 -27.74
CA VAL A 601 17.86 16.83 -26.68
C VAL A 601 18.93 17.89 -26.38
N ALA A 602 20.20 17.49 -26.33
CA ALA A 602 21.30 18.39 -26.04
C ALA A 602 21.49 19.44 -27.14
N LYS A 603 21.42 19.05 -28.42
CA LYS A 603 21.55 19.91 -29.61
C LYS A 603 22.87 20.71 -29.73
N PHE A 604 24.00 20.20 -29.24
CA PHE A 604 25.28 20.92 -29.31
C PHE A 604 25.66 21.40 -30.73
N GLY A 605 25.43 20.59 -31.76
CA GLY A 605 25.67 20.98 -33.15
C GLY A 605 24.70 22.02 -33.74
N GLN A 606 23.68 22.46 -32.99
CA GLN A 606 22.80 23.58 -33.37
C GLN A 606 22.94 24.79 -32.42
N LEU A 607 23.24 24.55 -31.13
CA LEU A 607 23.17 25.57 -30.08
C LEU A 607 24.50 25.88 -29.40
N TYR A 608 25.57 25.11 -29.60
CA TYR A 608 26.89 25.31 -28.98
C TYR A 608 27.95 25.69 -30.02
N ASP A 609 28.18 24.79 -30.99
CA ASP A 609 29.10 25.03 -32.11
C ASP A 609 28.48 24.48 -33.41
N PRO A 610 27.88 25.34 -34.27
CA PRO A 610 27.27 24.93 -35.53
C PRO A 610 28.22 24.18 -36.48
N SER A 611 29.53 24.37 -36.32
CA SER A 611 30.57 23.72 -37.12
C SER A 611 30.57 22.20 -36.96
N PHE A 612 30.02 21.67 -35.87
CA PHE A 612 29.92 20.23 -35.63
C PHE A 612 29.14 19.50 -36.75
N ASN A 613 28.13 20.13 -37.35
CA ASN A 613 27.35 19.53 -38.44
C ASN A 613 28.07 19.56 -39.78
N ASN A 614 28.98 20.53 -39.98
CA ASN A 614 29.65 20.79 -41.25
C ASN A 614 30.93 19.95 -41.44
N ALA A 615 31.30 19.11 -40.46
CA ALA A 615 32.55 18.36 -40.43
C ALA A 615 32.69 17.24 -41.49
N VAL A 616 31.72 17.06 -42.38
CA VAL A 616 31.73 16.02 -43.43
C VAL A 616 32.35 16.58 -44.72
N GLY A 617 33.67 16.82 -44.74
CA GLY A 617 34.36 17.12 -46.00
C GLY A 617 35.78 17.67 -45.99
N ILE A 618 36.30 18.21 -44.87
CA ILE A 618 37.59 18.92 -44.86
C ILE A 618 38.72 18.03 -44.32
N SER A 619 39.81 17.93 -45.07
CA SER A 619 40.93 17.00 -44.87
C SER A 619 42.05 17.49 -43.95
N GLN A 620 41.75 18.44 -43.06
CA GLN A 620 42.60 18.82 -41.92
C GLN A 620 41.73 18.75 -40.66
N ARG A 621 42.19 17.97 -39.67
CA ARG A 621 41.53 17.91 -38.35
C ARG A 621 41.83 19.21 -37.62
N ASP A 622 40.81 20.07 -37.50
CA ASP A 622 40.88 21.22 -36.60
C ASP A 622 40.94 20.73 -35.14
N GLU A 623 42.05 21.03 -34.47
CA GLU A 623 42.30 20.69 -33.08
C GLU A 623 41.27 21.31 -32.13
N TRP A 624 40.84 22.56 -32.40
CA TRP A 624 39.85 23.27 -31.59
C TRP A 624 38.50 22.55 -31.66
N LEU A 625 38.03 22.26 -32.87
CA LEU A 625 36.75 21.61 -33.11
C LEU A 625 36.74 20.16 -32.59
N THR A 626 37.86 19.45 -32.71
CA THR A 626 38.03 18.10 -32.16
C THR A 626 37.97 18.13 -30.62
N SER A 627 38.81 18.93 -29.96
CA SER A 627 38.85 19.03 -28.50
C SER A 627 37.51 19.48 -27.91
N ARG A 628 36.85 20.49 -28.52
CA ARG A 628 35.49 20.91 -28.14
C ARG A 628 34.47 19.78 -28.22
N ARG A 629 34.56 18.90 -29.22
CA ARG A 629 33.62 17.77 -29.40
C ARG A 629 33.84 16.70 -28.34
N ASP A 630 35.09 16.33 -28.07
CA ASP A 630 35.42 15.27 -27.11
C ASP A 630 34.96 15.63 -25.69
N VAL A 631 35.07 16.90 -25.30
CA VAL A 631 34.53 17.43 -24.03
C VAL A 631 33.00 17.39 -24.00
N MET A 632 32.32 17.69 -25.11
CA MET A 632 30.87 17.62 -25.18
C MET A 632 30.35 16.17 -25.05
N GLU A 633 31.07 15.18 -25.59
CA GLU A 633 30.74 13.76 -25.37
C GLU A 633 30.94 13.33 -23.90
N LEU A 634 32.01 13.79 -23.23
CA LEU A 634 32.22 13.57 -21.79
C LEU A 634 31.10 14.22 -20.94
N VAL A 635 30.62 15.40 -21.35
CA VAL A 635 29.46 16.07 -20.74
C VAL A 635 28.19 15.20 -20.85
N LEU A 636 27.94 14.54 -21.99
CA LEU A 636 26.77 13.68 -22.14
C LEU A 636 26.84 12.44 -21.24
N ILE A 637 28.00 11.80 -21.14
CA ILE A 637 28.22 10.63 -20.27
C ILE A 637 27.89 11.01 -18.82
N ARG A 638 28.55 12.06 -18.29
CA ARG A 638 28.33 12.53 -16.90
C ARG A 638 26.91 13.05 -16.67
N LEU A 639 26.23 13.59 -17.68
CA LEU A 639 24.82 13.99 -17.59
C LEU A 639 23.90 12.77 -17.38
N VAL A 640 24.07 11.70 -18.17
CA VAL A 640 23.23 10.49 -18.04
C VAL A 640 23.50 9.79 -16.71
N GLU A 641 24.76 9.62 -16.34
CA GLU A 641 25.18 9.08 -15.03
C GLU A 641 24.59 9.89 -13.86
N GLY A 642 24.63 11.23 -13.94
CA GLY A 642 24.03 12.15 -12.97
C GLY A 642 22.51 12.28 -13.03
N LEU A 643 21.82 11.51 -13.89
CA LEU A 643 20.36 11.44 -14.02
C LEU A 643 19.79 10.07 -13.63
N THR A 644 20.49 8.96 -13.92
CA THR A 644 20.11 7.59 -13.51
C THR A 644 19.64 7.48 -12.05
N PRO A 645 20.38 7.95 -11.03
CA PRO A 645 19.97 7.77 -9.64
C PRO A 645 18.81 8.72 -9.25
N LYS A 646 18.56 9.77 -10.03
CA LYS A 646 17.37 10.63 -9.91
C LYS A 646 16.14 9.98 -10.57
N VAL A 647 16.31 9.23 -11.67
CA VAL A 647 15.25 8.40 -12.27
C VAL A 647 14.85 7.26 -11.33
N LYS A 648 15.82 6.57 -10.70
CA LYS A 648 15.58 5.57 -9.63
C LYS A 648 14.77 6.18 -8.47
N ALA A 649 14.98 7.45 -8.14
CA ALA A 649 14.26 8.16 -7.08
C ALA A 649 12.78 8.43 -7.41
N GLU A 650 12.45 9.06 -8.56
CA GLU A 650 11.04 9.30 -8.92
C GLU A 650 10.28 7.99 -9.16
N LEU A 651 10.87 6.99 -9.82
CA LEU A 651 10.23 5.67 -9.96
C LEU A 651 9.91 5.05 -8.60
N SER A 652 10.81 5.16 -7.62
CA SER A 652 10.60 4.67 -6.26
C SER A 652 9.46 5.43 -5.56
N GLN A 653 9.51 6.76 -5.56
CA GLN A 653 8.49 7.61 -4.93
C GLN A 653 7.11 7.45 -5.57
N PHE A 654 7.07 7.39 -6.91
CA PHE A 654 5.89 7.14 -7.71
C PHE A 654 5.26 5.79 -7.37
N ALA A 655 6.07 4.73 -7.38
CA ALA A 655 5.61 3.38 -7.11
C ALA A 655 5.10 3.22 -5.66
N SER A 656 5.81 3.79 -4.67
CA SER A 656 5.34 3.84 -3.29
C SER A 656 4.01 4.59 -3.15
N ARG A 657 3.84 5.74 -3.83
CA ARG A 657 2.57 6.49 -3.85
C ARG A 657 1.42 5.66 -4.42
N CYS A 658 1.62 4.97 -5.54
CA CYS A 658 0.61 4.09 -6.14
C CYS A 658 0.27 2.93 -5.21
N ALA A 659 1.27 2.26 -4.62
CA ALA A 659 1.05 1.18 -3.66
C ALA A 659 0.30 1.66 -2.40
N HIS A 660 0.62 2.84 -1.86
CA HIS A 660 -0.10 3.44 -0.72
C HIS A 660 -1.55 3.80 -1.06
N THR A 661 -1.81 4.28 -2.28
CA THR A 661 -3.16 4.61 -2.77
C THR A 661 -4.02 3.34 -2.84
N GLN A 662 -3.49 2.28 -3.46
CA GLN A 662 -4.14 0.96 -3.56
C GLN A 662 -4.31 0.28 -2.20
N CYS A 663 -3.43 0.52 -1.22
CA CYS A 663 -3.63 0.09 0.17
C CYS A 663 -4.81 0.81 0.83
N ALA A 664 -4.95 2.13 0.63
CA ALA A 664 -6.06 2.92 1.16
C ALA A 664 -7.42 2.53 0.52
N GLU A 665 -7.44 2.28 -0.79
CA GLU A 665 -8.63 1.78 -1.50
C GLU A 665 -9.10 0.43 -0.94
N ARG A 666 -8.18 -0.52 -0.74
CA ARG A 666 -8.45 -1.82 -0.11
C ARG A 666 -8.92 -1.70 1.32
N PHE A 667 -8.34 -0.78 2.08
CA PHE A 667 -8.79 -0.48 3.44
C PHE A 667 -10.21 0.12 3.44
N GLY A 668 -10.54 0.95 2.46
CA GLY A 668 -11.90 1.43 2.22
C GLY A 668 -12.92 0.30 1.95
N LEU A 669 -12.51 -0.79 1.28
CA LEU A 669 -13.39 -1.97 1.09
C LEU A 669 -13.71 -2.72 2.39
N LEU A 670 -12.85 -2.62 3.42
CA LEU A 670 -13.13 -3.12 4.77
C LEU A 670 -14.08 -2.17 5.51
N CYS A 671 -13.80 -0.86 5.46
CA CYS A 671 -14.65 0.17 6.07
C CYS A 671 -16.07 0.21 5.49
N ALA A 672 -16.21 -0.17 4.21
CA ALA A 672 -17.49 -0.25 3.51
C ALA A 672 -18.45 -1.30 4.10
N GLN A 673 -17.97 -2.32 4.83
CA GLN A 673 -18.82 -3.41 5.32
C GLN A 673 -19.75 -2.93 6.45
N GLY A 674 -21.06 -3.06 6.22
CA GLY A 674 -22.09 -2.83 7.23
C GLY A 674 -22.13 -3.89 8.33
N PRO A 675 -22.82 -3.61 9.45
CA PRO A 675 -23.05 -4.59 10.51
C PRO A 675 -23.88 -5.77 10.01
N TYR A 676 -23.81 -6.92 10.69
CA TYR A 676 -24.60 -8.08 10.32
C TYR A 676 -26.12 -7.82 10.44
N GLU A 677 -26.81 -7.87 9.30
CA GLU A 677 -28.25 -8.08 9.21
C GLU A 677 -28.51 -9.34 8.38
N ARG A 678 -29.62 -10.06 8.65
CA ARG A 678 -30.00 -11.26 7.88
C ARG A 678 -30.44 -10.85 6.47
N THR A 679 -29.54 -10.91 5.51
CA THR A 679 -29.80 -10.50 4.13
C THR A 679 -30.53 -11.57 3.28
N TRP A 680 -31.21 -11.11 2.23
CA TRP A 680 -31.77 -11.89 1.11
C TRP A 680 -31.29 -11.30 -0.23
N LEU A 681 -31.49 -12.06 -1.29
CA LEU A 681 -31.11 -11.74 -2.66
C LEU A 681 -32.37 -11.95 -3.51
N ASN A 682 -32.75 -10.97 -4.32
CA ASN A 682 -34.05 -10.95 -5.03
C ASN A 682 -33.89 -11.36 -6.49
N ILE A 683 -33.60 -12.64 -6.71
CA ILE A 683 -33.41 -13.26 -8.03
C ILE A 683 -34.28 -14.53 -8.09
N ALA A 684 -35.00 -14.70 -9.19
CA ALA A 684 -36.00 -15.76 -9.37
C ALA A 684 -35.40 -17.11 -9.82
N ALA A 685 -34.09 -17.15 -10.08
CA ALA A 685 -33.33 -18.33 -10.45
C ALA A 685 -32.15 -18.53 -9.49
N TYR A 686 -32.37 -19.31 -8.43
CA TYR A 686 -31.31 -20.11 -7.83
C TYR A 686 -31.35 -21.47 -8.53
N ASP A 687 -30.22 -21.95 -9.03
CA ASP A 687 -30.14 -23.27 -9.63
C ASP A 687 -29.99 -24.32 -8.51
N ASP A 688 -31.12 -24.91 -8.11
CA ASP A 688 -31.21 -25.97 -7.11
C ASP A 688 -30.46 -27.26 -7.54
N GLU A 689 -30.22 -27.49 -8.84
CA GLU A 689 -29.50 -28.66 -9.34
C GLU A 689 -27.97 -28.43 -9.34
N ALA A 690 -27.52 -27.23 -9.72
CA ALA A 690 -26.10 -26.88 -9.76
C ALA A 690 -25.51 -26.59 -8.37
N LEU A 691 -26.29 -26.00 -7.44
CA LEU A 691 -25.84 -25.51 -6.13
C LEU A 691 -24.71 -24.45 -6.19
N VAL A 692 -24.53 -23.79 -7.34
CA VAL A 692 -23.49 -22.77 -7.57
C VAL A 692 -24.11 -21.39 -7.75
N TRP A 693 -23.50 -20.40 -7.11
CA TRP A 693 -23.74 -18.98 -7.33
C TRP A 693 -22.59 -18.40 -8.18
N GLU A 694 -22.84 -18.08 -9.45
CA GLU A 694 -21.85 -17.57 -10.42
C GLU A 694 -21.36 -16.13 -10.09
N PRO A 695 -20.18 -15.67 -10.56
CA PRO A 695 -19.46 -14.51 -9.99
C PRO A 695 -20.15 -13.13 -10.04
N GLU A 696 -21.27 -12.98 -10.75
CA GLU A 696 -21.94 -11.71 -11.06
C GLU A 696 -22.61 -11.03 -9.84
N TRP A 697 -22.55 -11.64 -8.65
CA TRP A 697 -22.93 -11.05 -7.35
C TRP A 697 -22.26 -9.72 -7.01
N ASN A 698 -21.27 -9.29 -7.78
CA ASN A 698 -20.75 -7.95 -7.70
C ASN A 698 -21.74 -6.88 -8.17
N VAL A 699 -22.79 -7.19 -8.95
CA VAL A 699 -23.77 -6.21 -9.48
C VAL A 699 -24.85 -5.80 -8.46
N VAL A 700 -25.14 -6.64 -7.46
CA VAL A 700 -26.34 -6.53 -6.61
C VAL A 700 -26.02 -6.54 -5.13
N GLU A 701 -26.50 -5.51 -4.42
CA GLU A 701 -26.41 -5.40 -2.97
C GLU A 701 -27.40 -6.35 -2.26
N ALA A 702 -26.91 -7.05 -1.24
CA ALA A 702 -27.70 -8.00 -0.48
C ALA A 702 -28.71 -7.27 0.44
N LEU A 703 -30.00 -7.30 0.11
CA LEU A 703 -30.99 -6.52 0.86
C LEU A 703 -31.24 -7.10 2.26
N PRO A 704 -31.42 -6.27 3.31
CA PRO A 704 -31.86 -6.76 4.62
C PRO A 704 -33.26 -7.41 4.55
N ARG A 705 -33.45 -8.58 5.18
CA ARG A 705 -34.80 -9.10 5.45
C ARG A 705 -35.41 -8.28 6.59
N ARG A 706 -36.23 -7.29 6.26
CA ARG A 706 -37.21 -6.75 7.22
C ARG A 706 -38.14 -7.92 7.64
N PRO A 707 -38.35 -8.19 8.94
CA PRO A 707 -39.34 -9.16 9.37
C PRO A 707 -40.74 -8.63 9.00
N ALA A 708 -41.48 -9.40 8.19
CA ALA A 708 -42.81 -9.01 7.75
C ALA A 708 -43.77 -8.90 8.96
N GLY A 709 -44.54 -7.82 9.03
CA GLY A 709 -45.56 -7.61 10.07
C GLY A 709 -45.09 -6.89 11.34
N LEU A 710 -43.81 -6.52 11.47
CA LEU A 710 -43.36 -5.60 12.52
C LEU A 710 -43.51 -4.14 12.04
N PRO A 711 -44.51 -3.37 12.52
CA PRO A 711 -44.62 -1.96 12.18
C PRO A 711 -43.44 -1.18 12.74
N VAL A 712 -42.86 -0.27 11.95
CA VAL A 712 -41.80 0.65 12.39
C VAL A 712 -42.46 1.78 13.21
N THR A 713 -42.90 1.45 14.42
CA THR A 713 -43.56 2.36 15.37
C THR A 713 -42.61 3.40 15.98
N SER A 714 -41.30 3.11 15.94
CA SER A 714 -40.28 4.04 16.39
C SER A 714 -39.76 4.87 15.23
N SER A 715 -39.92 6.18 15.30
CA SER A 715 -39.28 7.15 14.40
C SER A 715 -37.80 7.41 14.72
N TYR A 716 -37.23 6.65 15.67
CA TYR A 716 -35.83 6.71 16.06
C TYR A 716 -35.00 5.71 15.24
N GLY A 717 -34.01 6.21 14.49
CA GLY A 717 -33.26 5.41 13.51
C GLY A 717 -32.21 4.46 14.09
N CYS A 718 -31.84 4.61 15.37
CA CYS A 718 -30.82 3.78 15.99
C CYS A 718 -31.36 2.36 16.28
N LYS A 719 -31.12 1.42 15.36
CA LYS A 719 -31.36 0.00 15.60
C LYS A 719 -30.38 -0.53 16.67
N PRO A 720 -30.83 -1.33 17.67
CA PRO A 720 -29.90 -2.15 18.45
C PRO A 720 -29.22 -3.16 17.50
N PRO A 721 -27.88 -3.32 17.54
CA PRO A 721 -27.19 -4.27 16.70
C PRO A 721 -27.33 -5.69 17.26
N ALA A 722 -27.17 -6.71 16.41
CA ALA A 722 -27.43 -8.09 16.80
C ALA A 722 -26.56 -8.57 17.99
N ARG A 723 -27.14 -9.38 18.87
CA ARG A 723 -26.42 -10.23 19.85
C ARG A 723 -25.69 -11.32 19.08
N VAL A 724 -24.38 -11.48 19.28
CA VAL A 724 -23.54 -12.38 18.47
C VAL A 724 -22.95 -13.50 19.33
N CYS A 725 -23.08 -14.74 18.86
CA CYS A 725 -22.28 -15.88 19.31
C CYS A 725 -21.13 -16.10 18.31
N ALA A 726 -19.90 -15.74 18.66
CA ALA A 726 -18.73 -15.95 17.81
C ALA A 726 -17.92 -17.18 18.24
N VAL A 727 -17.51 -17.97 17.26
CA VAL A 727 -16.84 -19.26 17.41
C VAL A 727 -15.52 -19.22 16.63
N TYR A 728 -14.40 -19.27 17.36
CA TYR A 728 -13.07 -19.23 16.75
C TYR A 728 -12.26 -20.48 17.09
N GLY A 729 -11.90 -21.26 16.07
CA GLY A 729 -11.02 -22.42 16.20
C GLY A 729 -9.55 -22.01 16.15
N GLY A 730 -8.83 -22.26 17.24
CA GLY A 730 -7.38 -22.19 17.29
C GLY A 730 -6.73 -23.44 16.69
N GLU A 731 -5.44 -23.36 16.38
CA GLU A 731 -4.74 -24.43 15.65
C GLU A 731 -4.54 -25.71 16.49
N GLY A 732 -4.44 -25.59 17.82
CA GLY A 732 -4.33 -26.72 18.74
C GLY A 732 -5.59 -27.58 18.92
N GLY A 733 -6.60 -27.44 18.05
CA GLY A 733 -7.86 -28.20 18.12
C GLY A 733 -8.82 -27.76 19.23
N LEU A 734 -8.54 -26.61 19.86
CA LEU A 734 -9.38 -25.96 20.86
C LEU A 734 -10.05 -24.74 20.24
N ALA A 735 -11.37 -24.63 20.40
CA ALA A 735 -12.18 -23.52 19.95
C ALA A 735 -12.65 -22.68 21.13
N HIS A 736 -12.74 -21.37 20.95
CA HIS A 736 -13.35 -20.46 21.92
C HIS A 736 -14.67 -19.91 21.39
N ILE A 737 -15.67 -19.87 22.25
CA ILE A 737 -17.02 -19.37 22.00
C ILE A 737 -17.23 -18.14 22.89
N CYS A 738 -17.60 -17.02 22.28
CA CYS A 738 -17.94 -15.76 22.97
C CYS A 738 -19.36 -15.33 22.63
N PHE A 739 -20.14 -14.95 23.64
CA PHE A 739 -21.46 -14.35 23.48
C PHE A 739 -21.42 -12.87 23.88
N ILE A 740 -21.87 -11.98 22.99
CA ILE A 740 -21.99 -10.54 23.27
C ILE A 740 -23.44 -10.05 23.20
N ASP A 741 -23.75 -9.03 24.00
CA ASP A 741 -25.03 -8.31 23.99
C ASP A 741 -25.09 -7.26 22.86
N GLU A 742 -26.19 -6.50 22.83
CA GLU A 742 -26.43 -5.40 21.88
C GLU A 742 -25.47 -4.20 22.06
N ASN A 743 -24.80 -4.08 23.22
CA ASN A 743 -23.75 -3.07 23.43
C ASN A 743 -22.36 -3.57 22.99
N GLY A 744 -22.19 -4.88 22.79
CA GLY A 744 -20.89 -5.50 22.52
C GLY A 744 -20.09 -5.81 23.78
N LEU A 745 -20.77 -5.88 24.93
CA LEU A 745 -20.25 -6.38 26.20
C LEU A 745 -20.30 -7.91 26.22
N LEU A 746 -19.35 -8.53 26.93
CA LEU A 746 -19.22 -9.98 27.01
C LEU A 746 -20.20 -10.56 28.04
N VAL A 747 -21.16 -11.38 27.58
CA VAL A 747 -22.21 -11.98 28.43
C VAL A 747 -21.84 -13.39 28.90
N GLY A 748 -21.09 -14.13 28.08
CA GLY A 748 -20.69 -15.49 28.38
C GLY A 748 -19.58 -16.01 27.47
N THR A 749 -18.85 -17.01 27.95
CA THR A 749 -17.76 -17.66 27.23
C THR A 749 -17.83 -19.18 27.41
N MET A 750 -17.23 -19.91 26.46
CA MET A 750 -17.02 -21.35 26.59
C MET A 750 -15.82 -21.80 25.77
N ARG A 751 -15.13 -22.86 26.20
CA ARG A 751 -14.07 -23.53 25.45
C ARG A 751 -14.56 -24.89 24.98
N TRP A 752 -14.34 -25.20 23.71
CA TRP A 752 -14.66 -26.46 23.06
C TRP A 752 -13.37 -27.19 22.64
N VAL A 753 -13.35 -28.51 22.74
CA VAL A 753 -12.22 -29.38 22.39
C VAL A 753 -12.68 -30.40 21.35
N SER A 754 -11.92 -30.50 20.25
CA SER A 754 -12.21 -31.42 19.13
C SER A 754 -12.26 -32.88 19.59
N CYS A 755 -13.47 -33.41 19.79
CA CYS A 755 -13.69 -34.77 20.28
C CYS A 755 -13.48 -35.84 19.20
N ALA A 756 -12.80 -36.93 19.56
CA ALA A 756 -12.65 -38.10 18.71
C ALA A 756 -13.95 -38.93 18.74
N LEU A 757 -14.91 -38.61 17.87
CA LEU A 757 -16.23 -39.27 17.80
C LEU A 757 -16.19 -40.79 17.53
N THR A 758 -15.02 -41.34 17.19
CA THR A 758 -14.78 -42.79 17.09
C THR A 758 -14.65 -43.49 18.44
N SER A 759 -14.27 -42.78 19.52
CA SER A 759 -14.28 -43.35 20.87
C SER A 759 -15.61 -43.08 21.58
N GLU A 760 -15.93 -43.90 22.57
CA GLU A 760 -17.08 -43.66 23.45
C GLU A 760 -16.86 -42.42 24.31
N SER A 761 -15.68 -42.28 24.91
CA SER A 761 -15.28 -41.10 25.70
C SER A 761 -15.39 -39.79 24.91
N GLY A 762 -15.03 -39.79 23.62
CA GLY A 762 -15.16 -38.65 22.73
C GLY A 762 -16.61 -38.29 22.42
N ARG A 763 -17.48 -39.29 22.20
CA ARG A 763 -18.92 -39.07 22.01
C ARG A 763 -19.59 -38.54 23.28
N THR A 764 -19.21 -39.02 24.46
CA THR A 764 -19.72 -38.49 25.74
C THR A 764 -19.24 -37.05 26.00
N ALA A 765 -17.98 -36.74 25.71
CA ALA A 765 -17.44 -35.39 25.84
C ALA A 765 -18.05 -34.40 24.82
N ASP A 766 -18.36 -34.84 23.60
CA ASP A 766 -19.11 -34.06 22.61
C ASP A 766 -20.54 -33.80 23.07
N LEU A 767 -21.24 -34.81 23.57
CA LEU A 767 -22.61 -34.68 24.10
C LEU A 767 -22.69 -33.72 25.30
N LEU A 768 -21.72 -33.77 26.23
CA LEU A 768 -21.63 -32.83 27.36
C LEU A 768 -21.36 -31.40 26.88
N GLN A 769 -20.45 -31.21 25.93
CA GLN A 769 -20.15 -29.89 25.35
C GLN A 769 -21.33 -29.28 24.60
N ASN A 770 -22.16 -30.09 23.95
CA ASN A 770 -23.39 -29.64 23.31
C ASN A 770 -24.46 -29.25 24.35
N ILE A 771 -24.63 -30.02 25.44
CA ILE A 771 -25.54 -29.64 26.55
C ILE A 771 -25.10 -28.33 27.22
N GLN A 772 -23.79 -28.12 27.43
CA GLN A 772 -23.27 -26.87 27.98
C GLN A 772 -23.51 -25.68 27.04
N LEU A 773 -23.39 -25.89 25.72
CA LEU A 773 -23.66 -24.84 24.74
C LEU A 773 -25.15 -24.48 24.68
N GLU A 774 -26.03 -25.48 24.76
CA GLU A 774 -27.49 -25.31 24.80
C GLU A 774 -27.91 -24.39 25.96
N ASN A 775 -27.51 -24.71 27.19
CA ASN A 775 -27.78 -23.87 28.37
C ASN A 775 -27.27 -22.42 28.23
N GLN A 776 -26.18 -22.19 27.47
CA GLN A 776 -25.66 -20.84 27.20
C GLN A 776 -26.39 -20.15 26.04
N PHE A 777 -26.94 -20.88 25.07
CA PHE A 777 -27.80 -20.31 24.03
C PHE A 777 -29.11 -19.79 24.64
N ASP A 778 -29.77 -20.59 25.49
CA ASP A 778 -30.96 -20.19 26.26
C ASP A 778 -30.72 -18.87 27.03
N ARG A 779 -29.59 -18.79 27.74
CA ARG A 779 -29.22 -17.64 28.57
C ARG A 779 -28.79 -16.42 27.75
N CYS A 780 -28.04 -16.62 26.67
CA CYS A 780 -27.41 -15.53 25.92
C CYS A 780 -28.24 -15.05 24.72
N ASN A 781 -29.22 -15.82 24.25
CA ASN A 781 -30.13 -15.54 23.15
C ASN A 781 -29.44 -14.83 21.94
N PRO A 782 -28.49 -15.50 21.26
CA PRO A 782 -27.77 -14.90 20.14
C PRO A 782 -28.66 -14.78 18.89
N GLY A 783 -28.67 -13.60 18.26
CA GLY A 783 -29.37 -13.36 17.00
C GLY A 783 -28.63 -13.86 15.76
N VAL A 784 -27.34 -14.19 15.90
CA VAL A 784 -26.49 -14.78 14.85
C VAL A 784 -25.35 -15.61 15.48
N VAL A 785 -25.02 -16.73 14.85
CA VAL A 785 -23.79 -17.48 15.10
C VAL A 785 -22.76 -17.15 14.02
N VAL A 786 -21.51 -16.94 14.41
CA VAL A 786 -20.40 -16.70 13.49
C VAL A 786 -19.28 -17.69 13.72
N VAL A 787 -18.70 -18.20 12.63
CA VAL A 787 -17.49 -19.03 12.67
C VAL A 787 -16.36 -18.31 11.96
N GLY A 788 -15.19 -18.27 12.60
CA GLY A 788 -13.99 -17.67 12.02
C GLY A 788 -13.40 -18.50 10.90
N ALA A 789 -13.33 -17.95 9.69
CA ALA A 789 -12.62 -18.55 8.56
C ALA A 789 -11.10 -18.39 8.75
N SER A 790 -10.46 -19.38 9.36
CA SER A 790 -9.07 -19.27 9.85
C SER A 790 -8.09 -20.35 9.39
N SER A 791 -8.59 -21.54 9.09
CA SER A 791 -7.83 -22.74 8.69
C SER A 791 -8.80 -23.84 8.23
N THR A 792 -8.30 -24.89 7.59
CA THR A 792 -9.14 -26.05 7.17
C THR A 792 -9.83 -26.76 8.34
N ALA A 793 -9.33 -26.64 9.58
CA ALA A 793 -10.00 -27.14 10.77
C ALA A 793 -11.35 -26.44 11.05
N SER A 794 -11.48 -25.15 10.67
CA SER A 794 -12.72 -24.40 10.83
C SER A 794 -13.89 -25.01 10.03
N LEU A 795 -13.63 -25.73 8.93
CA LEU A 795 -14.64 -26.47 8.16
C LEU A 795 -15.23 -27.65 8.96
N GLY A 796 -14.52 -28.18 9.96
CA GLY A 796 -15.08 -29.13 10.94
C GLY A 796 -15.98 -28.42 11.94
N LEU A 797 -15.48 -27.33 12.50
CA LEU A 797 -16.17 -26.51 13.52
C LEU A 797 -17.50 -25.92 13.00
N MET A 798 -17.54 -25.44 11.75
CA MET A 798 -18.76 -24.99 11.08
C MET A 798 -19.81 -26.11 10.99
N ARG A 799 -19.42 -27.32 10.56
CA ARG A 799 -20.35 -28.46 10.48
C ARG A 799 -20.84 -28.91 11.86
N SER A 800 -19.99 -28.87 12.88
CA SER A 800 -20.41 -29.14 14.27
C SER A 800 -21.42 -28.11 14.78
N MET A 801 -21.22 -26.81 14.48
CA MET A 801 -22.17 -25.75 14.86
C MET A 801 -23.48 -25.81 14.06
N GLN A 802 -23.42 -26.08 12.76
CA GLN A 802 -24.62 -26.34 11.94
C GLN A 802 -25.42 -27.53 12.46
N ARG A 803 -24.73 -28.58 12.91
CA ARG A 803 -25.35 -29.77 13.53
C ARG A 803 -26.00 -29.43 14.87
N PHE A 804 -25.29 -28.76 15.77
CA PHE A 804 -25.82 -28.29 17.06
C PHE A 804 -27.09 -27.44 16.88
N LEU A 805 -27.05 -26.47 15.95
CA LEU A 805 -28.18 -25.60 15.68
C LEU A 805 -29.41 -26.40 15.22
N ARG A 806 -29.24 -27.31 14.27
CA ARG A 806 -30.35 -28.12 13.73
C ARG A 806 -30.89 -29.17 14.70
N GLU A 807 -30.00 -29.88 15.40
CA GLU A 807 -30.37 -31.02 16.26
C GLU A 807 -30.81 -30.60 17.68
N ARG A 808 -30.45 -29.39 18.14
CA ARG A 808 -30.79 -28.91 19.49
C ARG A 808 -31.46 -27.54 19.49
N ALA A 809 -30.82 -26.50 18.95
CA ALA A 809 -31.35 -25.15 19.09
C ALA A 809 -32.70 -24.96 18.38
N GLU A 810 -32.82 -25.36 17.11
CA GLU A 810 -34.07 -25.26 16.36
C GLU A 810 -35.16 -26.19 16.93
N ALA A 811 -34.78 -27.38 17.41
CA ALA A 811 -35.68 -28.37 18.00
C ALA A 811 -36.27 -27.91 19.35
N ASN A 812 -35.42 -27.40 20.25
CA ASN A 812 -35.78 -27.14 21.64
C ASN A 812 -36.18 -25.67 21.88
N LEU A 813 -35.44 -24.70 21.32
CA LEU A 813 -35.74 -23.26 21.46
C LEU A 813 -36.76 -22.75 20.43
N ARG A 814 -37.07 -23.53 19.38
CA ARG A 814 -37.94 -23.12 18.25
C ARG A 814 -37.48 -21.86 17.52
N ALA A 815 -36.19 -21.52 17.64
CA ALA A 815 -35.59 -20.30 17.09
C ALA A 815 -34.52 -20.64 16.05
N HIS A 816 -34.78 -20.34 14.77
CA HIS A 816 -33.77 -20.41 13.72
C HIS A 816 -32.75 -19.28 13.90
N VAL A 817 -31.62 -19.57 14.55
CA VAL A 817 -30.46 -18.67 14.60
C VAL A 817 -29.60 -18.89 13.34
N PRO A 818 -29.40 -17.86 12.48
CA PRO A 818 -28.56 -18.00 11.29
C PRO A 818 -27.09 -18.17 11.66
N ILE A 819 -26.36 -18.99 10.90
CA ILE A 819 -24.91 -19.18 11.02
C ILE A 819 -24.19 -18.69 9.76
N VAL A 820 -23.10 -17.93 9.92
CA VAL A 820 -22.29 -17.43 8.80
C VAL A 820 -20.78 -17.48 9.08
N TRP A 821 -19.98 -17.39 8.01
CA TRP A 821 -18.54 -17.19 8.09
C TRP A 821 -18.19 -15.71 8.32
N ALA A 822 -17.13 -15.46 9.08
CA ALA A 822 -16.51 -14.13 9.25
C ALA A 822 -14.98 -14.21 9.07
N PRO A 823 -14.35 -13.21 8.41
CA PRO A 823 -12.90 -13.18 8.22
C PRO A 823 -12.21 -12.79 9.54
N VAL A 824 -11.12 -13.48 9.88
CA VAL A 824 -10.53 -13.38 11.22
C VAL A 824 -9.33 -12.42 11.30
N GLU A 825 -8.86 -11.86 10.18
CA GLU A 825 -7.68 -10.99 10.15
C GLU A 825 -7.79 -9.80 11.12
N VAL A 826 -8.84 -8.97 10.97
CA VAL A 826 -9.12 -7.83 11.86
C VAL A 826 -9.25 -8.30 13.32
N ALA A 827 -9.87 -9.45 13.57
CA ALA A 827 -10.06 -9.99 14.91
C ALA A 827 -8.75 -10.49 15.55
N ARG A 828 -7.85 -11.13 14.79
CA ARG A 828 -6.51 -11.50 15.26
C ARG A 828 -5.70 -10.25 15.59
N LEU A 829 -5.69 -9.25 14.72
CA LEU A 829 -4.96 -8.00 14.95
C LEU A 829 -5.51 -7.23 16.16
N TYR A 830 -6.84 -7.15 16.31
CA TYR A 830 -7.50 -6.56 17.48
C TYR A 830 -7.01 -7.20 18.78
N SER A 831 -6.85 -8.54 18.81
CA SER A 831 -6.44 -9.28 20.02
C SER A 831 -5.06 -8.87 20.59
N GLY A 832 -4.21 -8.25 19.76
CA GLY A 832 -2.89 -7.70 20.13
C GLY A 832 -2.82 -6.17 20.21
N THR A 833 -3.96 -5.47 20.20
CA THR A 833 -4.01 -4.02 20.46
C THR A 833 -3.87 -3.72 21.96
N THR A 834 -3.35 -2.55 22.29
CA THR A 834 -3.31 -2.06 23.69
C THR A 834 -4.70 -1.97 24.34
N TYR A 835 -5.74 -1.69 23.54
CA TYR A 835 -7.13 -1.75 24.00
C TYR A 835 -7.50 -3.16 24.50
N ALA A 836 -7.25 -4.20 23.68
CA ALA A 836 -7.62 -5.57 24.03
C ALA A 836 -6.79 -6.15 25.19
N ASP A 837 -5.52 -5.75 25.32
CA ASP A 837 -4.71 -6.02 26.52
C ASP A 837 -5.36 -5.42 27.78
N SER A 838 -5.84 -4.18 27.72
CA SER A 838 -6.44 -3.49 28.86
C SER A 838 -7.84 -3.98 29.24
N GLU A 839 -8.63 -4.44 28.27
CA GLU A 839 -10.00 -4.90 28.47
C GLU A 839 -10.08 -6.34 29.00
N MET A 840 -9.12 -7.20 28.62
CA MET A 840 -9.04 -8.59 29.10
C MET A 840 -7.60 -9.01 29.42
N PRO A 841 -7.01 -8.53 30.53
CA PRO A 841 -5.60 -8.78 30.88
C PRO A 841 -5.28 -10.28 30.94
N ASP A 842 -6.06 -11.06 31.70
CA ASP A 842 -5.83 -12.49 31.94
C ASP A 842 -6.28 -13.43 30.79
N ALA A 843 -6.80 -12.87 29.69
CA ALA A 843 -7.31 -13.66 28.57
C ALA A 843 -6.24 -13.97 27.53
N ASP A 844 -6.25 -15.20 27.01
CA ASP A 844 -5.42 -15.63 25.90
C ASP A 844 -5.87 -15.03 24.56
N SER A 845 -4.94 -14.96 23.60
CA SER A 845 -5.18 -14.41 22.26
C SER A 845 -6.35 -15.08 21.54
N LEU A 846 -6.61 -16.37 21.81
CA LEU A 846 -7.77 -17.11 21.31
C LEU A 846 -9.10 -16.48 21.78
N SER A 847 -9.24 -16.24 23.09
CA SER A 847 -10.45 -15.66 23.70
C SER A 847 -10.67 -14.21 23.24
N ARG A 848 -9.60 -13.42 23.22
CA ARG A 848 -9.64 -12.03 22.71
C ARG A 848 -9.98 -11.98 21.21
N THR A 849 -9.45 -12.90 20.39
CA THR A 849 -9.82 -13.02 18.98
C THR A 849 -11.29 -13.41 18.81
N ALA A 850 -11.83 -14.31 19.64
CA ALA A 850 -13.25 -14.68 19.59
C ALA A 850 -14.18 -13.50 19.95
N LEU A 851 -13.84 -12.70 20.98
CA LEU A 851 -14.57 -11.47 21.30
C LEU A 851 -14.46 -10.42 20.18
N ALA A 852 -13.27 -10.21 19.63
CA ALA A 852 -13.05 -9.29 18.52
C ALA A 852 -13.81 -9.71 17.25
N LEU A 853 -13.91 -11.01 16.97
CA LEU A 853 -14.69 -11.55 15.85
C LEU A 853 -16.20 -11.28 16.03
N ALA A 854 -16.70 -11.42 17.26
CA ALA A 854 -18.09 -11.06 17.58
C ALA A 854 -18.35 -9.57 17.31
N ARG A 855 -17.48 -8.70 17.80
CA ARG A 855 -17.58 -7.24 17.60
C ARG A 855 -17.40 -6.82 16.15
N TYR A 856 -16.50 -7.44 15.39
CA TYR A 856 -16.32 -7.17 13.97
C TYR A 856 -17.57 -7.48 13.15
N VAL A 857 -18.33 -8.50 13.53
CA VAL A 857 -19.59 -8.86 12.87
C VAL A 857 -20.74 -7.95 13.31
N GLN A 858 -20.72 -7.53 14.57
CA GLN A 858 -21.69 -6.58 15.13
C GLN A 858 -21.50 -5.15 14.59
N ASP A 859 -20.26 -4.69 14.41
CA ASP A 859 -19.92 -3.47 13.68
C ASP A 859 -18.46 -3.49 13.15
N PRO A 860 -18.25 -3.73 11.83
CA PRO A 860 -16.91 -3.78 11.24
C PRO A 860 -16.11 -2.50 11.43
N LEU A 861 -16.74 -1.33 11.27
CA LEU A 861 -16.08 -0.03 11.31
C LEU A 861 -15.55 0.30 12.72
N GLY A 862 -16.37 0.08 13.76
CA GLY A 862 -15.95 0.17 15.15
C GLY A 862 -14.80 -0.79 15.48
N ALA A 863 -14.87 -2.06 15.04
CA ALA A 863 -13.79 -3.02 15.27
C ALA A 863 -12.47 -2.66 14.54
N ILE A 864 -12.54 -2.11 13.32
CA ILE A 864 -11.38 -1.60 12.59
C ILE A 864 -10.77 -0.38 13.30
N SER A 865 -11.60 0.52 13.86
CA SER A 865 -11.13 1.75 14.50
C SER A 865 -10.19 1.52 15.70
N VAL A 866 -10.33 0.37 16.39
CA VAL A 866 -9.47 -0.03 17.52
C VAL A 866 -8.06 -0.45 17.07
N LEU A 867 -7.84 -0.76 15.79
CA LEU A 867 -6.50 -1.06 15.26
C LEU A 867 -5.59 0.17 15.17
N PHE A 868 -6.14 1.38 15.32
CA PHE A 868 -5.39 2.63 15.36
C PHE A 868 -4.97 2.96 16.80
N ASP A 869 -4.17 2.06 17.36
CA ASP A 869 -3.60 2.18 18.70
C ASP A 869 -2.15 2.70 18.67
N SER A 870 -1.53 2.88 19.84
CA SER A 870 -0.14 3.38 19.95
C SER A 870 0.90 2.44 19.33
N ARG A 871 0.56 1.15 19.11
CA ARG A 871 1.37 0.18 18.35
C ARG A 871 1.18 0.31 16.83
N ARG A 872 0.32 1.22 16.35
CA ARG A 872 -0.09 1.41 14.95
C ARG A 872 -0.58 0.11 14.28
N THR A 873 -1.31 -0.73 15.03
CA THR A 873 -1.65 -2.11 14.64
C THR A 873 -2.32 -2.24 13.25
N ALA A 874 -3.04 -1.21 12.79
CA ALA A 874 -3.63 -1.13 11.44
C ALA A 874 -2.62 -1.36 10.29
N LEU A 875 -1.34 -1.02 10.48
CA LEU A 875 -0.26 -1.24 9.49
C LEU A 875 0.11 -2.71 9.27
N ARG A 876 -0.47 -3.63 10.05
CA ARG A 876 -0.32 -5.08 9.93
C ARG A 876 -1.41 -5.76 9.10
N LEU A 877 -2.38 -5.00 8.57
CA LEU A 877 -3.40 -5.51 7.65
C LEU A 877 -2.79 -5.86 6.27
N SER A 878 -3.31 -6.91 5.63
CA SER A 878 -2.87 -7.45 4.34
C SER A 878 -3.33 -6.61 3.13
N LEU A 879 -3.07 -5.30 3.16
CA LEU A 879 -3.55 -4.34 2.16
C LEU A 879 -2.77 -4.36 0.83
N GLY A 880 -1.77 -5.24 0.69
CA GLY A 880 -0.73 -5.14 -0.34
C GLY A 880 0.40 -4.16 0.04
N ARG A 881 0.74 -4.10 1.34
CA ARG A 881 1.89 -3.35 1.85
C ARG A 881 3.19 -3.97 1.32
N VAL A 882 4.07 -3.14 0.78
CA VAL A 882 5.37 -3.52 0.22
C VAL A 882 6.33 -3.93 1.33
N ALA A 883 7.12 -4.97 1.09
CA ALA A 883 8.13 -5.44 2.03
C ALA A 883 9.21 -4.36 2.28
N ASN A 884 9.59 -4.16 3.53
CA ASN A 884 10.71 -3.28 3.93
C ASN A 884 10.59 -1.79 3.54
N ILE A 885 9.36 -1.29 3.45
CA ILE A 885 9.01 0.14 3.51
C ILE A 885 9.82 0.90 4.58
N THR A 886 10.25 2.14 4.28
CA THR A 886 11.02 2.98 5.22
C THR A 886 10.13 3.49 6.37
N SER A 887 10.74 3.90 7.50
CA SER A 887 9.98 4.41 8.65
C SER A 887 9.16 5.67 8.33
N GLU A 888 9.57 6.47 7.35
CA GLU A 888 8.80 7.64 6.92
C GLU A 888 7.64 7.24 6.00
N GLN A 889 7.88 6.34 5.02
CA GLN A 889 6.83 5.78 4.18
C GLN A 889 5.76 5.04 5.00
N GLU A 890 6.16 4.34 6.07
CA GLU A 890 5.23 3.69 7.02
C GLU A 890 4.35 4.70 7.76
N GLU A 891 4.89 5.87 8.11
CA GLU A 891 4.14 6.96 8.71
C GLU A 891 3.22 7.67 7.72
N GLN A 892 3.68 7.92 6.49
CA GLN A 892 2.85 8.43 5.40
C GLN A 892 1.67 7.50 5.12
N LEU A 893 1.89 6.17 5.09
CA LEU A 893 0.83 5.17 4.93
C LEU A 893 -0.15 5.19 6.11
N TYR A 894 0.34 5.25 7.35
CA TYR A 894 -0.52 5.34 8.53
C TYR A 894 -1.42 6.58 8.50
N LEU A 895 -0.86 7.75 8.18
CA LEU A 895 -1.62 9.00 8.03
C LEU A 895 -2.67 8.91 6.92
N ARG A 896 -2.34 8.29 5.77
CA ARG A 896 -3.32 8.05 4.68
C ARG A 896 -4.46 7.13 5.12
N LEU A 897 -4.19 6.10 5.93
CA LEU A 897 -5.22 5.22 6.51
C LEU A 897 -6.10 5.96 7.55
N CYS A 898 -5.53 6.84 8.37
CA CYS A 898 -6.28 7.70 9.29
C CYS A 898 -7.22 8.66 8.55
N TRP A 899 -6.78 9.21 7.40
CA TRP A 899 -7.63 10.04 6.54
C TRP A 899 -8.74 9.24 5.86
N GLU A 900 -8.46 8.05 5.33
CA GLU A 900 -9.48 7.17 4.74
C GLU A 900 -10.54 6.78 5.80
N MET A 901 -10.14 6.41 7.03
CA MET A 901 -11.07 6.26 8.16
C MET A 901 -11.94 7.51 8.38
N SER A 902 -11.36 8.71 8.25
CA SER A 902 -12.10 9.95 8.47
C SER A 902 -13.19 10.21 7.42
N LEU A 903 -12.93 9.89 6.15
CA LEU A 903 -13.95 9.91 5.10
C LEU A 903 -15.13 9.00 5.47
N TRP A 904 -14.84 7.76 5.87
CA TRP A 904 -15.85 6.75 6.21
C TRP A 904 -16.65 7.07 7.48
N VAL A 905 -15.97 7.45 8.57
CA VAL A 905 -16.63 7.73 9.86
C VAL A 905 -17.48 9.00 9.77
N THR A 906 -16.98 10.06 9.10
CA THR A 906 -17.75 11.29 8.84
C THR A 906 -19.02 10.98 8.02
N ALA A 907 -18.91 10.19 6.94
CA ALA A 907 -20.05 9.85 6.08
C ALA A 907 -21.04 8.84 6.69
N CYS A 908 -20.62 8.04 7.68
CA CYS A 908 -21.54 7.19 8.44
C CYS A 908 -22.30 8.00 9.51
N GLY A 909 -21.57 8.87 10.21
CA GLY A 909 -21.96 9.48 11.48
C GLY A 909 -21.64 8.59 12.67
N VAL A 910 -21.36 9.23 13.81
CA VAL A 910 -21.13 8.55 15.10
C VAL A 910 -22.30 8.85 16.03
N TRP A 911 -22.88 7.80 16.61
CA TRP A 911 -23.93 7.93 17.62
C TRP A 911 -23.32 8.24 18.99
N VAL A 912 -23.70 9.37 19.57
CA VAL A 912 -23.24 9.79 20.91
C VAL A 912 -23.57 8.71 21.96
N ASP A 913 -24.77 8.14 21.87
CA ASP A 913 -25.24 7.09 22.76
C ASP A 913 -24.37 5.81 22.71
N HIS A 914 -23.88 5.43 21.52
CA HIS A 914 -22.94 4.32 21.39
C HIS A 914 -21.57 4.63 22.01
N CYS A 915 -21.10 5.88 21.98
CA CYS A 915 -19.86 6.25 22.67
C CYS A 915 -19.99 6.22 24.20
N LEU A 916 -21.21 6.22 24.74
CA LEU A 916 -21.50 6.10 26.17
C LEU A 916 -21.70 4.65 26.61
N THR A 917 -22.40 3.82 25.82
CA THR A 917 -22.70 2.42 26.20
C THR A 917 -21.70 1.39 25.66
N ARG A 918 -20.94 1.70 24.61
CA ARG A 918 -20.08 0.75 23.88
C ARG A 918 -18.63 1.22 23.91
N SER A 919 -17.82 0.64 24.79
CA SER A 919 -16.42 1.00 25.02
C SER A 919 -15.58 1.08 23.74
N ASN A 920 -15.75 0.12 22.81
CA ASN A 920 -15.05 0.10 21.53
C ASN A 920 -15.47 1.21 20.54
N SER A 921 -16.68 1.78 20.69
CA SER A 921 -17.22 2.79 19.77
C SER A 921 -16.64 4.20 20.03
N THR A 922 -15.97 4.39 21.17
CA THR A 922 -15.21 5.63 21.47
C THR A 922 -14.01 5.82 20.53
N ALA A 923 -13.43 4.73 20.03
CA ALA A 923 -12.31 4.75 19.08
C ALA A 923 -12.69 5.30 17.68
N LEU A 924 -13.98 5.50 17.40
CA LEU A 924 -14.45 6.21 16.19
C LEU A 924 -14.28 7.74 16.30
N LEU A 925 -14.26 8.31 17.51
CA LEU A 925 -14.25 9.77 17.71
C LEU A 925 -13.02 10.46 17.09
N GLN A 926 -11.87 9.78 17.02
CA GLN A 926 -10.63 10.31 16.41
C GLN A 926 -10.68 10.44 14.88
N PHE A 927 -11.74 9.92 14.25
CA PHE A 927 -11.93 9.97 12.80
C PHE A 927 -13.03 10.93 12.37
N ILE A 928 -13.77 11.52 13.31
CA ILE A 928 -14.66 12.64 13.00
C ILE A 928 -13.82 13.80 12.46
N SER A 929 -14.27 14.44 11.38
CA SER A 929 -13.64 15.64 10.83
C SER A 929 -13.53 16.72 11.92
N GLY A 930 -12.35 17.34 12.10
CA GLY A 930 -12.04 18.22 13.23
C GLY A 930 -11.18 17.58 14.33
N PHE A 931 -11.30 16.26 14.50
CA PHE A 931 -10.76 15.50 15.63
C PHE A 931 -9.64 14.53 15.22
N GLY A 932 -8.69 14.30 16.12
CA GLY A 932 -7.74 13.19 16.11
C GLY A 932 -7.69 12.50 17.48
N PRO A 933 -6.66 11.68 17.77
CA PRO A 933 -6.57 10.90 19.00
C PRO A 933 -6.56 11.75 20.29
N VAL A 934 -6.03 12.98 20.26
CA VAL A 934 -5.94 13.83 21.46
C VAL A 934 -7.32 14.37 21.82
N ARG A 935 -8.00 15.03 20.89
CA ARG A 935 -9.32 15.63 21.15
C ARG A 935 -10.41 14.59 21.28
N ALA A 936 -10.29 13.43 20.64
CA ALA A 936 -11.24 12.32 20.79
C ALA A 936 -11.34 11.85 22.25
N ARG A 937 -10.21 11.71 22.94
CA ARG A 937 -10.17 11.34 24.37
C ARG A 937 -10.78 12.43 25.26
N LYS A 938 -10.53 13.70 24.95
CA LYS A 938 -11.13 14.82 25.69
C LYS A 938 -12.63 14.91 25.44
N LEU A 939 -13.11 14.67 24.21
CA LEU A 939 -14.52 14.60 23.87
C LEU A 939 -15.20 13.41 24.57
N GLN A 940 -14.55 12.24 24.61
CA GLN A 940 -15.03 11.09 25.38
C GLN A 940 -15.23 11.46 26.86
N GLN A 941 -14.25 12.09 27.50
CA GLN A 941 -14.39 12.59 28.89
C GLN A 941 -15.58 13.55 29.04
N LEU A 942 -15.74 14.51 28.13
CA LEU A 942 -16.83 15.48 28.16
C LEU A 942 -18.21 14.83 27.99
N LEU A 943 -18.34 13.87 27.07
CA LEU A 943 -19.59 13.12 26.85
C LEU A 943 -19.96 12.27 28.07
N PHE A 944 -19.00 11.60 28.71
CA PHE A 944 -19.24 10.85 29.96
C PHE A 944 -19.59 11.76 31.15
N LEU A 945 -19.12 13.02 31.17
CA LEU A 945 -19.50 14.02 32.17
C LEU A 945 -20.89 14.64 31.89
N ARG A 946 -21.25 14.84 30.62
CA ARG A 946 -22.52 15.44 30.18
C ARG A 946 -22.89 14.96 28.78
N ARG A 947 -23.95 14.15 28.68
CA ARG A 947 -24.61 13.85 27.42
C ARG A 947 -25.33 15.12 26.89
N PRO A 948 -25.07 15.59 25.66
CA PRO A 948 -25.84 16.69 25.06
C PRO A 948 -27.26 16.21 24.68
N ILE A 949 -28.26 17.08 24.83
CA ILE A 949 -29.67 16.79 24.55
C ILE A 949 -30.00 17.02 23.06
N ASN A 950 -29.25 17.89 22.37
CA ASN A 950 -29.46 18.29 20.97
C ASN A 950 -28.17 18.81 20.33
N LYS A 951 -28.17 19.05 19.01
CA LYS A 951 -27.00 19.54 18.26
C LYS A 951 -26.56 20.95 18.67
N ASP A 952 -27.49 21.85 18.99
CA ASP A 952 -27.20 23.21 19.52
C ASP A 952 -26.33 23.16 20.79
N GLU A 953 -26.58 22.18 21.67
CA GLU A 953 -25.82 21.96 22.91
C GLU A 953 -24.48 21.28 22.64
N CYS A 954 -24.46 20.31 21.73
CA CYS A 954 -23.23 19.65 21.28
C CYS A 954 -22.26 20.63 20.60
N GLU A 955 -22.78 21.54 19.76
CA GLU A 955 -22.01 22.62 19.12
C GLU A 955 -21.38 23.55 20.16
N LYS A 956 -22.13 23.97 21.18
CA LYS A 956 -21.61 24.80 22.28
C LYS A 956 -20.55 24.05 23.09
N MET A 957 -20.78 22.77 23.39
CA MET A 957 -19.81 21.94 24.11
C MET A 957 -18.49 21.80 23.35
N ILE A 958 -18.55 21.51 22.05
CA ILE A 958 -17.36 21.33 21.20
C ILE A 958 -16.67 22.69 20.93
N THR A 959 -17.44 23.77 20.70
CA THR A 959 -16.89 25.12 20.51
C THR A 959 -16.15 25.61 21.76
N ASN A 960 -16.74 25.41 22.95
CA ASN A 960 -16.12 25.82 24.21
C ASN A 960 -14.86 25.01 24.57
N ALA A 961 -14.77 23.75 24.13
CA ALA A 961 -13.65 22.85 24.44
C ALA A 961 -12.52 22.86 23.39
N PHE A 962 -12.84 23.11 22.12
CA PHE A 962 -11.93 22.91 20.99
C PHE A 962 -11.94 24.05 19.95
N GLY A 963 -12.82 25.05 20.09
CA GLY A 963 -12.94 26.18 19.17
C GLY A 963 -13.88 25.96 17.98
N MET A 964 -14.23 27.07 17.33
CA MET A 964 -15.27 27.13 16.29
C MET A 964 -14.96 26.26 15.06
N HIS A 965 -13.72 26.26 14.56
CA HIS A 965 -13.35 25.46 13.37
C HIS A 965 -13.51 23.95 13.60
N VAL A 966 -13.24 23.47 14.83
CA VAL A 966 -13.45 22.06 15.19
C VAL A 966 -14.94 21.73 15.25
N ALA A 967 -15.75 22.61 15.85
CA ALA A 967 -17.20 22.44 15.90
C ALA A 967 -17.84 22.43 14.51
N GLN A 968 -17.46 23.39 13.65
CA GLN A 968 -17.95 23.53 12.28
C GLN A 968 -17.68 22.28 11.44
N ASN A 969 -16.52 21.62 11.63
CA ASN A 969 -16.23 20.35 10.98
C ASN A 969 -17.06 19.18 11.53
N ALA A 970 -17.14 19.06 12.86
CA ALA A 970 -17.51 17.82 13.54
C ALA A 970 -19.00 17.63 13.84
N VAL A 971 -19.71 18.70 14.24
CA VAL A 971 -21.02 18.61 14.92
C VAL A 971 -22.08 17.90 14.07
N SER A 972 -22.13 18.20 12.77
CA SER A 972 -23.10 17.60 11.84
C SER A 972 -23.00 16.07 11.81
N SER A 973 -21.79 15.53 12.00
CA SER A 973 -21.46 14.09 11.95
C SER A 973 -21.76 13.34 13.25
N LEU A 974 -22.17 14.03 14.32
CA LEU A 974 -22.65 13.41 15.56
C LEU A 974 -24.18 13.26 15.51
N ARG A 975 -24.65 12.02 15.70
CA ARG A 975 -26.09 11.68 15.80
C ARG A 975 -26.47 11.59 17.28
N ILE A 976 -27.53 12.29 17.68
CA ILE A 976 -27.98 12.40 19.07
C ILE A 976 -29.39 11.78 19.20
N GLY A 977 -29.54 10.76 20.04
CA GLY A 977 -30.84 10.18 20.35
C GLY A 977 -31.70 11.05 21.28
N PRO A 978 -33.00 10.75 21.41
CA PRO A 978 -33.87 11.45 22.35
C PRO A 978 -33.33 11.33 23.79
N PRO A 979 -33.60 12.31 24.67
CA PRO A 979 -33.25 12.20 26.09
C PRO A 979 -33.98 11.00 26.72
N MET A 980 -33.32 10.36 27.69
CA MET A 980 -33.90 9.23 28.41
C MET A 980 -34.98 9.71 29.38
N ASP A 981 -35.95 8.86 29.71
CA ASP A 981 -37.11 9.27 30.53
C ASP A 981 -36.78 9.68 31.99
N SER A 982 -35.54 9.45 32.43
CA SER A 982 -34.95 10.03 33.65
C SER A 982 -34.87 11.56 33.63
N ASP A 983 -34.65 12.15 32.44
CA ASP A 983 -34.17 13.54 32.31
C ASP A 983 -35.35 14.54 32.25
N ARG A 984 -36.55 14.12 32.70
CA ARG A 984 -37.81 14.87 32.61
C ARG A 984 -37.95 16.00 33.64
N GLU A 985 -36.86 16.58 34.13
CA GLU A 985 -36.90 17.87 34.85
C GLU A 985 -37.19 19.01 33.86
N VAL A 986 -38.46 19.08 33.42
CA VAL A 986 -39.00 20.17 32.60
C VAL A 986 -39.18 21.40 33.50
N GLY A 987 -38.06 22.03 33.87
CA GLY A 987 -38.04 23.28 34.63
C GLY A 987 -38.69 24.40 33.83
N THR A 988 -39.99 24.62 34.06
CA THR A 988 -40.76 25.75 33.57
C THR A 988 -40.08 27.05 33.97
N GLY A 989 -39.65 27.86 33.00
CA GLY A 989 -39.18 29.22 33.28
C GLY A 989 -40.35 30.13 33.61
N GLU A 990 -40.19 30.98 34.62
CA GLU A 990 -41.27 31.81 35.18
C GLU A 990 -41.81 32.85 34.18
N ASP A 991 -41.00 33.25 33.19
CA ASP A 991 -41.37 34.24 32.15
C ASP A 991 -42.24 33.69 30.99
N GLY A 992 -42.61 32.40 31.00
CA GLY A 992 -43.40 31.78 29.92
C GLY A 992 -42.70 31.66 28.56
N SER A 993 -41.48 32.19 28.41
CA SER A 993 -40.65 32.07 27.21
C SER A 993 -40.19 30.63 27.01
N LEU A 994 -40.43 30.07 25.82
CA LEU A 994 -40.11 28.68 25.50
C LEU A 994 -38.58 28.50 25.40
N LYS A 995 -37.97 27.92 26.45
CA LYS A 995 -36.52 27.61 26.50
C LYS A 995 -36.06 26.93 25.20
N SER A 996 -35.08 27.56 24.53
CA SER A 996 -34.51 27.06 23.28
C SER A 996 -33.74 25.75 23.53
N GLY A 997 -33.97 24.73 22.69
CA GLY A 997 -33.26 23.45 22.75
C GLY A 997 -34.06 22.27 23.33
N ARG A 998 -35.22 21.95 22.75
CA ARG A 998 -35.77 20.58 22.84
C ARG A 998 -35.24 19.75 21.68
N TRP A 999 -34.95 18.46 21.92
CA TRP A 999 -34.56 17.49 20.89
C TRP A 999 -35.60 17.40 19.76
N THR A 1000 -35.12 17.21 18.54
CA THR A 1000 -35.94 17.07 17.32
C THR A 1000 -35.57 15.79 16.57
N LEU A 1001 -36.46 15.32 15.69
CA LEU A 1001 -36.18 14.17 14.81
C LEU A 1001 -35.06 14.42 13.78
N LEU A 1002 -34.51 15.62 13.70
CA LEU A 1002 -33.34 15.97 12.88
C LEU A 1002 -32.01 15.84 13.63
N ASP A 1003 -32.00 15.83 14.97
CA ASP A 1003 -30.76 15.70 15.77
C ASP A 1003 -30.08 14.32 15.61
N GLN A 1004 -30.85 13.31 15.19
CA GLN A 1004 -30.36 11.97 14.79
C GLN A 1004 -29.84 11.90 13.34
N THR A 1005 -30.05 12.93 12.51
CA THR A 1005 -29.60 12.96 11.11
C THR A 1005 -28.16 13.51 10.99
N LEU A 1006 -27.52 13.38 9.82
CA LEU A 1006 -26.25 14.08 9.52
C LEU A 1006 -26.43 15.58 9.21
N LEU A 1007 -27.67 16.09 9.19
CA LEU A 1007 -27.93 17.43 8.69
C LEU A 1007 -27.35 18.49 9.65
N PRO A 1008 -26.68 19.54 9.13
CA PRO A 1008 -26.34 20.73 9.89
C PRO A 1008 -27.61 21.44 10.38
N VAL A 1009 -27.56 22.06 11.58
CA VAL A 1009 -28.71 22.80 12.15
C VAL A 1009 -29.17 23.92 11.21
N ALA A 1010 -28.24 24.53 10.46
CA ALA A 1010 -28.53 25.55 9.45
C ALA A 1010 -29.46 25.08 8.32
N TRP A 1011 -29.61 23.77 8.08
CA TRP A 1011 -30.47 23.20 7.03
C TRP A 1011 -31.84 22.73 7.55
N TYR A 1012 -32.14 22.91 8.85
CA TYR A 1012 -33.42 22.49 9.45
C TYR A 1012 -34.62 23.28 8.89
N SER A 1013 -34.40 24.52 8.42
CA SER A 1013 -35.37 25.31 7.65
C SER A 1013 -35.69 24.65 6.29
N THR A 1014 -34.66 24.18 5.59
CA THR A 1014 -34.80 23.44 4.32
C THR A 1014 -35.59 22.15 4.52
N ALA A 1015 -35.26 21.38 5.56
CA ALA A 1015 -35.99 20.17 5.94
C ALA A 1015 -37.48 20.46 6.25
N ALA A 1016 -37.78 21.57 6.93
CA ALA A 1016 -39.16 21.98 7.20
C ALA A 1016 -39.94 22.40 5.93
N CYS A 1017 -39.28 23.02 4.96
CA CYS A 1017 -39.90 23.36 3.67
C CYS A 1017 -40.14 22.12 2.80
N ILE A 1018 -39.19 21.18 2.79
CA ILE A 1018 -39.36 19.85 2.16
C ILE A 1018 -40.55 19.11 2.77
N ALA A 1019 -40.67 19.09 4.11
CA ALA A 1019 -41.82 18.49 4.79
C ALA A 1019 -43.14 19.21 4.47
N CYS A 1020 -43.15 20.54 4.39
CA CYS A 1020 -44.35 21.32 4.03
C CYS A 1020 -44.86 21.00 2.63
N ALA A 1021 -43.95 20.88 1.65
CA ALA A 1021 -44.25 20.48 0.28
C ALA A 1021 -44.73 19.03 0.20
N ALA A 1022 -43.99 18.08 0.79
CA ALA A 1022 -44.34 16.65 0.80
C ALA A 1022 -45.69 16.35 1.48
N LEU A 1023 -46.09 17.14 2.48
CA LEU A 1023 -47.38 17.01 3.17
C LEU A 1023 -48.51 17.85 2.53
N LYS A 1024 -48.24 18.58 1.43
CA LYS A 1024 -49.20 19.48 0.74
C LYS A 1024 -49.87 20.52 1.66
N ARG A 1025 -49.15 21.02 2.67
CA ARG A 1025 -49.68 22.00 3.63
C ARG A 1025 -49.37 23.46 3.26
N ALA A 1026 -48.73 23.70 2.11
CA ALA A 1026 -48.55 25.03 1.55
C ALA A 1026 -49.87 25.55 0.94
N THR A 1027 -50.46 26.58 1.56
CA THR A 1027 -51.66 27.28 1.07
C THR A 1027 -51.35 28.48 0.16
N SER A 1028 -50.06 28.74 -0.11
CA SER A 1028 -49.57 29.77 -1.04
C SER A 1028 -48.10 29.48 -1.42
N PRO A 1029 -47.63 29.82 -2.63
CA PRO A 1029 -46.23 29.64 -3.04
C PRO A 1029 -45.22 30.58 -2.35
N HIS A 1030 -45.61 31.31 -1.29
CA HIS A 1030 -44.76 32.24 -0.53
C HIS A 1030 -44.73 31.93 0.98
N VAL A 1031 -44.97 30.67 1.38
CA VAL A 1031 -45.01 30.26 2.80
C VAL A 1031 -43.64 29.73 3.25
N ILE A 1032 -42.72 30.64 3.59
CA ILE A 1032 -41.36 30.29 4.06
C ILE A 1032 -41.08 30.83 5.48
N THR A 1033 -41.80 31.86 5.95
CA THR A 1033 -41.80 32.28 7.37
C THR A 1033 -42.59 31.31 8.29
N ILE A 1034 -42.40 30.00 8.11
CA ILE A 1034 -42.98 28.96 8.96
C ILE A 1034 -42.41 29.14 10.39
N ARG A 1035 -43.28 29.52 11.34
CA ARG A 1035 -42.88 29.66 12.76
C ARG A 1035 -42.18 28.38 13.23
N ARG A 1036 -41.06 28.49 13.97
CA ARG A 1036 -40.22 27.36 14.42
C ARG A 1036 -41.03 26.18 15.02
N THR A 1037 -42.10 26.47 15.77
CA THR A 1037 -43.01 25.47 16.33
C THR A 1037 -43.78 24.69 15.25
N VAL A 1038 -44.31 25.37 14.23
CA VAL A 1038 -44.98 24.74 13.09
C VAL A 1038 -43.99 23.96 12.23
N ALA A 1039 -42.78 24.49 12.02
CA ALA A 1039 -41.71 23.82 11.28
C ALA A 1039 -41.34 22.47 11.91
N ALA A 1040 -41.12 22.43 13.23
CA ALA A 1040 -40.83 21.19 13.95
C ALA A 1040 -41.99 20.17 13.88
N LEU A 1041 -43.24 20.62 13.96
CA LEU A 1041 -44.42 19.76 13.83
C LEU A 1041 -44.57 19.17 12.40
N LEU A 1042 -44.30 19.95 11.36
CA LEU A 1042 -44.34 19.46 9.97
C LEU A 1042 -43.25 18.40 9.72
N VAL A 1043 -42.03 18.63 10.22
CA VAL A 1043 -40.94 17.65 10.12
C VAL A 1043 -41.29 16.37 10.89
N ALA A 1044 -41.91 16.47 12.07
CA ALA A 1044 -42.32 15.30 12.85
C ALA A 1044 -43.42 14.48 12.15
N ASP A 1045 -44.49 15.12 11.67
CA ASP A 1045 -45.59 14.50 10.91
C ASP A 1045 -45.08 13.77 9.66
N PHE A 1046 -44.11 14.36 8.95
CA PHE A 1046 -43.43 13.69 7.85
C PHE A 1046 -42.56 12.51 8.32
N MET A 1047 -41.62 12.73 9.25
CA MET A 1047 -40.60 11.73 9.63
C MET A 1047 -41.14 10.52 10.42
N GLN A 1048 -42.34 10.64 11.02
CA GLN A 1048 -43.03 9.54 11.71
C GLN A 1048 -43.73 8.56 10.75
N ARG A 1049 -43.85 8.87 9.46
CA ARG A 1049 -44.44 7.97 8.45
C ARG A 1049 -43.53 6.77 8.11
N PRO A 1050 -44.08 5.67 7.57
CA PRO A 1050 -43.29 4.61 6.94
C PRO A 1050 -42.26 5.18 5.96
N ALA A 1051 -41.07 4.57 5.90
CA ALA A 1051 -39.99 5.03 5.01
C ALA A 1051 -40.40 5.01 3.53
N ASP A 1052 -41.31 4.11 3.19
CA ASP A 1052 -41.74 3.83 1.83
C ASP A 1052 -42.84 4.85 1.40
N GLU A 1053 -43.73 5.25 2.33
CA GLU A 1053 -44.59 6.45 2.18
C GLU A 1053 -43.77 7.73 1.98
N ARG A 1054 -42.70 7.91 2.78
CA ARG A 1054 -41.87 9.13 2.74
C ARG A 1054 -41.22 9.34 1.38
N ARG A 1055 -40.69 8.29 0.75
CA ARG A 1055 -40.25 8.31 -0.66
C ARG A 1055 -41.41 8.67 -1.59
N GLY A 1056 -42.53 7.95 -1.48
CA GLY A 1056 -43.72 8.14 -2.31
C GLY A 1056 -44.42 9.50 -2.20
N CYS A 1057 -44.09 10.31 -1.20
CA CYS A 1057 -44.49 11.72 -1.09
C CYS A 1057 -43.42 12.66 -1.68
N MET A 1058 -42.13 12.45 -1.36
CA MET A 1058 -41.05 13.28 -1.90
C MET A 1058 -40.95 13.21 -3.42
N ASP A 1059 -40.88 12.01 -4.00
CA ASP A 1059 -40.74 11.80 -5.46
C ASP A 1059 -41.95 12.27 -6.30
N ARG A 1060 -43.06 12.55 -5.63
CA ARG A 1060 -44.33 12.98 -6.26
C ARG A 1060 -44.48 14.50 -6.23
N ASP A 1061 -44.17 15.10 -5.08
CA ASP A 1061 -44.63 16.45 -4.73
C ASP A 1061 -43.49 17.41 -4.34
N VAL A 1062 -42.24 16.93 -4.24
CA VAL A 1062 -41.07 17.75 -3.88
C VAL A 1062 -40.12 17.94 -5.07
N ARG A 1063 -40.20 19.10 -5.72
CA ARG A 1063 -39.30 19.47 -6.82
C ARG A 1063 -38.02 20.11 -6.29
N VAL A 1064 -36.88 19.43 -6.46
CA VAL A 1064 -35.57 19.88 -5.97
C VAL A 1064 -35.20 21.27 -6.49
N GLN A 1065 -35.33 21.54 -7.79
CA GLN A 1065 -35.04 22.85 -8.39
C GLN A 1065 -35.88 23.99 -7.80
N GLU A 1066 -37.15 23.71 -7.48
CA GLU A 1066 -38.09 24.68 -6.91
C GLU A 1066 -37.67 25.04 -5.47
N ILE A 1067 -37.30 24.04 -4.67
CA ILE A 1067 -36.75 24.24 -3.32
C ILE A 1067 -35.42 25.00 -3.36
N THR A 1068 -34.46 24.60 -4.20
CA THR A 1068 -33.19 25.33 -4.39
C THR A 1068 -33.44 26.80 -4.78
N ARG A 1069 -34.42 27.07 -5.66
CA ARG A 1069 -34.80 28.43 -6.05
C ARG A 1069 -35.39 29.24 -4.87
N THR A 1070 -36.32 28.67 -4.11
CA THR A 1070 -36.87 29.37 -2.92
C THR A 1070 -35.82 29.63 -1.84
N MET A 1071 -34.91 28.67 -1.59
CA MET A 1071 -33.84 28.84 -0.61
C MET A 1071 -32.84 29.93 -1.01
N ARG A 1072 -32.45 30.00 -2.30
CA ARG A 1072 -31.59 31.08 -2.83
C ARG A 1072 -32.23 32.47 -2.73
N LEU A 1073 -33.57 32.57 -2.64
CA LEU A 1073 -34.29 33.85 -2.52
C LEU A 1073 -34.49 34.32 -1.07
N GLU A 1074 -34.56 33.41 -0.09
CA GLU A 1074 -34.88 33.75 1.30
C GLU A 1074 -33.73 33.59 2.31
N VAL A 1075 -32.72 32.75 2.03
CA VAL A 1075 -31.61 32.54 2.98
C VAL A 1075 -30.73 33.78 3.03
N ARG A 1076 -30.62 34.37 4.23
CA ARG A 1076 -29.73 35.50 4.54
C ARG A 1076 -28.31 35.26 4.03
N SER A 1077 -27.60 36.36 3.74
CA SER A 1077 -26.32 36.45 3.02
C SER A 1077 -25.12 35.62 3.51
N THR A 1078 -25.27 34.77 4.53
CA THR A 1078 -24.19 33.96 5.10
C THR A 1078 -23.98 32.60 4.40
N TRP A 1079 -25.00 32.02 3.73
CA TRP A 1079 -24.91 30.66 3.13
C TRP A 1079 -25.61 30.50 1.76
N SER A 1080 -25.94 31.59 1.06
CA SER A 1080 -26.77 31.59 -0.16
C SER A 1080 -26.21 30.78 -1.34
N GLY A 1081 -24.89 30.60 -1.45
CA GLY A 1081 -24.21 29.83 -2.51
C GLY A 1081 -23.95 28.36 -2.20
N LEU A 1082 -24.53 27.79 -1.14
CA LEU A 1082 -24.11 26.46 -0.63
C LEU A 1082 -25.20 25.37 -0.66
N LEU A 1083 -26.48 25.74 -0.70
CA LEU A 1083 -27.58 24.80 -0.85
C LEU A 1083 -27.88 24.57 -2.34
N GLY A 1084 -27.09 23.72 -2.96
CA GLY A 1084 -27.26 23.29 -4.34
C GLY A 1084 -28.23 22.12 -4.49
N ARG A 1085 -28.20 21.47 -5.66
CA ARG A 1085 -29.08 20.33 -5.98
C ARG A 1085 -28.75 19.11 -5.13
N ARG A 1086 -27.46 18.78 -4.98
CA ARG A 1086 -27.00 17.59 -4.25
C ARG A 1086 -27.25 17.69 -2.75
N GLU A 1087 -27.17 18.89 -2.18
CA GLU A 1087 -27.43 19.14 -0.76
C GLU A 1087 -28.93 19.00 -0.44
N VAL A 1088 -29.82 19.48 -1.31
CA VAL A 1088 -31.28 19.24 -1.16
C VAL A 1088 -31.63 17.75 -1.31
N GLU A 1089 -31.00 17.04 -2.26
CA GLU A 1089 -31.16 15.58 -2.40
C GLU A 1089 -30.66 14.83 -1.13
N PHE A 1090 -29.55 15.26 -0.52
CA PHE A 1090 -29.04 14.70 0.73
C PHE A 1090 -29.97 14.98 1.94
N VAL A 1091 -30.58 16.18 2.02
CA VAL A 1091 -31.62 16.48 3.02
C VAL A 1091 -32.83 15.55 2.86
N GLN A 1092 -33.29 15.31 1.63
CA GLN A 1092 -34.33 14.31 1.35
C GLN A 1092 -33.93 12.91 1.86
N ASP A 1093 -32.72 12.46 1.51
CA ASP A 1093 -32.26 11.11 1.81
C ASP A 1093 -32.10 10.85 3.32
N GLU A 1094 -31.57 11.79 4.10
CA GLU A 1094 -31.50 11.66 5.57
C GLU A 1094 -32.90 11.77 6.23
N MET A 1095 -33.83 12.56 5.68
CA MET A 1095 -35.23 12.59 6.13
C MET A 1095 -36.01 11.29 5.79
N ILE A 1096 -35.63 10.59 4.73
CA ILE A 1096 -36.13 9.24 4.40
C ILE A 1096 -35.44 8.17 5.27
N ALA A 1097 -34.20 8.38 5.66
CA ALA A 1097 -33.45 7.46 6.51
C ALA A 1097 -33.78 7.56 8.01
N SER A 1098 -34.20 8.73 8.50
CA SER A 1098 -34.44 9.03 9.92
C SER A 1098 -33.32 8.57 10.86
N GLY A 1099 -32.06 8.75 10.47
CA GLY A 1099 -30.90 8.38 11.29
C GLY A 1099 -30.21 7.03 10.94
N GLN A 1100 -30.79 6.23 10.03
CA GLN A 1100 -30.13 5.02 9.52
C GLN A 1100 -29.05 5.39 8.48
N SER A 1101 -27.79 4.97 8.67
CA SER A 1101 -26.76 5.23 7.66
C SER A 1101 -26.78 4.16 6.56
N PHE A 1102 -26.93 4.58 5.31
CA PHE A 1102 -26.83 3.73 4.12
C PHE A 1102 -25.47 3.86 3.38
N MET A 1103 -24.50 4.58 3.97
CA MET A 1103 -23.17 4.77 3.37
C MET A 1103 -22.41 3.44 3.25
N ARG A 1104 -22.46 2.61 4.29
CA ARG A 1104 -21.91 1.24 4.27
C ARG A 1104 -22.83 0.30 3.51
N ARG A 1105 -22.24 -0.66 2.79
CA ARG A 1105 -22.98 -1.70 2.08
C ARG A 1105 -23.63 -2.67 3.09
N PRO A 1106 -24.81 -3.24 2.80
CA PRO A 1106 -25.37 -4.32 3.60
C PRO A 1106 -24.39 -5.49 3.79
N TYR A 1107 -24.58 -6.33 4.82
CA TYR A 1107 -23.64 -7.42 5.11
C TYR A 1107 -23.57 -8.45 3.96
N ARG A 1108 -22.51 -8.34 3.14
CA ARG A 1108 -22.07 -9.37 2.20
C ARG A 1108 -21.49 -10.53 3.01
N ARG A 1109 -22.03 -11.74 2.80
CA ARG A 1109 -21.43 -12.99 3.30
C ARG A 1109 -20.15 -13.28 2.52
N ILE A 1110 -19.18 -13.94 3.15
CA ILE A 1110 -17.97 -14.43 2.47
C ILE A 1110 -18.38 -15.35 1.31
N SER A 1111 -17.92 -15.07 0.10
CA SER A 1111 -18.12 -15.95 -1.05
C SER A 1111 -17.29 -17.23 -0.94
N ASN A 1112 -17.66 -18.26 -1.69
CA ASN A 1112 -16.92 -19.51 -1.80
C ASN A 1112 -15.43 -19.32 -2.13
N ARG A 1113 -15.10 -18.33 -2.98
CA ARG A 1113 -13.72 -17.97 -3.34
C ARG A 1113 -12.96 -17.32 -2.19
N GLU A 1114 -13.57 -16.33 -1.54
CA GLU A 1114 -13.00 -15.65 -0.37
C GLU A 1114 -12.79 -16.64 0.79
N LEU A 1115 -13.73 -17.58 1.00
CA LEU A 1115 -13.62 -18.64 2.00
C LEU A 1115 -12.42 -19.54 1.73
N MET A 1116 -12.21 -20.00 0.49
CA MET A 1116 -11.02 -20.76 0.08
C MET A 1116 -9.74 -19.98 0.43
N THR A 1117 -9.65 -18.71 0.03
CA THR A 1117 -8.49 -17.86 0.32
C THR A 1117 -8.24 -17.70 1.83
N TYR A 1118 -9.25 -17.44 2.65
CA TYR A 1118 -9.09 -17.32 4.11
C TYR A 1118 -8.77 -18.64 4.82
N VAL A 1119 -9.30 -19.77 4.33
CA VAL A 1119 -9.17 -21.10 4.96
C VAL A 1119 -7.85 -21.80 4.59
N THR A 1120 -7.29 -21.54 3.42
CA THR A 1120 -6.08 -22.22 2.93
C THR A 1120 -4.90 -21.30 2.61
N GLY A 1121 -5.13 -19.98 2.54
CA GLY A 1121 -4.15 -19.04 2.02
C GLY A 1121 -3.80 -19.31 0.55
N ILE A 1122 -4.78 -19.67 -0.29
CA ILE A 1122 -4.60 -19.91 -1.73
C ILE A 1122 -5.83 -19.43 -2.50
N THR A 1123 -5.61 -18.70 -3.59
CA THR A 1123 -6.68 -18.13 -4.43
C THR A 1123 -6.74 -18.86 -5.76
N TYR A 1124 -7.82 -19.61 -6.00
CA TYR A 1124 -8.10 -20.21 -7.31
C TYR A 1124 -8.61 -19.15 -8.30
N CYS A 1125 -8.21 -19.29 -9.57
CA CYS A 1125 -8.52 -18.36 -10.66
C CYS A 1125 -8.79 -19.15 -11.95
N THR A 1126 -9.84 -18.77 -12.68
CA THR A 1126 -10.15 -19.35 -14.00
C THR A 1126 -9.22 -18.77 -15.07
N ASN A 1127 -9.21 -19.38 -16.26
CA ASN A 1127 -8.52 -18.79 -17.42
C ASN A 1127 -9.06 -17.40 -17.81
N GLN A 1128 -10.32 -17.07 -17.46
CA GLN A 1128 -10.93 -15.77 -17.74
C GLN A 1128 -10.53 -14.70 -16.71
N ASP A 1129 -10.32 -15.07 -15.44
CA ASP A 1129 -9.85 -14.15 -14.40
C ASP A 1129 -8.39 -13.71 -14.61
N ALA A 1130 -7.58 -14.59 -15.21
CA ALA A 1130 -6.12 -14.48 -15.24
C ALA A 1130 -5.54 -13.14 -15.75
N PRO A 1131 -6.14 -12.41 -16.72
CA PRO A 1131 -5.65 -11.09 -17.14
C PRO A 1131 -5.86 -9.98 -16.10
N PHE A 1132 -6.88 -10.10 -15.25
CA PHE A 1132 -7.28 -9.06 -14.29
C PHE A 1132 -6.60 -9.21 -12.92
N LEU A 1133 -5.86 -10.30 -12.73
CA LEU A 1133 -5.07 -10.57 -11.53
C LEU A 1133 -3.63 -10.11 -11.74
N HIS A 1134 -3.31 -8.90 -11.28
CA HIS A 1134 -1.92 -8.48 -11.11
C HIS A 1134 -1.16 -9.52 -10.28
N ARG A 1135 -0.12 -10.13 -10.87
CA ARG A 1135 0.80 -11.07 -10.22
C ARG A 1135 1.81 -10.37 -9.27
N GLY A 1136 1.40 -9.29 -8.61
CA GLY A 1136 2.18 -8.67 -7.54
C GLY A 1136 2.19 -9.58 -6.31
N VAL A 1137 3.17 -9.40 -5.41
CA VAL A 1137 3.37 -10.18 -4.17
C VAL A 1137 2.34 -9.81 -3.07
N GLU A 1138 1.14 -9.39 -3.48
CA GLU A 1138 0.25 -8.53 -2.68
C GLU A 1138 -0.60 -9.26 -1.65
N THR A 1139 -0.70 -10.58 -1.77
CA THR A 1139 -1.18 -11.45 -0.71
C THR A 1139 -0.19 -12.59 -0.54
N MET A 1140 -0.01 -13.08 0.68
CA MET A 1140 0.68 -14.36 0.93
C MET A 1140 -0.15 -15.58 0.44
N SER A 1141 -1.18 -15.36 -0.39
CA SER A 1141 -1.93 -16.43 -1.02
C SER A 1141 -1.25 -16.83 -2.32
N LEU A 1142 -0.85 -18.11 -2.43
CA LEU A 1142 -0.43 -18.62 -3.73
C LEU A 1142 -1.63 -18.54 -4.67
N ILE A 1143 -1.40 -18.06 -5.89
CA ILE A 1143 -2.40 -18.16 -6.96
C ILE A 1143 -2.30 -19.58 -7.55
N VAL A 1144 -3.46 -20.21 -7.76
CA VAL A 1144 -3.57 -21.45 -8.53
C VAL A 1144 -4.51 -21.20 -9.70
N CYS A 1145 -4.02 -21.40 -10.92
CA CYS A 1145 -4.82 -21.19 -12.12
C CYS A 1145 -5.41 -22.50 -12.63
N GLU A 1146 -6.61 -22.42 -13.20
CA GLU A 1146 -7.12 -23.41 -14.14
C GLU A 1146 -6.04 -23.73 -15.20
N GLY A 1147 -5.89 -25.01 -15.58
CA GLY A 1147 -4.87 -25.45 -16.53
C GLY A 1147 -3.46 -25.64 -15.94
N GLU A 1148 -3.18 -25.26 -14.69
CA GLU A 1148 -1.91 -25.60 -14.05
C GLU A 1148 -1.76 -27.12 -13.84
N TYR A 1149 -0.56 -27.63 -14.08
CA TYR A 1149 -0.17 -29.00 -13.76
C TYR A 1149 0.26 -29.10 -12.30
N ILE A 1150 -0.38 -29.99 -11.54
CA ILE A 1150 -0.10 -30.21 -10.11
C ILE A 1150 0.07 -31.71 -9.83
N ALA A 1151 1.20 -32.05 -9.22
CA ALA A 1151 1.45 -33.36 -8.63
C ALA A 1151 1.01 -33.40 -7.16
N GLY A 1152 0.71 -34.59 -6.65
CA GLY A 1152 0.34 -34.81 -5.25
C GLY A 1152 0.50 -36.26 -4.81
N VAL A 1153 0.23 -36.51 -3.53
CA VAL A 1153 0.26 -37.84 -2.92
C VAL A 1153 -1.12 -38.26 -2.42
N VAL A 1154 -1.53 -39.50 -2.72
CA VAL A 1154 -2.84 -40.03 -2.33
C VAL A 1154 -2.97 -40.08 -0.80
N GLN A 1155 -4.01 -39.48 -0.25
CA GLN A 1155 -4.38 -39.56 1.17
C GLN A 1155 -5.36 -40.71 1.44
N SER A 1156 -6.46 -40.75 0.67
CA SER A 1156 -7.63 -41.60 0.92
C SER A 1156 -8.51 -41.69 -0.32
N VAL A 1157 -9.44 -42.65 -0.34
CA VAL A 1157 -10.51 -42.77 -1.33
C VAL A 1157 -11.83 -42.37 -0.68
N ARG A 1158 -12.72 -41.72 -1.43
CA ARG A 1158 -14.14 -41.55 -1.12
C ARG A 1158 -14.94 -42.52 -1.99
N GLY A 1159 -15.63 -43.47 -1.36
CA GLY A 1159 -16.63 -44.29 -2.04
C GLY A 1159 -17.88 -43.47 -2.41
N LYS A 1160 -18.76 -44.06 -3.23
CA LYS A 1160 -19.97 -43.42 -3.80
C LYS A 1160 -20.80 -42.70 -2.74
N LEU A 1161 -21.10 -43.37 -1.62
CA LEU A 1161 -21.87 -42.84 -0.47
C LEU A 1161 -21.24 -41.63 0.26
N ALA A 1162 -19.94 -41.35 0.07
CA ALA A 1162 -19.23 -40.22 0.70
C ALA A 1162 -18.93 -39.06 -0.26
N ALA A 1163 -19.25 -39.22 -1.54
CA ALA A 1163 -19.15 -38.19 -2.57
C ALA A 1163 -20.52 -37.52 -2.76
N ALA A 1164 -20.56 -36.19 -2.75
CA ALA A 1164 -21.82 -35.45 -2.92
C ALA A 1164 -22.45 -35.64 -4.31
N SER A 1165 -21.63 -36.00 -5.31
CA SER A 1165 -22.05 -36.32 -6.68
C SER A 1165 -22.36 -37.80 -6.92
N GLY A 1166 -22.29 -38.66 -5.89
CA GLY A 1166 -22.41 -40.12 -6.04
C GLY A 1166 -21.25 -40.81 -6.77
N VAL A 1167 -20.34 -40.08 -7.42
CA VAL A 1167 -19.17 -40.63 -8.14
C VAL A 1167 -17.96 -40.77 -7.18
N PRO A 1168 -17.28 -41.92 -7.12
CA PRO A 1168 -16.16 -42.09 -6.21
C PRO A 1168 -14.95 -41.24 -6.63
N SER A 1169 -14.15 -40.81 -5.64
CA SER A 1169 -13.05 -39.86 -5.86
C SER A 1169 -11.81 -40.14 -5.01
N ILE A 1170 -10.64 -39.92 -5.59
CA ILE A 1170 -9.33 -40.07 -4.98
C ILE A 1170 -8.95 -38.74 -4.33
N ARG A 1171 -8.72 -38.71 -3.01
CA ARG A 1171 -8.31 -37.50 -2.28
C ARG A 1171 -6.79 -37.45 -2.12
N LEU A 1172 -6.20 -36.31 -2.45
CA LEU A 1172 -4.75 -36.08 -2.59
C LEU A 1172 -4.27 -34.95 -1.68
N THR A 1173 -2.97 -34.94 -1.36
CA THR A 1173 -2.24 -33.74 -0.92
C THR A 1173 -1.36 -33.26 -2.07
N THR A 1174 -1.59 -32.06 -2.58
CA THR A 1174 -0.82 -31.45 -3.68
C THR A 1174 0.55 -30.96 -3.22
N SER A 1175 1.48 -30.78 -4.15
CA SER A 1175 2.80 -30.16 -3.90
C SER A 1175 2.69 -28.72 -3.38
N ARG A 1176 1.61 -27.99 -3.71
CA ARG A 1176 1.29 -26.65 -3.18
C ARG A 1176 0.70 -26.67 -1.75
N GLY A 1177 0.53 -27.85 -1.15
CA GLY A 1177 0.04 -28.03 0.23
C GLY A 1177 -1.49 -28.08 0.38
N LEU A 1178 -2.26 -27.99 -0.71
CA LEU A 1178 -3.72 -28.15 -0.68
C LEU A 1178 -4.17 -29.61 -0.71
N ASN A 1179 -5.34 -29.86 -0.14
CA ASN A 1179 -6.13 -31.04 -0.48
C ASN A 1179 -6.69 -30.89 -1.92
N ALA A 1180 -6.75 -32.01 -2.64
CA ALA A 1180 -7.38 -32.06 -3.96
C ALA A 1180 -8.13 -33.38 -4.17
N THR A 1181 -8.98 -33.45 -5.19
CA THR A 1181 -9.67 -34.66 -5.63
C THR A 1181 -9.60 -34.87 -7.13
N ILE A 1182 -9.47 -36.14 -7.52
CA ILE A 1182 -9.71 -36.65 -8.88
C ILE A 1182 -10.98 -37.51 -8.80
N SER A 1183 -12.02 -37.19 -9.59
CA SER A 1183 -13.19 -38.06 -9.75
C SER A 1183 -12.85 -39.28 -10.61
N ALA A 1184 -13.60 -40.37 -10.51
CA ALA A 1184 -13.49 -41.49 -11.48
C ALA A 1184 -13.69 -41.01 -12.93
N ASP A 1185 -14.55 -40.02 -13.15
CA ASP A 1185 -14.78 -39.42 -14.48
C ASP A 1185 -13.74 -38.37 -14.89
N ASP A 1186 -12.84 -38.00 -13.98
CA ASP A 1186 -11.69 -37.14 -14.26
C ASP A 1186 -10.42 -37.97 -14.55
N ILE A 1187 -10.56 -39.28 -14.86
CA ILE A 1187 -9.46 -40.20 -15.22
C ILE A 1187 -9.61 -40.61 -16.68
N ASP A 1188 -8.79 -40.00 -17.55
CA ASP A 1188 -8.79 -40.23 -19.00
C ASP A 1188 -8.20 -41.61 -19.43
N ASP A 1189 -7.67 -42.40 -18.48
CA ASP A 1189 -7.11 -43.73 -18.75
C ASP A 1189 -8.05 -44.83 -18.24
N GLU A 1190 -8.75 -45.48 -19.16
CA GLU A 1190 -9.74 -46.54 -18.90
C GLU A 1190 -9.20 -47.69 -18.03
N THR A 1191 -7.89 -47.96 -18.05
CA THR A 1191 -7.32 -49.02 -17.20
C THR A 1191 -7.32 -48.62 -15.73
N MET A 1192 -6.87 -47.40 -15.42
CA MET A 1192 -6.90 -46.85 -14.06
C MET A 1192 -8.32 -46.49 -13.61
N LYS A 1193 -9.18 -46.00 -14.51
CA LYS A 1193 -10.60 -45.75 -14.20
C LYS A 1193 -11.29 -47.05 -13.76
N ARG A 1194 -11.09 -48.15 -14.49
CA ARG A 1194 -11.65 -49.46 -14.16
C ARG A 1194 -11.06 -50.04 -12.87
N GLU A 1195 -9.74 -50.05 -12.70
CA GLU A 1195 -9.09 -50.50 -11.44
C GLU A 1195 -9.60 -49.73 -10.21
N PHE A 1196 -9.89 -48.44 -10.37
CA PHE A 1196 -10.42 -47.60 -9.29
C PHE A 1196 -11.88 -47.93 -8.94
N LEU A 1197 -12.74 -48.18 -9.94
CA LEU A 1197 -14.13 -48.57 -9.74
C LEU A 1197 -14.25 -49.99 -9.15
N GLU A 1198 -13.50 -50.96 -9.69
CA GLU A 1198 -13.43 -52.33 -9.15
C GLU A 1198 -12.99 -52.35 -7.68
N TYR A 1199 -12.02 -51.50 -7.30
CA TYR A 1199 -11.58 -51.36 -5.91
C TYR A 1199 -12.64 -50.72 -5.00
N GLU A 1200 -13.44 -49.78 -5.52
CA GLU A 1200 -14.49 -49.11 -4.75
C GLU A 1200 -15.72 -49.98 -4.53
N GLU A 1201 -16.11 -50.78 -5.52
CA GLU A 1201 -17.25 -51.70 -5.40
C GLU A 1201 -16.95 -52.83 -4.41
N ALA A 1202 -15.72 -53.35 -4.43
CA ALA A 1202 -15.27 -54.31 -3.42
C ALA A 1202 -15.13 -53.71 -2.00
N LEU A 1203 -14.95 -52.39 -1.86
CA LEU A 1203 -15.02 -51.70 -0.56
C LEU A 1203 -16.46 -51.47 -0.10
N SER A 1204 -17.37 -51.11 -1.01
CA SER A 1204 -18.77 -50.85 -0.69
C SER A 1204 -19.53 -52.14 -0.32
N ALA A 1205 -19.23 -53.26 -1.00
CA ALA A 1205 -19.75 -54.59 -0.63
C ALA A 1205 -19.36 -55.01 0.80
N LEU A 1206 -18.16 -54.64 1.27
CA LEU A 1206 -17.69 -54.85 2.65
C LEU A 1206 -18.36 -53.92 3.69
N GLY A 1207 -19.13 -52.91 3.25
CA GLY A 1207 -19.81 -51.94 4.11
C GLY A 1207 -21.27 -52.28 4.42
N GLU A 1208 -21.97 -52.94 3.50
CA GLU A 1208 -23.40 -53.28 3.67
C GLU A 1208 -23.60 -54.58 4.47
N GLU A 1209 -22.74 -55.58 4.28
CA GLU A 1209 -22.72 -56.78 5.13
C GLU A 1209 -21.93 -56.54 6.42
N GLY A 1210 -22.65 -56.33 7.53
CA GLY A 1210 -22.09 -56.07 8.87
C GLY A 1210 -21.30 -57.21 9.54
N ARG A 1211 -20.60 -58.05 8.77
CA ARG A 1211 -19.76 -59.18 9.23
C ARG A 1211 -18.48 -59.27 8.39
N ALA A 1212 -17.42 -58.63 8.85
CA ALA A 1212 -16.10 -58.70 8.21
C ALA A 1212 -15.48 -60.11 8.32
N ILE A 1213 -15.74 -60.97 7.32
CA ILE A 1213 -15.11 -62.29 7.15
C ILE A 1213 -14.52 -62.41 5.75
N GLY A 1214 -13.61 -61.50 5.41
CA GLY A 1214 -12.85 -61.52 4.17
C GLY A 1214 -11.61 -60.62 4.27
N PRO A 1215 -10.51 -60.95 3.56
CA PRO A 1215 -9.39 -60.02 3.43
C PRO A 1215 -9.84 -58.77 2.66
N PRO A 1216 -9.34 -57.57 2.99
CA PRO A 1216 -9.70 -56.35 2.26
C PRO A 1216 -9.25 -56.45 0.79
N PRO A 1217 -9.99 -55.86 -0.17
CA PRO A 1217 -9.65 -55.92 -1.59
C PRO A 1217 -8.23 -55.38 -1.82
N ASN A 1218 -7.51 -56.05 -2.72
CA ASN A 1218 -6.10 -55.77 -2.96
C ASN A 1218 -5.96 -54.42 -3.70
N ARG A 1219 -5.46 -53.40 -3.00
CA ARG A 1219 -5.46 -52.02 -3.51
C ARG A 1219 -4.42 -51.84 -4.64
N PRO A 1220 -4.78 -51.22 -5.77
CA PRO A 1220 -3.81 -50.84 -6.80
C PRO A 1220 -2.66 -50.00 -6.23
N GLN A 1221 -1.42 -50.28 -6.63
CA GLN A 1221 -0.23 -49.64 -6.03
C GLN A 1221 -0.22 -48.11 -6.17
N TRP A 1222 -0.76 -47.59 -7.28
CA TRP A 1222 -0.88 -46.15 -7.54
C TRP A 1222 -1.98 -45.46 -6.71
N LEU A 1223 -2.88 -46.25 -6.09
CA LEU A 1223 -3.97 -45.81 -5.22
C LEU A 1223 -3.62 -45.92 -3.72
N CYS A 1224 -2.46 -46.52 -3.39
CA CYS A 1224 -1.97 -46.65 -2.01
C CYS A 1224 -1.71 -45.28 -1.37
N ARG A 1225 -1.95 -45.17 -0.05
CA ARG A 1225 -1.70 -43.91 0.68
C ARG A 1225 -0.21 -43.58 0.62
N GLY A 1226 0.11 -42.39 0.10
CA GLY A 1226 1.47 -41.93 -0.16
C GLY A 1226 1.94 -42.12 -1.61
N ALA A 1227 1.21 -42.84 -2.46
CA ALA A 1227 1.53 -42.97 -3.88
C ALA A 1227 1.44 -41.61 -4.59
N LEU A 1228 2.38 -41.33 -5.50
CA LEU A 1228 2.39 -40.10 -6.30
C LEU A 1228 1.39 -40.21 -7.45
N ILE A 1229 0.63 -39.15 -7.68
CA ILE A 1229 -0.31 -39.01 -8.79
C ILE A 1229 -0.40 -37.53 -9.18
N GLN A 1230 -0.67 -37.25 -10.46
CA GLN A 1230 -0.66 -35.89 -11.00
C GLN A 1230 -1.92 -35.60 -11.82
N GLY A 1231 -2.23 -34.31 -11.97
CA GLY A 1231 -3.31 -33.85 -12.81
C GLY A 1231 -3.22 -32.39 -13.19
N ILE A 1232 -4.17 -31.95 -14.01
CA ILE A 1232 -4.37 -30.56 -14.42
C ILE A 1232 -5.53 -30.00 -13.59
N VAL A 1233 -5.37 -28.80 -13.03
CA VAL A 1233 -6.44 -28.12 -12.28
C VAL A 1233 -7.60 -27.77 -13.22
N ILE A 1234 -8.80 -28.27 -12.92
CA ILE A 1234 -10.03 -27.90 -13.63
C ILE A 1234 -10.81 -26.84 -12.86
N ASN A 1235 -11.10 -27.10 -11.57
CA ASN A 1235 -12.05 -26.31 -10.77
C ASN A 1235 -11.77 -26.49 -9.26
N CYS A 1236 -12.64 -26.02 -8.37
CA CYS A 1236 -12.57 -26.22 -6.92
C CYS A 1236 -13.89 -26.78 -6.35
N HIS A 1237 -13.77 -27.68 -5.36
CA HIS A 1237 -14.88 -28.07 -4.48
C HIS A 1237 -14.95 -27.09 -3.30
N TRP A 1238 -15.67 -25.99 -3.53
CA TRP A 1238 -15.72 -24.83 -2.64
C TRP A 1238 -16.07 -25.13 -1.18
N GLU A 1239 -17.12 -25.93 -0.91
CA GLU A 1239 -17.53 -26.28 0.46
C GLU A 1239 -16.44 -26.95 1.31
N ARG A 1240 -15.50 -27.63 0.64
CA ARG A 1240 -14.48 -28.47 1.26
C ARG A 1240 -13.08 -27.81 1.21
N CYS A 1241 -12.95 -26.70 0.48
CA CYS A 1241 -11.69 -26.04 0.15
C CYS A 1241 -10.66 -27.00 -0.49
N GLU A 1242 -11.08 -27.78 -1.49
CA GLU A 1242 -10.26 -28.76 -2.20
C GLU A 1242 -10.21 -28.47 -3.72
N LEU A 1243 -9.06 -28.62 -4.37
CA LEU A 1243 -8.98 -28.51 -5.84
C LEU A 1243 -9.60 -29.73 -6.53
N ARG A 1244 -10.23 -29.57 -7.70
CA ARG A 1244 -10.60 -30.66 -8.62
C ARG A 1244 -9.59 -30.75 -9.75
N LEU A 1245 -8.95 -31.92 -9.90
CA LEU A 1245 -7.94 -32.18 -10.93
C LEU A 1245 -8.45 -33.21 -11.95
N ARG A 1246 -8.14 -33.02 -13.24
CA ARG A 1246 -8.16 -34.10 -14.23
C ARG A 1246 -6.85 -34.85 -14.14
N TRP A 1247 -6.88 -36.17 -13.95
CA TRP A 1247 -5.66 -36.97 -14.04
C TRP A 1247 -5.02 -36.77 -15.41
N CYS A 1248 -3.70 -36.72 -15.46
CA CYS A 1248 -2.99 -36.73 -16.74
C CYS A 1248 -1.75 -37.62 -16.65
N ARG A 1249 -1.25 -38.08 -17.80
CA ARG A 1249 0.06 -38.72 -17.88
C ARG A 1249 1.15 -37.72 -17.42
N PRO A 1250 2.25 -38.18 -16.78
CA PRO A 1250 3.36 -37.30 -16.45
C PRO A 1250 3.88 -36.59 -17.71
N ARG A 1251 4.25 -35.32 -17.60
CA ARG A 1251 4.85 -34.57 -18.72
C ARG A 1251 6.27 -35.08 -18.98
N GLY A 1252 6.39 -36.13 -19.78
CA GLY A 1252 7.65 -36.54 -20.40
C GLY A 1252 8.23 -35.40 -21.22
N GLY A 1253 9.55 -35.22 -21.15
CA GLY A 1253 10.24 -34.13 -21.83
C GLY A 1253 10.43 -34.39 -23.32
N GLU A 1254 9.43 -34.10 -24.16
CA GLU A 1254 9.70 -33.82 -25.57
C GLU A 1254 10.53 -32.53 -25.66
N PRO A 1255 11.74 -32.54 -26.26
CA PRO A 1255 12.48 -31.33 -26.55
C PRO A 1255 11.80 -30.55 -27.69
N ASP A 1256 11.92 -29.22 -27.64
CA ASP A 1256 11.24 -28.24 -28.51
C ASP A 1256 11.76 -28.26 -29.97
N SER A 1257 11.54 -29.40 -30.63
CA SER A 1257 12.09 -29.81 -31.91
C SER A 1257 11.19 -29.46 -33.11
N ARG A 1258 9.91 -29.17 -32.86
CA ARG A 1258 8.93 -28.76 -33.88
C ARG A 1258 8.98 -27.27 -34.24
N ARG A 1259 9.91 -26.49 -33.68
CA ARG A 1259 10.11 -25.06 -34.00
C ARG A 1259 11.30 -24.74 -34.92
N MET A 1260 12.12 -25.73 -35.31
CA MET A 1260 13.27 -25.52 -36.21
C MET A 1260 13.10 -25.97 -37.69
N GLN A 1261 11.94 -26.50 -38.08
CA GLN A 1261 11.64 -26.86 -39.48
C GLN A 1261 10.50 -26.01 -40.10
N LYS A 1262 10.58 -24.68 -39.98
CA LYS A 1262 9.64 -23.77 -40.67
C LYS A 1262 10.19 -22.37 -40.99
N LYS A 1263 11.48 -22.28 -41.41
CA LYS A 1263 12.11 -20.99 -41.79
C LYS A 1263 13.30 -21.08 -42.78
N SER A 1264 13.24 -22.00 -43.74
CA SER A 1264 14.36 -22.28 -44.68
C SER A 1264 13.94 -22.53 -46.15
N ALA A 1265 12.85 -21.91 -46.63
CA ALA A 1265 12.36 -22.10 -48.00
C ALA A 1265 11.76 -20.81 -48.62
N ALA A 1266 12.56 -19.74 -48.76
CA ALA A 1266 12.08 -18.46 -49.31
C ALA A 1266 13.16 -17.61 -50.02
N ARG A 1267 13.74 -18.12 -51.12
CA ARG A 1267 14.26 -17.38 -52.32
C ARG A 1267 15.36 -18.15 -53.08
N ARG A 1268 14.98 -18.91 -54.11
CA ARG A 1268 15.43 -18.67 -55.50
C ARG A 1268 14.63 -19.49 -56.51
N LYS A 1269 14.30 -18.85 -57.63
CA LYS A 1269 13.94 -19.51 -58.92
C LYS A 1269 15.23 -20.20 -59.46
N THR A 1270 15.25 -21.18 -60.36
CA THR A 1270 14.32 -21.64 -61.42
C THR A 1270 14.82 -23.04 -61.87
N ARG A 1271 14.02 -24.02 -62.32
CA ARG A 1271 13.61 -24.33 -63.72
C ARG A 1271 12.93 -25.72 -63.75
N GLU A 1272 12.05 -25.95 -64.74
CA GLU A 1272 11.71 -27.23 -65.43
C GLU A 1272 11.33 -28.51 -64.61
N SER A 1273 10.43 -29.41 -65.03
CA SER A 1273 9.30 -29.42 -66.00
C SER A 1273 8.59 -30.80 -65.99
N ARG A 1274 7.23 -30.86 -66.09
CA ARG A 1274 6.40 -32.11 -66.25
C ARG A 1274 6.48 -33.08 -65.03
N ALA A 1275 5.56 -34.00 -64.71
CA ALA A 1275 4.23 -34.46 -65.19
C ALA A 1275 3.65 -35.41 -64.08
N ASP A 1276 2.35 -35.72 -63.91
CA ASP A 1276 1.05 -35.19 -64.38
C ASP A 1276 -0.12 -35.75 -63.51
N VAL A 1277 -1.39 -35.67 -63.97
CA VAL A 1277 -2.65 -36.41 -63.60
C VAL A 1277 -2.60 -37.50 -62.48
N GLY A 1278 -3.59 -37.65 -61.56
CA GLY A 1278 -4.83 -36.88 -61.30
C GLY A 1278 -5.96 -37.70 -60.62
N ASP A 1279 -6.90 -37.00 -59.97
CA ASP A 1279 -8.27 -37.37 -59.51
C ASP A 1279 -8.57 -38.57 -58.54
N PRO A 1280 -9.78 -38.63 -57.90
CA PRO A 1280 -10.00 -39.44 -56.69
C PRO A 1280 -11.21 -40.44 -56.67
N ALA A 1281 -11.24 -41.24 -55.60
CA ALA A 1281 -12.41 -41.79 -54.86
C ALA A 1281 -12.99 -43.21 -55.17
N VAL A 1282 -13.63 -43.75 -54.12
CA VAL A 1282 -14.66 -44.84 -54.04
C VAL A 1282 -14.24 -46.28 -53.60
N SER A 1283 -14.82 -46.67 -52.44
CA SER A 1283 -15.21 -48.00 -51.90
C SER A 1283 -14.22 -49.13 -51.56
N ASP A 1284 -14.34 -49.55 -50.29
CA ASP A 1284 -14.48 -50.93 -49.74
C ASP A 1284 -13.30 -51.94 -49.73
N GLY A 1285 -13.11 -52.55 -48.55
CA GLY A 1285 -12.17 -53.64 -48.27
C GLY A 1285 -12.02 -53.90 -46.77
N ASP A 1286 -12.62 -54.96 -46.25
CA ASP A 1286 -12.54 -55.41 -44.84
C ASP A 1286 -11.34 -56.37 -44.61
N GLY A 1287 -10.89 -56.55 -43.36
CA GLY A 1287 -10.01 -57.67 -42.97
C GLY A 1287 -8.79 -57.39 -42.09
N THR A 1288 -8.98 -57.55 -40.76
CA THR A 1288 -8.05 -58.19 -39.79
C THR A 1288 -6.58 -57.74 -39.59
N ASP A 1289 -6.28 -57.37 -38.34
CA ASP A 1289 -5.08 -57.63 -37.52
C ASP A 1289 -3.65 -57.46 -38.08
N ILE A 1290 -2.89 -56.54 -37.45
CA ILE A 1290 -1.81 -56.85 -36.48
C ILE A 1290 -1.37 -55.52 -35.82
N GLY A 1291 -1.11 -55.49 -34.49
CA GLY A 1291 -0.41 -54.34 -33.86
C GLY A 1291 -0.87 -53.87 -32.47
N ARG A 1292 -1.76 -54.58 -31.75
CA ARG A 1292 -2.13 -54.20 -30.38
C ARG A 1292 -0.98 -54.41 -29.38
N HIS A 1293 -0.26 -53.35 -29.03
CA HIS A 1293 0.53 -53.27 -27.79
C HIS A 1293 0.08 -52.11 -26.90
N TYR A 1294 -1.01 -52.33 -26.16
CA TYR A 1294 -1.32 -51.56 -24.96
C TYR A 1294 -0.29 -51.91 -23.88
N LEU A 1295 0.56 -50.95 -23.50
CA LEU A 1295 1.44 -51.08 -22.34
C LEU A 1295 0.66 -50.68 -21.07
N SER A 1296 0.31 -51.69 -20.27
CA SER A 1296 -0.32 -51.52 -18.96
C SER A 1296 0.64 -50.87 -17.94
N TYR A 1297 0.07 -50.17 -16.95
CA TYR A 1297 0.78 -49.46 -15.88
C TYR A 1297 1.73 -50.36 -15.05
N THR A 1298 1.54 -51.68 -15.10
CA THR A 1298 2.40 -52.66 -14.41
C THR A 1298 3.80 -52.81 -15.04
N ALA A 1299 4.01 -52.38 -16.30
CA ALA A 1299 5.28 -52.56 -17.00
C ALA A 1299 6.41 -51.63 -16.51
N SER A 1300 6.10 -50.43 -16.00
CA SER A 1300 7.09 -49.39 -15.67
C SER A 1300 7.77 -49.56 -14.31
N VAL A 1301 7.47 -50.61 -13.54
CA VAL A 1301 7.96 -50.80 -12.15
C VAL A 1301 9.45 -51.14 -12.07
N ARG A 1302 10.15 -51.36 -13.20
CA ARG A 1302 11.60 -51.66 -13.26
C ARG A 1302 12.50 -50.52 -13.75
N ASP A 1303 11.97 -49.44 -14.33
CA ASP A 1303 12.75 -48.27 -14.77
C ASP A 1303 12.66 -47.08 -13.79
N ALA A 1304 12.37 -47.35 -12.52
CA ALA A 1304 12.07 -46.38 -11.46
C ALA A 1304 13.25 -45.50 -10.99
N THR A 1305 14.27 -45.29 -11.83
CA THR A 1305 15.51 -44.54 -11.53
C THR A 1305 15.83 -43.41 -12.53
N SER A 1306 15.18 -43.35 -13.70
CA SER A 1306 15.57 -42.42 -14.79
C SER A 1306 14.88 -41.04 -14.75
N CYS A 1307 13.75 -40.91 -14.05
CA CYS A 1307 12.83 -39.77 -14.20
C CYS A 1307 13.07 -38.57 -13.26
N ASN A 1308 14.03 -38.64 -12.33
CA ASN A 1308 14.32 -37.55 -11.37
C ASN A 1308 15.33 -36.50 -11.91
N SER A 1309 15.82 -36.65 -13.14
CA SER A 1309 17.04 -35.98 -13.62
C SER A 1309 16.85 -34.60 -14.29
N SER A 1310 15.62 -34.08 -14.32
CA SER A 1310 15.37 -32.71 -14.80
C SER A 1310 15.71 -31.69 -13.70
N LEU A 1311 16.93 -31.14 -13.76
CA LEU A 1311 17.44 -30.08 -12.88
C LEU A 1311 16.52 -28.85 -12.76
N ARG A 1312 15.63 -28.63 -13.74
CA ARG A 1312 14.68 -27.50 -13.74
C ARG A 1312 13.40 -27.82 -12.97
N THR A 1313 12.92 -29.07 -13.01
CA THR A 1313 11.81 -29.51 -12.16
C THR A 1313 12.30 -29.83 -10.75
N GLU A 1314 13.50 -30.39 -10.55
CA GLU A 1314 14.07 -30.51 -9.20
C GLU A 1314 14.29 -29.15 -8.55
N ARG A 1315 14.80 -28.13 -9.25
CA ARG A 1315 14.85 -26.76 -8.69
C ARG A 1315 13.46 -26.22 -8.40
N LEU A 1316 12.52 -26.26 -9.35
CA LEU A 1316 11.17 -25.75 -9.10
C LEU A 1316 10.43 -26.51 -7.98
N ASP A 1317 10.68 -27.81 -7.77
CA ASP A 1317 10.17 -28.57 -6.63
C ASP A 1317 10.95 -28.26 -5.34
N ILE A 1318 12.26 -28.03 -5.37
CA ILE A 1318 13.03 -27.60 -4.20
C ILE A 1318 12.54 -26.23 -3.73
N ASP A 1319 12.47 -25.26 -4.64
CA ASP A 1319 11.97 -23.91 -4.37
C ASP A 1319 10.52 -23.96 -3.88
N ALA A 1320 9.61 -24.62 -4.61
CA ALA A 1320 8.21 -24.74 -4.22
C ALA A 1320 8.00 -25.52 -2.92
N ARG A 1321 8.84 -26.51 -2.58
CA ARG A 1321 8.74 -27.26 -1.32
C ARG A 1321 9.37 -26.50 -0.14
N VAL A 1322 10.37 -25.64 -0.35
CA VAL A 1322 10.82 -24.68 0.66
C VAL A 1322 9.68 -23.71 1.00
N PHE A 1323 9.03 -23.14 -0.03
CA PHE A 1323 7.85 -22.27 0.11
C PHE A 1323 6.52 -23.01 0.43
N ALA A 1324 6.53 -24.34 0.60
CA ALA A 1324 5.37 -25.13 1.02
C ALA A 1324 5.32 -25.40 2.53
N THR A 1325 6.38 -25.09 3.27
CA THR A 1325 6.39 -25.18 4.74
C THR A 1325 5.54 -24.06 5.36
N LYS A 1326 4.81 -24.31 6.44
CA LYS A 1326 4.06 -23.27 7.15
C LYS A 1326 5.01 -22.21 7.74
N VAL A 1327 6.23 -22.56 8.18
CA VAL A 1327 7.24 -21.56 8.60
C VAL A 1327 7.55 -20.55 7.49
N SER A 1328 7.65 -21.00 6.21
CA SER A 1328 7.98 -20.10 5.10
C SER A 1328 6.94 -19.01 4.83
N ARG A 1329 5.73 -19.15 5.38
CA ARG A 1329 4.63 -18.17 5.31
C ARG A 1329 4.56 -17.23 6.52
N HIS A 1330 5.44 -17.40 7.50
CA HIS A 1330 5.47 -16.54 8.70
C HIS A 1330 6.07 -15.16 8.37
N SER A 1331 5.53 -14.10 8.96
CA SER A 1331 5.93 -12.71 8.64
C SER A 1331 7.40 -12.38 8.94
N LEU A 1332 8.09 -13.18 9.77
CA LEU A 1332 9.51 -13.04 10.06
C LEU A 1332 10.41 -13.92 9.17
N PHE A 1333 9.84 -14.68 8.22
CA PHE A 1333 10.62 -15.55 7.34
C PHE A 1333 11.25 -14.80 6.16
N ARG A 1334 12.52 -15.09 5.87
CA ARG A 1334 13.23 -14.67 4.66
C ARG A 1334 14.14 -15.78 4.17
N ASP A 1335 14.19 -15.97 2.85
CA ASP A 1335 15.17 -16.84 2.23
C ASP A 1335 16.53 -16.11 2.13
N VAL A 1336 17.32 -16.21 3.21
CA VAL A 1336 18.65 -15.62 3.31
C VAL A 1336 19.65 -16.61 3.91
N ASN A 1337 20.91 -16.49 3.49
CA ASN A 1337 22.02 -17.22 4.07
C ASN A 1337 22.38 -16.69 5.48
N SER A 1338 23.33 -17.34 6.15
CA SER A 1338 23.72 -16.96 7.52
C SER A 1338 24.40 -15.59 7.63
N THR A 1339 25.13 -15.12 6.61
CA THR A 1339 25.79 -13.80 6.66
C THR A 1339 24.77 -12.67 6.53
N LYS A 1340 23.92 -12.70 5.48
CA LYS A 1340 22.84 -11.71 5.27
C LYS A 1340 21.85 -11.67 6.43
N ALA A 1341 21.65 -12.78 7.13
CA ALA A 1341 20.83 -12.82 8.34
C ALA A 1341 21.44 -12.03 9.52
N VAL A 1342 22.77 -12.04 9.67
CA VAL A 1342 23.50 -11.26 10.69
C VAL A 1342 23.53 -9.79 10.30
N GLU A 1343 23.89 -9.47 9.05
CA GLU A 1343 23.87 -8.12 8.47
C GLU A 1343 22.49 -7.45 8.65
N PHE A 1344 21.40 -8.18 8.38
CA PHE A 1344 20.04 -7.67 8.54
C PHE A 1344 19.66 -7.35 10.00
N LEU A 1345 20.17 -8.12 10.95
CA LEU A 1345 19.92 -7.93 12.38
C LEU A 1345 20.88 -6.94 13.04
N GLN A 1346 22.04 -6.65 12.44
CA GLN A 1346 23.09 -5.81 13.02
C GLN A 1346 22.56 -4.46 13.54
N ASN A 1347 21.75 -3.76 12.73
CA ASN A 1347 21.16 -2.46 13.07
C ASN A 1347 19.74 -2.57 13.68
N LYS A 1348 19.39 -3.72 14.26
CA LYS A 1348 18.10 -3.98 14.93
C LYS A 1348 18.24 -3.96 16.46
N LYS A 1349 17.11 -3.98 17.16
CA LYS A 1349 17.04 -4.04 18.63
C LYS A 1349 17.34 -5.46 19.14
N ILE A 1350 17.82 -5.56 20.38
CA ILE A 1350 17.94 -6.84 21.08
C ILE A 1350 16.55 -7.44 21.29
N GLY A 1351 16.38 -8.71 20.93
CA GLY A 1351 15.09 -9.40 20.90
C GLY A 1351 14.44 -9.53 19.52
N GLU A 1352 14.96 -8.84 18.50
CA GLU A 1352 14.48 -8.98 17.12
C GLU A 1352 14.86 -10.36 16.54
N VAL A 1353 13.92 -10.95 15.79
CA VAL A 1353 14.00 -12.34 15.29
C VAL A 1353 13.80 -12.39 13.78
N LEU A 1354 14.60 -13.22 13.13
CA LEU A 1354 14.52 -13.54 11.71
C LEU A 1354 14.46 -15.06 11.54
N LEU A 1355 13.48 -15.58 10.79
CA LEU A 1355 13.40 -16.98 10.42
C LEU A 1355 14.02 -17.16 9.03
N ARG A 1356 14.86 -18.18 8.84
CA ARG A 1356 15.48 -18.51 7.55
C ARG A 1356 15.51 -20.02 7.32
N PRO A 1357 15.64 -20.53 6.08
CA PRO A 1357 15.79 -21.97 5.87
C PRO A 1357 17.10 -22.50 6.47
N ALA A 1358 17.09 -23.77 6.91
CA ALA A 1358 18.27 -24.46 7.41
C ALA A 1358 19.04 -25.12 6.25
N SER A 1359 20.31 -24.74 6.09
CA SER A 1359 21.19 -25.23 5.02
C SER A 1359 21.20 -26.77 4.95
N GLY A 1360 20.87 -27.32 3.78
CA GLY A 1360 20.86 -28.77 3.51
C GLY A 1360 19.71 -29.57 4.15
N HIS A 1361 18.79 -28.94 4.89
CA HIS A 1361 17.77 -29.66 5.67
C HIS A 1361 16.34 -29.31 5.23
N ARG A 1362 15.65 -30.26 4.60
CA ARG A 1362 14.21 -30.16 4.29
C ARG A 1362 13.39 -30.07 5.59
N ASN A 1363 12.31 -29.28 5.57
CA ASN A 1363 11.43 -29.00 6.71
C ASN A 1363 12.13 -28.43 7.97
N LYS A 1364 13.32 -27.82 7.86
CA LYS A 1364 13.97 -27.16 9.00
C LYS A 1364 14.21 -25.68 8.73
N ALA A 1365 13.97 -24.87 9.75
CA ALA A 1365 14.24 -23.45 9.77
C ALA A 1365 15.20 -23.11 10.91
N VAL A 1366 15.91 -22.00 10.77
CA VAL A 1366 16.74 -21.41 11.82
C VAL A 1366 16.12 -20.09 12.25
N ALA A 1367 15.77 -19.98 13.53
CA ALA A 1367 15.46 -18.70 14.15
C ALA A 1367 16.76 -18.01 14.56
N VAL A 1368 17.08 -16.92 13.88
CA VAL A 1368 18.21 -16.03 14.16
C VAL A 1368 17.71 -14.91 15.06
N VAL A 1369 18.31 -14.70 16.23
CA VAL A 1369 17.84 -13.74 17.24
C VAL A 1369 18.97 -12.81 17.65
N LYS A 1370 18.76 -11.50 17.66
CA LYS A 1370 19.74 -10.55 18.23
C LYS A 1370 19.70 -10.61 19.77
N ILE A 1371 20.80 -11.04 20.38
CA ILE A 1371 20.95 -11.26 21.83
C ILE A 1371 21.86 -10.21 22.51
N GLY A 1372 22.78 -9.62 21.75
CA GLY A 1372 23.67 -8.56 22.20
C GLY A 1372 23.76 -7.42 21.19
N GLU A 1373 24.78 -6.57 21.29
CA GLU A 1373 25.01 -5.50 20.32
C GLU A 1373 25.51 -6.05 18.99
N TRP A 1374 26.48 -6.97 19.08
CA TRP A 1374 27.17 -7.61 17.96
C TRP A 1374 26.78 -9.10 17.85
N SER A 1375 26.10 -9.64 18.86
CA SER A 1375 25.80 -11.06 19.01
C SER A 1375 24.39 -11.46 18.54
N THR A 1376 24.34 -12.39 17.59
CA THR A 1376 23.11 -13.12 17.20
C THR A 1376 23.22 -14.62 17.51
N CYS A 1377 22.18 -15.24 18.07
CA CYS A 1377 22.10 -16.70 18.21
C CYS A 1377 21.29 -17.35 17.09
N ASN A 1378 21.45 -18.67 16.91
CA ASN A 1378 20.74 -19.48 15.92
C ASN A 1378 20.08 -20.68 16.63
N TRP A 1379 18.74 -20.80 16.56
CA TRP A 1379 17.97 -21.93 17.08
C TRP A 1379 17.37 -22.75 15.93
N LEU A 1380 17.54 -24.08 15.96
CA LEU A 1380 17.07 -24.98 14.89
C LEU A 1380 15.69 -25.55 15.23
N ILE A 1381 14.74 -25.38 14.32
CA ILE A 1381 13.34 -25.81 14.44
C ILE A 1381 13.01 -26.76 13.28
N SER A 1382 12.38 -27.90 13.53
CA SER A 1382 11.74 -28.73 12.48
C SER A 1382 10.24 -28.49 12.41
N GLU A 1383 9.71 -28.42 11.19
CA GLU A 1383 8.28 -28.50 10.90
C GLU A 1383 7.90 -29.96 10.65
N ASP A 1384 7.30 -30.58 11.66
CA ASP A 1384 6.88 -31.97 11.64
C ASP A 1384 5.35 -32.09 11.60
N ARG A 1385 4.83 -33.27 11.26
CA ARG A 1385 3.38 -33.55 11.19
C ARG A 1385 3.01 -34.70 12.11
N ARG A 1386 1.99 -34.50 12.94
CA ARG A 1386 1.39 -35.57 13.75
C ARG A 1386 0.53 -36.49 12.87
N SER A 1387 0.19 -37.68 13.38
CA SER A 1387 -0.53 -38.73 12.63
C SER A 1387 -1.94 -38.32 12.15
N ASN A 1388 -2.56 -37.36 12.82
CA ASN A 1388 -3.82 -36.69 12.46
C ASN A 1388 -3.67 -35.63 11.33
N GLY A 1389 -2.44 -35.33 10.90
CA GLY A 1389 -2.13 -34.31 9.90
C GLY A 1389 -1.86 -32.89 10.44
N SER A 1390 -1.98 -32.64 11.75
CA SER A 1390 -1.65 -31.32 12.31
C SER A 1390 -0.14 -31.09 12.27
N ILE A 1391 0.26 -29.91 11.77
CA ILE A 1391 1.64 -29.43 11.80
C ILE A 1391 2.01 -29.05 13.24
N TYR A 1392 3.27 -29.25 13.63
CA TYR A 1392 3.85 -28.76 14.87
C TYR A 1392 5.35 -28.48 14.69
N TYR A 1393 5.90 -27.71 15.61
CA TYR A 1393 7.29 -27.25 15.57
C TYR A 1393 8.09 -27.89 16.69
N ARG A 1394 9.11 -28.68 16.34
CA ARG A 1394 10.04 -29.24 17.33
C ARG A 1394 11.33 -28.44 17.36
N LEU A 1395 11.62 -27.85 18.51
CA LEU A 1395 12.89 -27.20 18.84
C LEU A 1395 13.81 -28.24 19.49
N SER A 1396 15.06 -28.32 19.05
CA SER A 1396 16.08 -29.19 19.67
C SER A 1396 17.10 -28.36 20.47
N ASP A 1397 16.94 -28.31 21.80
CA ASP A 1397 17.94 -27.73 22.71
C ASP A 1397 19.08 -28.74 22.92
N GLN A 1398 20.25 -28.45 22.32
CA GLN A 1398 21.44 -29.29 22.43
C GLN A 1398 22.15 -29.19 23.78
N VAL A 1399 21.84 -28.18 24.60
CA VAL A 1399 22.49 -27.89 25.88
C VAL A 1399 21.70 -28.48 27.05
N GLU A 1400 20.38 -28.33 27.08
CA GLU A 1400 19.51 -29.10 28.00
C GLU A 1400 19.25 -30.55 27.51
N LYS A 1401 19.67 -30.90 26.28
CA LYS A 1401 19.37 -32.17 25.58
C LYS A 1401 17.86 -32.47 25.57
N ARG A 1402 17.07 -31.42 25.33
CA ARG A 1402 15.61 -31.44 25.42
C ARG A 1402 15.01 -31.10 24.07
N GLU A 1403 14.08 -31.91 23.61
CA GLU A 1403 13.18 -31.52 22.53
C GLU A 1403 11.94 -30.83 23.13
N ILE A 1404 11.48 -29.75 22.50
CA ILE A 1404 10.30 -28.98 22.91
C ILE A 1404 9.38 -28.85 21.72
N GLU A 1405 8.10 -29.21 21.89
CA GLU A 1405 7.07 -29.06 20.87
C GLU A 1405 6.24 -27.80 21.09
N PHE A 1406 6.04 -27.02 20.03
CA PHE A 1406 5.14 -25.87 19.95
C PHE A 1406 4.14 -26.12 18.81
N ASN A 1407 2.92 -25.60 18.92
CA ASN A 1407 1.88 -25.78 17.91
C ASN A 1407 2.00 -24.72 16.81
N ASP A 1408 2.42 -23.50 17.16
CA ASP A 1408 2.64 -22.41 16.21
C ASP A 1408 3.98 -21.69 16.41
N VAL A 1409 4.43 -20.94 15.41
CA VAL A 1409 5.69 -20.19 15.43
C VAL A 1409 5.60 -19.03 16.44
N ASP A 1410 4.46 -18.34 16.51
CA ASP A 1410 4.23 -17.28 17.51
C ASP A 1410 4.23 -17.83 18.95
N GLU A 1411 3.84 -19.09 19.16
CA GLU A 1411 3.95 -19.78 20.45
C GLU A 1411 5.42 -20.00 20.84
N PHE A 1412 6.26 -20.44 19.91
CA PHE A 1412 7.72 -20.55 20.11
C PHE A 1412 8.38 -19.19 20.40
N LEU A 1413 8.02 -18.15 19.65
CA LEU A 1413 8.56 -16.80 19.85
C LEU A 1413 8.20 -16.25 21.24
N THR A 1414 6.95 -16.45 21.67
CA THR A 1414 6.43 -15.95 22.94
C THR A 1414 6.93 -16.78 24.14
N ASN A 1415 6.91 -18.11 24.04
CA ASN A 1415 7.13 -18.99 25.20
C ASN A 1415 8.58 -19.47 25.36
N PHE A 1416 9.46 -19.28 24.36
CA PHE A 1416 10.87 -19.66 24.42
C PHE A 1416 11.82 -18.49 24.15
N ILE A 1417 11.60 -17.73 23.07
CA ILE A 1417 12.53 -16.66 22.69
C ILE A 1417 12.40 -15.42 23.60
N ALA A 1418 11.19 -14.93 23.89
CA ALA A 1418 11.06 -13.76 24.76
C ALA A 1418 11.63 -13.98 26.19
N PRO A 1419 11.41 -15.12 26.88
CA PRO A 1419 12.07 -15.43 28.16
C PRO A 1419 13.60 -15.48 28.07
N MET A 1420 14.16 -16.12 27.04
CA MET A 1420 15.61 -16.16 26.79
C MET A 1420 16.18 -14.75 26.56
N VAL A 1421 15.47 -13.89 25.82
CA VAL A 1421 15.84 -12.49 25.58
C VAL A 1421 15.81 -11.69 26.88
N SER A 1422 14.84 -11.92 27.77
CA SER A 1422 14.82 -11.32 29.11
C SER A 1422 16.06 -11.68 29.91
N LEU A 1423 16.49 -12.96 29.91
CA LEU A 1423 17.72 -13.40 30.58
C LEU A 1423 19.00 -12.83 29.97
N ALA A 1424 19.00 -12.48 28.67
CA ALA A 1424 20.09 -11.74 28.04
C ALA A 1424 20.09 -10.25 28.44
N GLN A 1425 18.91 -9.64 28.57
CA GLN A 1425 18.77 -8.25 29.04
C GLN A 1425 19.16 -8.13 30.53
N ASP A 1426 18.83 -9.11 31.38
CA ASP A 1426 19.30 -9.21 32.77
C ASP A 1426 20.84 -9.17 32.88
N ILE A 1427 21.55 -9.82 31.95
CA ILE A 1427 23.01 -9.81 31.90
C ILE A 1427 23.54 -8.42 31.54
N ARG A 1428 22.90 -7.71 30.60
CA ARG A 1428 23.30 -6.34 30.21
C ARG A 1428 22.96 -5.30 31.30
N ALA A 1429 21.84 -5.48 32.00
CA ALA A 1429 21.40 -4.61 33.10
C ALA A 1429 22.19 -4.84 34.41
N HIS A 1430 22.93 -5.95 34.53
CA HIS A 1430 23.73 -6.23 35.71
C HIS A 1430 24.83 -5.17 35.90
N ARG A 1431 24.90 -4.58 37.11
CA ARG A 1431 25.86 -3.59 37.66
C ARG A 1431 27.38 -3.81 37.45
N ARG A 1432 27.80 -4.85 36.72
CA ARG A 1432 29.19 -5.14 36.31
C ARG A 1432 29.26 -5.68 34.87
N PHE A 1433 28.27 -5.34 34.05
CA PHE A 1433 28.32 -5.53 32.61
C PHE A 1433 29.21 -4.46 31.96
N VAL A 1434 29.89 -4.83 30.88
CA VAL A 1434 30.80 -4.00 30.11
C VAL A 1434 30.57 -4.30 28.63
N GLY A 1435 30.50 -3.26 27.79
CA GLY A 1435 30.09 -3.38 26.38
C GLY A 1435 31.17 -3.95 25.44
N SER A 1436 32.44 -3.62 25.67
CA SER A 1436 33.58 -4.08 24.89
C SER A 1436 34.54 -4.94 25.72
N THR A 1437 35.24 -5.86 25.06
CA THR A 1437 36.37 -6.61 25.64
C THR A 1437 37.50 -5.67 26.08
N ARG A 1438 37.67 -4.51 25.43
CA ARG A 1438 38.78 -3.57 25.71
C ARG A 1438 38.70 -3.01 27.14
N ASP A 1439 37.50 -2.70 27.62
CA ASP A 1439 37.31 -2.02 28.91
C ASP A 1439 37.37 -2.98 30.12
N VAL A 1440 37.37 -4.30 29.89
CA VAL A 1440 37.33 -5.33 30.95
C VAL A 1440 38.51 -5.21 31.91
N LEU A 1441 39.71 -4.92 31.40
CA LEU A 1441 40.91 -4.75 32.23
C LEU A 1441 40.74 -3.57 33.19
N GLY A 1442 40.28 -2.41 32.69
CA GLY A 1442 40.03 -1.22 33.50
C GLY A 1442 38.92 -1.43 34.54
N ALA A 1443 37.85 -2.15 34.17
CA ALA A 1443 36.76 -2.49 35.07
C ALA A 1443 37.17 -3.47 36.19
N LEU A 1444 38.09 -4.39 35.93
CA LEU A 1444 38.68 -5.27 36.96
C LEU A 1444 39.66 -4.50 37.86
N ASP A 1445 40.50 -3.65 37.27
CA ASP A 1445 41.42 -2.75 37.98
C ASP A 1445 40.71 -1.83 38.97
N ALA A 1446 39.63 -1.17 38.52
CA ALA A 1446 38.84 -0.28 39.36
C ALA A 1446 38.23 -1.03 40.57
N GLN A 1447 37.81 -2.28 40.38
CA GLN A 1447 37.32 -3.13 41.46
C GLN A 1447 38.45 -3.51 42.45
N GLN A 1448 39.64 -3.86 41.98
CA GLN A 1448 40.78 -4.20 42.85
C GLN A 1448 41.30 -2.97 43.62
N LYS A 1449 41.42 -1.82 42.97
CA LYS A 1449 41.83 -0.54 43.59
C LYS A 1449 40.82 -0.09 44.66
N SER A 1450 39.51 -0.11 44.35
CA SER A 1450 38.47 0.24 45.31
C SER A 1450 38.32 -0.76 46.47
N ALA A 1451 38.60 -2.05 46.24
CA ALA A 1451 38.68 -3.04 47.32
C ALA A 1451 39.86 -2.76 48.27
N ALA A 1452 41.08 -2.58 47.73
CA ALA A 1452 42.28 -2.30 48.51
C ALA A 1452 42.11 -1.02 49.37
N SER A 1453 41.47 0.02 48.83
CA SER A 1453 41.18 1.26 49.57
C SER A 1453 40.27 1.08 50.79
N ARG A 1454 39.49 -0.01 50.85
CA ARG A 1454 38.53 -0.29 51.94
C ARG A 1454 39.04 -1.29 52.97
N THR A 1455 39.94 -2.19 52.60
CA THR A 1455 40.40 -3.28 53.47
C THR A 1455 41.79 -3.06 54.07
N GLY A 1456 42.50 -1.99 53.71
CA GLY A 1456 43.82 -1.63 54.26
C GLY A 1456 44.90 -2.70 54.03
N THR A 1457 44.68 -3.61 53.09
CA THR A 1457 45.44 -4.84 52.88
C THR A 1457 45.61 -5.08 51.39
N ASN A 1458 46.77 -5.61 50.98
CA ASN A 1458 47.03 -5.95 49.58
C ASN A 1458 45.93 -6.89 49.06
N GLY A 1459 45.18 -6.45 48.05
CA GLY A 1459 43.92 -7.06 47.60
C GLY A 1459 44.02 -8.41 46.88
N SER A 1460 45.02 -9.23 47.19
CA SER A 1460 45.29 -10.53 46.57
C SER A 1460 44.09 -11.48 46.62
N ASN A 1461 43.35 -11.49 47.73
CA ASN A 1461 42.18 -12.35 47.94
C ASN A 1461 40.85 -11.75 47.43
N PHE A 1462 40.83 -10.54 46.86
CA PHE A 1462 39.59 -9.94 46.36
C PHE A 1462 39.25 -10.47 44.97
N ILE A 1463 38.07 -11.08 44.83
CA ILE A 1463 37.55 -11.58 43.54
C ILE A 1463 36.87 -10.43 42.78
N ALA A 1464 37.62 -9.84 41.84
CA ALA A 1464 37.05 -8.95 40.83
C ALA A 1464 36.36 -9.79 39.74
N TYR A 1465 35.23 -9.29 39.20
CA TYR A 1465 34.53 -9.95 38.10
C TYR A 1465 33.72 -8.96 37.24
N VAL A 1466 33.59 -9.28 35.95
CA VAL A 1466 32.94 -8.48 34.91
C VAL A 1466 32.16 -9.43 33.98
N PHE A 1467 30.93 -9.06 33.61
CA PHE A 1467 30.22 -9.65 32.48
C PHE A 1467 30.57 -8.85 31.21
N VAL A 1468 30.84 -9.53 30.11
CA VAL A 1468 31.16 -8.88 28.82
C VAL A 1468 30.57 -9.68 27.66
N GLU A 1469 30.18 -8.97 26.59
CA GLU A 1469 29.81 -9.58 25.30
C GLU A 1469 31.06 -10.11 24.57
N ALA A 1470 30.92 -11.19 23.81
CA ALA A 1470 32.02 -11.80 23.07
C ALA A 1470 32.01 -11.34 21.60
N GLU A 1471 33.01 -10.55 21.20
CA GLU A 1471 33.13 -9.97 19.85
C GLU A 1471 33.31 -11.00 18.72
N GLN A 1472 33.71 -12.24 19.02
CA GLN A 1472 33.92 -13.29 18.02
C GLN A 1472 32.65 -14.15 17.79
N GLN A 1473 32.05 -14.01 16.61
CA GLN A 1473 30.87 -14.78 16.17
C GLN A 1473 31.11 -16.30 16.03
N SER A 1474 32.35 -16.78 16.05
CA SER A 1474 32.74 -18.15 15.74
C SER A 1474 32.50 -19.19 16.86
N ARG A 1475 32.00 -18.78 18.04
CA ARG A 1475 31.75 -19.69 19.19
C ARG A 1475 30.34 -19.54 19.77
N PRO A 1476 29.67 -20.65 20.15
CA PRO A 1476 28.24 -20.66 20.52
C PRO A 1476 27.99 -20.22 21.99
N SER A 1477 28.53 -19.07 22.39
CA SER A 1477 28.37 -18.47 23.73
C SER A 1477 28.71 -16.98 23.69
N PHE A 1478 27.67 -16.17 23.64
CA PHE A 1478 27.69 -14.73 23.32
C PHE A 1478 28.12 -13.83 24.48
N TYR A 1479 27.99 -14.31 25.70
CA TYR A 1479 28.44 -13.62 26.91
C TYR A 1479 29.46 -14.47 27.66
N ARG A 1480 30.38 -13.81 28.36
CA ARG A 1480 31.33 -14.44 29.27
C ARG A 1480 31.47 -13.64 30.55
N VAL A 1481 31.76 -14.32 31.65
CA VAL A 1481 32.21 -13.69 32.89
C VAL A 1481 33.71 -13.81 32.97
N VAL A 1482 34.41 -12.69 33.04
CA VAL A 1482 35.85 -12.63 33.32
C VAL A 1482 36.03 -12.34 34.80
N THR A 1483 36.90 -13.09 35.46
CA THR A 1483 37.24 -12.95 36.88
C THR A 1483 38.73 -12.78 37.07
N ARG A 1484 39.15 -11.98 38.05
CA ARG A 1484 40.55 -11.84 38.45
C ARG A 1484 40.72 -12.00 39.96
N VAL A 1485 41.74 -12.76 40.37
CA VAL A 1485 42.21 -12.88 41.76
C VAL A 1485 43.72 -12.71 41.77
N GLY A 1486 44.22 -11.71 42.50
CA GLY A 1486 45.59 -11.24 42.33
C GLY A 1486 45.89 -10.93 40.85
N THR A 1487 46.86 -11.64 40.27
CA THR A 1487 47.28 -11.57 38.86
C THR A 1487 46.64 -12.64 37.96
N ARG A 1488 45.84 -13.58 38.51
CA ARG A 1488 45.26 -14.70 37.74
C ARG A 1488 43.88 -14.34 37.22
N GLU A 1489 43.74 -14.28 35.90
CA GLU A 1489 42.45 -14.17 35.22
C GLU A 1489 41.90 -15.54 34.83
N ARG A 1490 40.57 -15.67 34.84
CA ARG A 1490 39.82 -16.79 34.23
C ARG A 1490 38.59 -16.24 33.52
N SER A 1491 38.19 -16.87 32.42
CA SER A 1491 36.94 -16.56 31.73
C SER A 1491 36.03 -17.78 31.67
N PHE A 1492 34.75 -17.57 31.96
CA PHE A 1492 33.70 -18.58 31.91
C PHE A 1492 32.63 -18.16 30.90
N TYR A 1493 32.42 -18.99 29.88
CA TYR A 1493 31.44 -18.71 28.83
C TYR A 1493 30.02 -19.02 29.31
N LEU A 1494 29.06 -18.17 28.96
CA LEU A 1494 27.65 -18.32 29.28
C LEU A 1494 26.85 -18.85 28.09
N HIS A 1495 25.83 -19.64 28.37
CA HIS A 1495 24.76 -20.01 27.45
C HIS A 1495 23.41 -19.74 28.10
N ILE A 1496 22.36 -19.45 27.33
CA ILE A 1496 21.06 -18.98 27.85
C ILE A 1496 19.95 -19.81 27.19
N SER A 1497 19.08 -20.42 28.01
CA SER A 1497 17.84 -21.10 27.56
C SER A 1497 16.59 -20.25 27.88
N ASP A 1498 15.38 -20.80 27.72
CA ASP A 1498 14.13 -20.14 28.11
C ASP A 1498 14.01 -19.85 29.63
N ARG A 1499 14.83 -20.50 30.45
CA ARG A 1499 14.67 -20.52 31.92
C ARG A 1499 15.95 -20.27 32.71
N TYR A 1500 17.12 -20.50 32.13
CA TYR A 1500 18.38 -20.56 32.88
C TYR A 1500 19.57 -20.02 32.10
N ILE A 1501 20.54 -19.48 32.84
CA ILE A 1501 21.86 -19.13 32.35
C ILE A 1501 22.84 -20.23 32.80
N TYR A 1502 23.50 -20.89 31.85
CA TYR A 1502 24.45 -21.96 32.11
C TYR A 1502 25.89 -21.46 32.00
N ILE A 1503 26.68 -21.62 33.06
CA ILE A 1503 28.12 -21.35 33.08
C ILE A 1503 28.85 -22.59 32.55
N ARG A 1504 29.63 -22.45 31.47
CA ARG A 1504 30.52 -23.50 30.96
C ARG A 1504 31.81 -23.54 31.75
N VAL A 1505 32.02 -24.64 32.49
CA VAL A 1505 33.21 -24.90 33.31
C VAL A 1505 33.98 -26.08 32.71
N PRO A 1506 35.25 -25.93 32.28
CA PRO A 1506 36.05 -27.05 31.79
C PRO A 1506 36.52 -27.92 32.97
N LEU A 1507 36.24 -29.22 32.94
CA LEU A 1507 36.83 -30.19 33.85
C LEU A 1507 38.28 -30.49 33.44
N ARG A 1508 39.21 -30.36 34.38
CA ARG A 1508 40.49 -31.07 34.33
C ARG A 1508 40.32 -32.41 35.04
N THR A 1509 40.01 -33.46 34.30
CA THR A 1509 40.20 -34.85 34.76
C THR A 1509 41.69 -35.05 35.07
N LYS A 1510 42.03 -35.59 36.24
CA LYS A 1510 43.44 -35.73 36.66
C LYS A 1510 44.18 -36.85 35.92
N ASP A 1511 43.44 -37.82 35.38
CA ASP A 1511 43.97 -39.01 34.73
C ASP A 1511 43.70 -38.94 33.23
N ALA A 1512 44.69 -38.48 32.45
CA ALA A 1512 44.56 -38.26 31.00
C ALA A 1512 45.91 -38.36 30.25
N SER A 1513 46.73 -39.36 30.55
CA SER A 1513 47.98 -39.66 29.83
C SER A 1513 47.75 -40.50 28.56
N ALA A 1514 46.73 -40.14 27.77
CA ALA A 1514 46.35 -40.81 26.53
C ALA A 1514 45.80 -39.79 25.53
N GLU A 1515 46.32 -39.81 24.31
CA GLU A 1515 46.02 -38.82 23.28
C GLU A 1515 44.58 -38.97 22.77
N GLY A 1516 43.88 -37.83 22.60
CA GLY A 1516 42.57 -37.76 21.93
C GLY A 1516 41.35 -37.44 22.80
N SER A 1517 41.44 -37.45 24.13
CA SER A 1517 40.27 -37.16 24.98
C SER A 1517 39.88 -35.67 24.98
N ARG A 1518 38.70 -35.34 24.41
CA ARG A 1518 38.13 -33.98 24.46
C ARG A 1518 37.78 -33.60 25.91
N ALA A 1519 38.36 -32.50 26.40
CA ALA A 1519 38.11 -31.98 27.75
C ALA A 1519 36.60 -31.78 28.01
N GLY A 1520 36.06 -32.51 29.00
CA GLY A 1520 34.64 -32.46 29.34
C GLY A 1520 34.24 -31.10 29.91
N MET A 1521 33.15 -30.52 29.41
CA MET A 1521 32.54 -29.32 30.00
C MET A 1521 31.37 -29.69 30.91
N VAL A 1522 31.32 -29.07 32.09
CA VAL A 1522 30.15 -29.05 32.98
C VAL A 1522 29.42 -27.72 32.79
N LEU A 1523 28.09 -27.80 32.81
CA LEU A 1523 27.17 -26.66 32.68
C LEU A 1523 26.55 -26.39 34.05
N LEU A 1524 26.98 -25.32 34.73
CA LEU A 1524 26.39 -24.93 36.02
C LEU A 1524 25.19 -24.02 35.84
N LYS A 1525 24.04 -24.50 36.29
CA LYS A 1525 22.71 -23.94 36.08
C LYS A 1525 22.43 -22.76 37.03
N CYS A 1526 22.22 -21.57 36.47
CA CYS A 1526 21.91 -20.35 37.22
C CYS A 1526 20.55 -19.76 36.82
N ARG A 1527 19.89 -19.08 37.77
CA ARG A 1527 18.53 -18.55 37.63
C ARG A 1527 18.48 -17.21 36.88
N ASN A 1528 19.46 -16.35 37.14
CA ASN A 1528 19.61 -14.99 36.60
C ASN A 1528 21.07 -14.53 36.74
N ALA A 1529 21.39 -13.31 36.29
CA ALA A 1529 22.75 -12.77 36.31
C ALA A 1529 23.35 -12.65 37.73
N GLU A 1530 22.58 -12.27 38.75
CA GLU A 1530 23.09 -12.20 40.13
C GLU A 1530 23.44 -13.59 40.70
N HIS A 1531 22.69 -14.65 40.36
CA HIS A 1531 23.04 -16.03 40.74
C HIS A 1531 24.31 -16.50 40.02
N VAL A 1532 24.53 -16.11 38.76
CA VAL A 1532 25.82 -16.32 38.08
C VAL A 1532 26.94 -15.63 38.87
N SER A 1533 26.72 -14.40 39.37
CA SER A 1533 27.69 -13.67 40.19
C SER A 1533 28.06 -14.38 41.49
N GLN A 1534 27.16 -15.19 42.06
CA GLN A 1534 27.40 -15.99 43.26
C GLN A 1534 28.19 -17.26 42.92
N VAL A 1535 27.71 -18.06 41.96
CA VAL A 1535 28.33 -19.32 41.55
C VAL A 1535 29.75 -19.10 40.99
N VAL A 1536 29.98 -17.98 40.29
CA VAL A 1536 31.32 -17.63 39.79
C VAL A 1536 32.30 -17.30 40.93
N LYS A 1537 31.87 -16.64 42.01
CA LYS A 1537 32.72 -16.40 43.19
C LYS A 1537 33.07 -17.71 43.88
N GLU A 1538 32.10 -18.60 44.07
CA GLU A 1538 32.34 -19.94 44.62
C GLU A 1538 33.28 -20.77 43.76
N LEU A 1539 33.06 -20.81 42.43
CA LEU A 1539 33.93 -21.47 41.48
C LEU A 1539 35.37 -21.02 41.66
N VAL A 1540 35.60 -19.70 41.64
CA VAL A 1540 36.92 -19.08 41.76
C VAL A 1540 37.55 -19.33 43.14
N HIS A 1541 36.75 -19.40 44.22
CA HIS A 1541 37.28 -19.68 45.56
C HIS A 1541 37.66 -21.16 45.77
N ARG A 1542 37.13 -22.08 44.96
CA ARG A 1542 37.48 -23.51 44.93
C ARG A 1542 38.62 -23.85 43.93
N CYS A 1543 39.29 -22.86 43.32
CA CYS A 1543 39.96 -23.00 42.01
C CYS A 1543 41.44 -22.61 41.92
#